data_AF-A0A6C2UAB2-F1
#
_entry.id   AF-A0A6C2UAB2-F1
#
_cell.length_a   1.000
_cell.length_b   1.000
_cell.length_c   1.000
_cell.angle_alpha   90.00
_cell.angle_beta   90.00
_cell.angle_gamma   90.00
#
_symmetry.space_group_name_H-M   'P 1'
#
loop_
_entity.id
_entity.type
_entity.pdbx_description
1 polymer ?
#
loop_
_entity_poly.entity_id
_entity_poly.type
_entity_poly.pdbx_seq_one_letter_code
_entity_poly.pdbx_strand_id
1 'polypeptide(L)'
;MKKRLLAALLLAAAHHNAQAANTVLLTDDFEDASIDPSKWALITASGHTGFDESSAGGIVTETSGYLWIQNAAGAFKSILLPVNGYGEIVIDRNLYVSRGSGTLVSRPDEIVAEDGTVLLRWGYHYYSDGGTNRYGFGGFDDTLVPATWDAFFDETITYDPATGQGSYSSANGSTTITGTPLPAGTTHVYLRGSAYAVGSATDYKAIVDFTASQAEVHTLTVASAYGAPSPSVGDSVYSAGTVIDCSATNLAYTGFFTPTQVRYACVGWNGTGSVPASGATNAVAVALNEDSSITWNWEPLDAVLTVSSGFGSPYPTVGSRSYSIGTELTCSVQNEVTVNGIRYRCAGWTGSGSVPASGSANSVVVTVGATSSITWIWENLESRLAVVSAHGDPVPAVGDDMYAPGTVVTCSVENVVGPETRHYCTGWQKHGYSHYIGSYYYITAGTTNWTELELNSPDLRLTWLWETDHRLDIQVEGSGTVSQASGFYDEGSVQTLTATPAEGWVFDGWSGDATGTGSAPLTMDAPKSAIATFSVPASIANLSVAQVEGAREVEVTYDVAGTRSLLVDLEVFQNGSNLNASALSGAVGMVSAGPSNTITWNAGTDWNLNVDELTFNLLSEDGLPFYAPYTPGPWAIPKTQITLDYYMGIDGEDGDLQAGMVWPSPRFADNGDGTVTDNMTGLQWGKTASYTSWYNSMSACENLSLAGHDDWRLPNVREMRSLLSNFSRSYPVVELGVFSNFSTGNNYWTSTRLEYNTGYAYAVYGNYGYTLPLSLGSSYGYLPVRGSSTGMVAIAKTGQANSWDAARSTEDGDLQTGQAWPEPRFTDHGDGTATDHLTGLMWCKTQLGSTYWAGALNACNGLTAAGHTDWRLPNINELETLVDYGEKYPSPTLPADHPFVSFPGGTAVRVWSSSTPYSTGYGYIVDFYNGHIDAYSKGNSCYVMACRGGVEIQETISEPTTYEPLPVTGQTNSFAVGDDGDLQKGVKEFTNEYIPRFGHSGSGRFHDSRTGLEWYVSDGYNTSWTAAIVACEYSSSAGATDWRLPNVREMLSLLDYGQSTPMLPEGHPFADWTNVVYWTSTVSPHSTDYALTVNLNDGTVFSSHRGFGQNCFCLVRWMTEPVDVAAVPKTGQTFSLRDGDDGFYQKGVAVAGERFADNGNGTVNDNQTGLVWLKDAASLNRMNWSNAVAACESMHFGNYSDWRLPNARELESLITYSTNAPVTPDMFDNVKFTSGAAYWSSTTAAGNAALAVEFKFDTGRQGPQYKENPRYVWPVRGGN
;
A
#
# COMPACT_ATOMS: atom_id res chain seq x y z
N MET A 1 -60.91 -1.00 65.43
CA MET A 1 -60.85 0.31 66.13
C MET A 1 -60.37 1.46 65.24
N LYS A 2 -59.38 1.31 64.34
CA LYS A 2 -58.96 2.40 63.43
C LYS A 2 -59.99 2.76 62.33
N LYS A 3 -60.79 1.80 61.84
CA LYS A 3 -61.93 2.08 60.93
C LYS A 3 -63.12 2.82 61.61
N ARG A 4 -63.22 2.79 62.94
CA ARG A 4 -64.25 3.53 63.72
C ARG A 4 -63.79 4.94 64.12
N LEU A 5 -62.50 5.28 63.97
CA LEU A 5 -61.96 6.61 64.24
C LEU A 5 -62.09 7.54 63.01
N LEU A 6 -62.01 6.97 61.80
CA LEU A 6 -62.18 7.70 60.54
C LEU A 6 -63.64 8.16 60.33
N ALA A 7 -64.61 7.30 60.68
CA ALA A 7 -66.03 7.68 60.70
C ALA A 7 -66.36 8.75 61.76
N ALA A 8 -65.57 8.87 62.82
CA ALA A 8 -65.73 9.89 63.86
C ALA A 8 -65.10 11.25 63.48
N LEU A 9 -64.07 11.26 62.63
CA LEU A 9 -63.44 12.48 62.09
C LEU A 9 -64.22 13.07 60.92
N LEU A 10 -64.83 12.24 60.08
CA LEU A 10 -65.76 12.67 59.01
C LEU A 10 -67.07 13.26 59.56
N LEU A 11 -67.51 12.86 60.76
CA LEU A 11 -68.64 13.49 61.46
C LEU A 11 -68.27 14.83 62.12
N ALA A 12 -66.98 15.10 62.37
CA ALA A 12 -66.49 16.34 63.00
C ALA A 12 -66.24 17.47 61.99
N ALA A 13 -65.97 17.16 60.71
CA ALA A 13 -65.82 18.15 59.65
C ALA A 13 -67.15 18.71 59.12
N ALA A 14 -68.28 18.03 59.39
CA ALA A 14 -69.63 18.50 59.06
C ALA A 14 -70.17 19.59 60.02
N HIS A 15 -69.40 19.97 61.04
CA HIS A 15 -69.76 21.06 61.96
C HIS A 15 -68.56 22.00 62.12
N HIS A 16 -68.35 22.92 61.16
CA HIS A 16 -68.25 24.34 61.46
C HIS A 16 -68.07 25.18 60.17
N ASN A 17 -69.13 25.93 59.85
CA ASN A 17 -69.24 27.08 58.94
C ASN A 17 -69.19 26.84 57.41
N ALA A 18 -70.41 26.81 56.86
CA ALA A 18 -70.75 26.93 55.46
C ALA A 18 -70.33 28.28 54.85
N GLN A 19 -69.68 28.25 53.68
CA GLN A 19 -70.08 28.89 52.42
C GLN A 19 -68.91 28.82 51.42
N ALA A 20 -69.24 28.57 50.14
CA ALA A 20 -68.36 28.33 48.98
C ALA A 20 -67.87 26.88 48.81
N ALA A 21 -68.66 26.12 48.05
CA ALA A 21 -68.32 24.81 47.52
C ALA A 21 -67.29 24.95 46.40
N ASN A 22 -66.03 24.61 46.68
CA ASN A 22 -65.06 24.23 45.67
C ASN A 22 -64.72 22.76 45.95
N THR A 23 -65.20 21.86 45.10
CA THR A 23 -64.88 20.43 45.17
C THR A 23 -63.40 20.24 44.85
N VAL A 24 -62.64 19.74 45.82
CA VAL A 24 -61.28 19.26 45.66
C VAL A 24 -61.37 17.75 45.35
N LEU A 25 -60.96 17.33 44.16
CA LEU A 25 -60.76 15.90 43.84
C LEU A 25 -59.37 15.52 44.36
N LEU A 26 -59.34 14.59 45.33
CA LEU A 26 -58.12 13.97 45.82
C LEU A 26 -57.74 12.85 44.85
N THR A 27 -56.62 12.99 44.14
CA THR A 27 -56.01 11.94 43.30
C THR A 27 -54.97 11.14 44.10
N ASP A 28 -55.22 10.92 45.39
CA ASP A 28 -54.33 10.21 46.29
C ASP A 28 -54.76 8.73 46.34
N ASP A 29 -53.83 7.83 46.01
CA ASP A 29 -54.02 6.38 45.87
C ASP A 29 -53.87 5.63 47.20
N PHE A 30 -53.51 6.33 48.30
CA PHE A 30 -53.47 5.84 49.69
C PHE A 30 -52.65 4.55 49.94
N GLU A 31 -51.75 4.18 49.02
CA GLU A 31 -50.91 2.98 49.12
C GLU A 31 -49.63 3.20 49.96
N ASP A 32 -49.26 4.44 50.26
CA ASP A 32 -48.20 4.76 51.21
C ASP A 32 -48.76 5.42 52.48
N ALA A 33 -48.27 5.02 53.65
CA ALA A 33 -48.83 5.42 54.94
C ALA A 33 -48.51 6.89 55.34
N SER A 34 -48.23 7.78 54.38
CA SER A 34 -48.02 9.21 54.58
C SER A 34 -48.85 10.05 53.62
N ILE A 35 -49.54 11.05 54.17
CA ILE A 35 -50.27 12.03 53.35
C ILE A 35 -49.22 12.94 52.68
N ASP A 36 -49.12 12.93 51.35
CA ASP A 36 -48.27 13.83 50.57
C ASP A 36 -49.08 15.00 49.97
N PRO A 37 -49.01 16.20 50.56
CA PRO A 37 -49.74 17.36 50.08
C PRO A 37 -49.18 17.95 48.78
N SER A 38 -48.02 17.49 48.31
CA SER A 38 -47.39 17.98 47.08
C SER A 38 -48.02 17.44 45.80
N LYS A 39 -48.79 16.34 45.89
CA LYS A 39 -49.64 15.83 44.80
C LYS A 39 -50.94 16.64 44.62
N TRP A 40 -51.15 17.69 45.40
CA TRP A 40 -52.31 18.57 45.29
C TRP A 40 -52.06 19.63 44.22
N ALA A 41 -52.31 19.31 42.96
CA ALA A 41 -52.19 20.27 41.86
C ALA A 41 -53.51 21.05 41.65
N LEU A 42 -53.44 22.38 41.82
CA LEU A 42 -54.49 23.31 41.43
C LEU A 42 -54.20 23.76 39.98
N ILE A 43 -54.84 23.14 38.98
CA ILE A 43 -54.65 23.55 37.58
C ILE A 43 -55.93 24.21 37.05
N THR A 44 -55.84 25.54 36.98
CA THR A 44 -56.61 26.43 36.11
C THR A 44 -56.15 26.30 34.66
N ALA A 45 -57.10 26.36 33.74
CA ALA A 45 -57.01 26.12 32.30
C ALA A 45 -55.85 26.79 31.53
N SER A 46 -55.34 26.09 30.52
CA SER A 46 -55.35 26.60 29.14
C SER A 46 -54.91 25.51 28.15
N GLY A 47 -55.81 25.12 27.24
CA GLY A 47 -55.44 24.44 26.00
C GLY A 47 -55.80 22.97 25.92
N HIS A 48 -57.08 22.62 26.02
CA HIS A 48 -57.76 21.83 24.99
C HIS A 48 -59.27 22.00 25.20
N THR A 49 -59.89 22.60 24.19
CA THR A 49 -61.27 23.06 24.14
C THR A 49 -62.25 21.89 24.06
N GLY A 50 -63.19 21.80 25.01
CA GLY A 50 -64.41 21.01 24.79
C GLY A 50 -65.00 20.23 25.97
N PHE A 51 -65.02 20.77 27.19
CA PHE A 51 -66.11 20.44 28.13
C PHE A 51 -66.95 21.70 28.34
N ASP A 52 -68.20 21.63 27.91
CA ASP A 52 -69.19 22.70 28.02
C ASP A 52 -69.43 23.05 29.51
N GLU A 53 -68.98 24.24 29.90
CA GLU A 53 -69.01 24.80 31.25
C GLU A 53 -70.41 25.31 31.68
N SER A 54 -71.48 24.99 30.98
CA SER A 54 -72.82 25.53 31.32
C SER A 54 -73.58 24.80 32.43
N SER A 55 -72.96 23.88 33.18
CA SER A 55 -73.67 23.15 34.25
C SER A 55 -72.82 22.81 35.48
N ALA A 56 -72.39 23.86 36.20
CA ALA A 56 -71.90 23.75 37.57
C ALA A 56 -73.04 23.33 38.51
N GLY A 57 -72.92 22.16 39.16
CA GLY A 57 -73.90 21.66 40.13
C GLY A 57 -74.10 20.15 40.17
N GLY A 58 -73.04 19.35 39.92
CA GLY A 58 -73.16 17.90 39.90
C GLY A 58 -73.23 17.24 41.28
N ILE A 59 -74.04 16.20 41.43
CA ILE A 59 -74.18 15.41 42.67
C ILE A 59 -73.38 14.12 42.50
N VAL A 60 -72.50 13.82 43.47
CA VAL A 60 -71.87 12.51 43.62
C VAL A 60 -72.67 11.73 44.66
N THR A 61 -73.30 10.64 44.25
CA THR A 61 -74.10 9.81 45.18
C THR A 61 -73.61 8.37 45.09
N GLU A 62 -73.28 7.74 46.21
CA GLU A 62 -72.97 6.32 46.25
C GLU A 62 -74.23 5.56 46.69
N THR A 63 -74.76 4.68 45.83
CA THR A 63 -75.95 3.87 46.17
C THR A 63 -75.72 2.45 45.69
N SER A 64 -75.91 1.48 46.60
CA SER A 64 -75.74 0.04 46.33
C SER A 64 -74.37 -0.35 45.76
N GLY A 65 -73.30 0.36 46.14
CA GLY A 65 -71.92 0.10 45.69
C GLY A 65 -71.53 0.77 44.37
N TYR A 66 -72.40 1.58 43.77
CA TYR A 66 -72.14 2.32 42.53
C TYR A 66 -71.94 3.81 42.82
N LEU A 67 -70.95 4.43 42.17
CA LEU A 67 -70.67 5.87 42.27
C LEU A 67 -71.37 6.63 41.14
N TRP A 68 -72.39 7.41 41.48
CA TRP A 68 -73.18 8.19 40.54
C TRP A 68 -72.60 9.59 40.42
N ILE A 69 -72.06 9.97 39.26
CA ILE A 69 -71.56 11.34 39.00
C ILE A 69 -72.46 11.98 37.95
N GLN A 70 -73.38 12.85 38.39
CA GLN A 70 -74.28 13.56 37.49
C GLN A 70 -73.73 14.97 37.22
N ASN A 71 -73.49 15.36 35.96
CA ASN A 71 -73.31 16.79 35.64
C ASN A 71 -74.67 17.51 35.63
N ALA A 72 -74.72 18.83 35.72
CA ALA A 72 -76.02 19.53 35.82
C ALA A 72 -76.82 19.57 34.49
N ALA A 73 -76.26 19.06 33.38
CA ALA A 73 -76.98 18.75 32.14
C ALA A 73 -77.60 17.32 32.13
N GLY A 74 -77.33 16.50 33.15
CA GLY A 74 -78.10 15.31 33.45
C GLY A 74 -77.77 14.02 32.69
N ALA A 75 -76.50 13.57 32.66
CA ALA A 75 -76.12 12.18 33.08
C ALA A 75 -74.70 11.67 32.70
N PHE A 76 -74.03 11.03 33.69
CA PHE A 76 -73.10 9.90 33.50
C PHE A 76 -73.34 8.85 34.62
N LYS A 77 -73.07 7.56 34.36
CA LYS A 77 -72.98 6.47 35.37
C LYS A 77 -71.55 5.93 35.40
N SER A 78 -71.00 5.65 36.59
CA SER A 78 -69.69 4.99 36.71
C SER A 78 -69.64 3.88 37.77
N ILE A 79 -68.82 2.86 37.52
CA ILE A 79 -68.45 1.82 38.49
C ILE A 79 -66.92 1.71 38.55
N LEU A 80 -66.39 1.57 39.76
CA LEU A 80 -64.97 1.31 40.04
C LEU A 80 -64.75 -0.20 40.09
N LEU A 81 -63.75 -0.69 39.37
CA LEU A 81 -63.34 -2.09 39.40
C LEU A 81 -61.87 -2.20 39.84
N PRO A 82 -61.56 -2.98 40.89
CA PRO A 82 -60.18 -3.22 41.30
C PRO A 82 -59.46 -4.12 40.27
N VAL A 83 -58.21 -3.81 39.96
CA VAL A 83 -57.41 -4.55 38.96
C VAL A 83 -56.39 -5.44 39.66
N ASN A 84 -56.39 -6.76 39.37
CA ASN A 84 -55.32 -7.69 39.74
C ASN A 84 -54.52 -8.21 38.53
N GLY A 85 -54.85 -7.75 37.31
CA GLY A 85 -54.05 -7.93 36.09
C GLY A 85 -54.13 -9.29 35.39
N TYR A 86 -54.83 -10.30 35.93
CA TYR A 86 -54.84 -11.67 35.38
C TYR A 86 -56.23 -12.26 35.09
N GLY A 87 -57.31 -11.55 35.41
CA GLY A 87 -58.69 -11.97 35.16
C GLY A 87 -59.40 -11.11 34.11
N GLU A 88 -60.29 -11.70 33.33
CA GLU A 88 -61.12 -10.99 32.36
C GLU A 88 -62.14 -10.09 33.08
N ILE A 89 -62.34 -8.88 32.56
CA ILE A 89 -63.41 -7.97 33.00
C ILE A 89 -64.65 -8.27 32.16
N VAL A 90 -65.71 -8.75 32.81
CA VAL A 90 -66.99 -9.06 32.14
C VAL A 90 -68.04 -8.06 32.58
N ILE A 91 -68.68 -7.42 31.61
CA ILE A 91 -69.67 -6.36 31.81
C ILE A 91 -70.97 -6.77 31.12
N ASP A 92 -72.02 -6.92 31.91
CA ASP A 92 -73.38 -7.15 31.44
C ASP A 92 -74.19 -5.86 31.53
N ARG A 93 -74.95 -5.57 30.47
CA ARG A 93 -75.73 -4.34 30.35
C ARG A 93 -77.10 -4.57 29.71
N ASN A 94 -78.10 -3.86 30.23
CA ASN A 94 -79.48 -3.89 29.72
C ASN A 94 -79.90 -2.47 29.27
N LEU A 95 -80.27 -2.31 27.99
CA LEU A 95 -80.63 -1.01 27.40
C LEU A 95 -82.12 -0.94 26.98
N TYR A 96 -82.82 0.13 27.39
CA TYR A 96 -84.20 0.43 26.97
C TYR A 96 -84.24 1.65 26.04
N VAL A 97 -84.85 1.51 24.85
CA VAL A 97 -85.00 2.61 23.86
C VAL A 97 -86.47 2.80 23.47
N SER A 98 -87.05 3.99 23.70
CA SER A 98 -88.36 4.38 23.11
C SER A 98 -88.18 5.22 21.84
N ARG A 99 -89.15 5.15 20.90
CA ARG A 99 -89.10 5.82 19.59
C ARG A 99 -89.69 7.24 19.62
N GLY A 100 -88.88 8.22 19.26
CA GLY A 100 -89.29 9.57 18.86
C GLY A 100 -88.37 10.10 17.76
N SER A 101 -88.91 11.03 16.96
CA SER A 101 -88.27 11.55 15.75
C SER A 101 -87.38 12.76 16.07
N GLY A 102 -86.12 12.50 16.43
CA GLY A 102 -85.11 13.53 16.64
C GLY A 102 -83.73 13.08 16.19
N THR A 103 -82.91 14.01 15.68
CA THR A 103 -81.51 13.77 15.33
C THR A 103 -80.68 13.74 16.62
N LEU A 104 -80.19 12.56 17.00
CA LEU A 104 -79.37 12.35 18.19
C LEU A 104 -77.87 12.48 17.85
N VAL A 105 -77.12 13.26 18.63
CA VAL A 105 -75.65 13.25 18.65
C VAL A 105 -75.23 12.30 19.78
N SER A 106 -74.71 11.11 19.47
CA SER A 106 -74.26 10.15 20.49
C SER A 106 -72.83 10.45 20.97
N ARG A 107 -72.57 10.23 22.26
CA ARG A 107 -71.21 10.11 22.82
C ARG A 107 -70.93 8.62 23.12
N PRO A 108 -69.69 8.13 22.96
CA PRO A 108 -69.35 6.73 23.25
C PRO A 108 -69.36 6.44 24.75
N ASP A 109 -69.64 5.18 25.11
CA ASP A 109 -69.35 4.61 26.43
C ASP A 109 -67.88 4.12 26.43
N GLU A 110 -67.22 4.18 27.59
CA GLU A 110 -65.76 4.01 27.69
C GLU A 110 -65.34 3.17 28.92
N ILE A 111 -64.36 2.29 28.73
CA ILE A 111 -63.54 1.73 29.80
C ILE A 111 -62.31 2.61 29.89
N VAL A 112 -62.01 3.12 31.06
CA VAL A 112 -60.94 4.10 31.27
C VAL A 112 -60.10 3.76 32.49
N ALA A 113 -58.80 3.95 32.37
CA ALA A 113 -57.88 3.88 33.49
C ALA A 113 -57.99 5.10 34.42
N GLU A 114 -57.39 4.99 35.60
CA GLU A 114 -57.29 6.06 36.61
C GLU A 114 -56.70 7.37 36.08
N ASP A 115 -55.73 7.28 35.17
CA ASP A 115 -55.08 8.43 34.52
C ASP A 115 -55.96 9.12 33.45
N GLY A 116 -57.13 8.56 33.19
CA GLY A 116 -58.08 9.04 32.18
C GLY A 116 -57.88 8.46 30.79
N THR A 117 -56.88 7.59 30.59
CA THR A 117 -56.64 6.89 29.33
C THR A 117 -57.84 6.01 28.98
N VAL A 118 -58.32 6.10 27.74
CA VAL A 118 -59.44 5.30 27.28
C VAL A 118 -58.93 3.97 26.74
N LEU A 119 -59.23 2.90 27.49
CA LEU A 119 -58.79 1.54 27.20
C LEU A 119 -59.63 0.91 26.09
N LEU A 120 -60.94 1.15 26.14
CA LEU A 120 -61.88 0.64 25.17
C LEU A 120 -63.04 1.62 24.98
N ARG A 121 -63.38 1.92 23.73
CA ARG A 121 -64.54 2.74 23.35
C ARG A 121 -65.54 1.91 22.59
N TRP A 122 -66.81 2.09 22.92
CA TRP A 122 -67.91 1.54 22.13
C TRP A 122 -69.06 2.54 22.07
N GLY A 123 -69.78 2.58 20.95
CA GLY A 123 -70.84 3.57 20.77
C GLY A 123 -71.98 3.09 19.91
N TYR A 124 -73.05 3.88 19.95
CA TYR A 124 -74.28 3.63 19.21
C TYR A 124 -74.39 4.57 18.01
N HIS A 125 -74.70 4.01 16.84
CA HIS A 125 -74.93 4.73 15.59
C HIS A 125 -76.42 4.78 15.24
N TYR A 126 -76.87 5.97 14.81
CA TYR A 126 -78.19 6.18 14.22
C TYR A 126 -78.01 6.55 12.76
N TYR A 127 -78.62 5.78 11.85
CA TYR A 127 -78.66 6.09 10.43
C TYR A 127 -80.10 6.11 9.94
N SER A 128 -80.51 7.21 9.29
CA SER A 128 -81.80 7.32 8.62
C SER A 128 -81.58 7.42 7.12
N ASP A 129 -81.91 6.36 6.39
CA ASP A 129 -81.92 6.36 4.92
C ASP A 129 -83.26 5.83 4.42
N GLY A 130 -83.85 6.55 3.46
CA GLY A 130 -85.11 6.17 2.82
C GLY A 130 -86.33 5.96 3.75
N GLY A 131 -86.38 6.61 4.92
CA GLY A 131 -87.52 6.50 5.86
C GLY A 131 -87.48 5.29 6.80
N THR A 132 -86.36 4.55 6.85
CA THR A 132 -86.15 3.47 7.82
C THR A 132 -85.07 3.87 8.81
N ASN A 133 -85.45 4.06 10.07
CA ASN A 133 -84.50 4.33 11.15
C ASN A 133 -83.82 3.02 11.57
N ARG A 134 -82.49 3.00 11.59
CA ARG A 134 -81.71 1.84 12.02
C ARG A 134 -80.81 2.22 13.22
N TYR A 135 -80.74 1.34 14.23
CA TYR A 135 -80.06 1.47 15.54
C TYR A 135 -78.98 0.39 15.84
N GLY A 136 -77.67 0.70 15.83
CA GLY A 136 -76.62 -0.33 15.86
C GLY A 136 -75.38 0.05 16.68
N PHE A 137 -74.68 -0.94 17.25
CA PHE A 137 -73.42 -0.75 17.99
C PHE A 137 -72.19 -0.97 17.10
N GLY A 138 -71.19 -0.11 17.22
CA GLY A 138 -69.93 -0.18 16.48
C GLY A 138 -68.78 0.49 17.23
N GLY A 139 -67.55 0.08 16.92
CA GLY A 139 -66.34 0.78 17.35
C GLY A 139 -66.36 2.20 16.77
N PHE A 140 -66.04 3.20 17.59
CA PHE A 140 -66.19 4.61 17.20
C PHE A 140 -65.20 5.05 16.09
N ASP A 141 -64.16 4.27 15.84
CA ASP A 141 -63.23 4.46 14.71
C ASP A 141 -63.67 3.63 13.50
N ASP A 142 -64.13 4.37 12.50
CA ASP A 142 -64.86 3.94 11.32
C ASP A 142 -63.96 3.15 10.36
N THR A 143 -64.01 1.81 10.39
CA THR A 143 -63.72 0.92 9.23
C THR A 143 -63.97 -0.57 9.49
N LEU A 144 -64.22 -1.00 10.73
CA LEU A 144 -64.34 -2.43 11.05
C LEU A 144 -65.67 -2.73 11.76
N VAL A 145 -66.47 -3.57 11.09
CA VAL A 145 -67.64 -4.35 11.55
C VAL A 145 -69.03 -3.81 11.15
N PRO A 146 -69.89 -4.63 10.49
CA PRO A 146 -71.26 -4.26 10.11
C PRO A 146 -72.18 -4.09 11.33
N ALA A 147 -72.92 -2.97 11.39
CA ALA A 147 -73.94 -2.75 12.41
C ALA A 147 -75.07 -3.80 12.33
N THR A 148 -75.29 -4.54 13.42
CA THR A 148 -76.48 -5.37 13.62
C THR A 148 -77.55 -4.57 14.36
N TRP A 149 -78.81 -4.69 13.92
CA TRP A 149 -79.89 -3.77 14.26
C TRP A 149 -80.99 -4.50 15.06
N ASP A 150 -81.35 -4.05 16.27
CA ASP A 150 -82.45 -4.64 17.05
C ASP A 150 -83.06 -3.64 18.05
N ALA A 151 -84.15 -4.05 18.72
CA ALA A 151 -85.03 -3.18 19.50
C ALA A 151 -84.91 -3.26 21.04
N PHE A 152 -84.36 -4.34 21.63
CA PHE A 152 -84.11 -4.51 23.08
C PHE A 152 -83.02 -5.56 23.34
N PHE A 153 -82.06 -5.32 24.25
CA PHE A 153 -81.00 -6.31 24.53
C PHE A 153 -80.47 -6.31 25.98
N ASP A 154 -80.12 -7.52 26.42
CA ASP A 154 -79.10 -7.83 27.43
C ASP A 154 -77.82 -8.19 26.65
N GLU A 155 -76.69 -7.54 26.95
CA GLU A 155 -75.44 -7.69 26.20
C GLU A 155 -74.25 -7.90 27.15
N THR A 156 -73.28 -8.72 26.73
CA THR A 156 -72.05 -8.98 27.49
C THR A 156 -70.84 -8.47 26.72
N ILE A 157 -70.02 -7.67 27.38
CA ILE A 157 -68.73 -7.18 26.90
C ILE A 157 -67.63 -7.79 27.78
N THR A 158 -66.66 -8.44 27.16
CA THR A 158 -65.48 -8.98 27.85
C THR A 158 -64.23 -8.26 27.39
N TYR A 159 -63.38 -7.82 28.32
CA TYR A 159 -62.11 -7.17 28.02
C TYR A 159 -60.99 -7.85 28.83
N ASP A 160 -59.93 -8.26 28.13
CA ASP A 160 -58.71 -8.78 28.73
C ASP A 160 -57.72 -7.62 29.00
N PRO A 161 -57.45 -7.28 30.27
CA PRO A 161 -56.56 -6.17 30.63
C PRO A 161 -55.11 -6.39 30.19
N ALA A 162 -54.65 -7.64 30.05
CA ALA A 162 -53.27 -7.98 29.72
C ALA A 162 -52.99 -7.84 28.23
N THR A 163 -53.91 -8.29 27.38
CA THR A 163 -53.72 -8.27 25.92
C THR A 163 -54.37 -7.07 25.24
N GLY A 164 -55.26 -6.34 25.92
CA GLY A 164 -56.03 -5.23 25.35
C GLY A 164 -57.11 -5.67 24.37
N GLN A 165 -57.38 -6.97 24.26
CA GLN A 165 -58.43 -7.50 23.39
C GLN A 165 -59.79 -7.41 24.07
N GLY A 166 -60.78 -6.91 23.34
CA GLY A 166 -62.17 -6.90 23.76
C GLY A 166 -63.04 -7.77 22.85
N SER A 167 -64.12 -8.31 23.39
CA SER A 167 -65.17 -8.94 22.60
C SER A 167 -66.54 -8.49 23.08
N TYR A 168 -67.45 -8.42 22.13
CA TYR A 168 -68.85 -8.09 22.36
C TYR A 168 -69.70 -9.27 21.93
N SER A 169 -70.67 -9.65 22.75
CA SER A 169 -71.62 -10.71 22.42
C SER A 169 -73.06 -10.29 22.69
N SER A 170 -73.94 -10.58 21.73
CA SER A 170 -75.38 -10.45 21.86
C SER A 170 -76.10 -11.72 21.41
N ALA A 171 -77.41 -11.78 21.60
CA ALA A 171 -78.25 -12.89 21.17
C ALA A 171 -78.15 -13.21 19.66
N ASN A 172 -77.67 -12.27 18.83
CA ASN A 172 -77.55 -12.42 17.38
C ASN A 172 -76.11 -12.68 16.89
N GLY A 173 -75.12 -12.78 17.79
CA GLY A 173 -73.72 -13.10 17.46
C GLY A 173 -72.68 -12.31 18.27
N SER A 174 -71.41 -12.72 18.17
CA SER A 174 -70.27 -12.09 18.85
C SER A 174 -69.29 -11.50 17.83
N THR A 175 -68.66 -10.36 18.18
CA THR A 175 -67.63 -9.70 17.37
C THR A 175 -66.48 -9.20 18.25
N THR A 176 -65.27 -9.20 17.72
CA THR A 176 -64.07 -8.74 18.42
C THR A 176 -63.88 -7.24 18.21
N ILE A 177 -63.60 -6.52 19.29
CA ILE A 177 -63.29 -5.09 19.28
C ILE A 177 -61.87 -4.88 19.77
N THR A 178 -61.16 -3.95 19.15
CA THR A 178 -59.77 -3.65 19.49
C THR A 178 -59.74 -2.57 20.56
N GLY A 179 -59.16 -2.89 21.73
CA GLY A 179 -58.83 -1.94 22.77
C GLY A 179 -57.32 -1.70 22.87
N THR A 180 -56.92 -0.92 23.85
CA THR A 180 -55.52 -0.80 24.26
C THR A 180 -55.28 -1.60 25.54
N PRO A 181 -54.11 -2.25 25.71
CA PRO A 181 -53.76 -2.90 26.98
C PRO A 181 -53.71 -1.91 28.14
N LEU A 182 -53.88 -2.41 29.36
CA LEU A 182 -53.86 -1.58 30.55
C LEU A 182 -52.49 -0.87 30.73
N PRO A 183 -52.45 0.46 30.92
CA PRO A 183 -51.23 1.18 31.24
C PRO A 183 -50.58 0.63 32.50
N ALA A 184 -49.25 0.50 32.48
CA ALA A 184 -48.48 -0.02 33.60
C ALA A 184 -48.70 0.82 34.86
N GLY A 185 -49.05 0.14 35.98
CA GLY A 185 -49.29 0.77 37.27
C GLY A 185 -50.75 1.17 37.54
N THR A 186 -51.69 0.91 36.62
CA THR A 186 -53.12 1.16 36.86
C THR A 186 -53.67 0.18 37.92
N THR A 187 -54.27 0.70 38.99
CA THR A 187 -54.78 -0.14 40.11
C THR A 187 -56.29 -0.32 40.07
N HIS A 188 -57.01 0.64 39.50
CA HIS A 188 -58.43 0.55 39.24
C HIS A 188 -58.77 0.99 37.82
N VAL A 189 -59.91 0.49 37.34
CA VAL A 189 -60.49 0.90 36.06
C VAL A 189 -61.91 1.37 36.32
N TYR A 190 -62.32 2.37 35.56
CA TYR A 190 -63.67 2.91 35.60
C TYR A 190 -64.42 2.56 34.32
N LEU A 191 -65.69 2.23 34.45
CA LEU A 191 -66.62 2.22 33.31
C LEU A 191 -67.38 3.54 33.32
N ARG A 192 -67.38 4.27 32.20
CA ARG A 192 -68.14 5.50 32.01
C ARG A 192 -69.22 5.27 30.96
N GLY A 193 -70.48 5.44 31.35
CA GLY A 193 -71.61 5.43 30.41
C GLY A 193 -72.28 6.79 30.30
N SER A 194 -72.70 7.19 29.08
CA SER A 194 -73.45 8.44 28.86
C SER A 194 -74.93 8.19 28.62
N ALA A 195 -75.82 8.98 29.25
CA ALA A 195 -77.26 8.99 28.95
C ALA A 195 -77.67 10.41 28.55
N TYR A 196 -78.54 10.57 27.56
CA TYR A 196 -79.00 11.88 27.11
C TYR A 196 -80.52 11.86 26.90
N ALA A 197 -81.21 12.83 27.48
CA ALA A 197 -82.66 13.01 27.33
C ALA A 197 -82.96 14.49 27.08
N VAL A 198 -83.45 14.85 25.88
CA VAL A 198 -83.97 16.21 25.61
C VAL A 198 -85.24 16.15 24.76
N GLY A 199 -86.33 16.71 25.32
CA GLY A 199 -87.28 17.54 24.58
C GLY A 199 -88.55 16.92 24.00
N SER A 200 -89.61 16.86 24.83
CA SER A 200 -91.05 16.89 24.50
C SER A 200 -91.59 16.10 23.29
N ALA A 201 -91.46 14.77 23.32
CA ALA A 201 -92.56 13.81 23.32
C ALA A 201 -91.96 12.39 23.15
N THR A 202 -91.80 11.69 24.28
CA THR A 202 -91.45 10.25 24.36
C THR A 202 -90.16 9.79 23.68
N ASP A 203 -89.03 10.40 24.04
CA ASP A 203 -87.70 9.80 23.84
C ASP A 203 -86.99 9.62 25.19
N TYR A 204 -87.02 8.41 25.74
CA TYR A 204 -86.15 8.01 26.85
C TYR A 204 -85.20 6.91 26.36
N LYS A 205 -83.89 7.20 26.39
CA LYS A 205 -82.82 6.20 26.40
C LYS A 205 -82.24 6.18 27.81
N ALA A 206 -82.60 5.19 28.60
CA ALA A 206 -82.04 5.01 29.93
C ALA A 206 -81.23 3.71 29.94
N ILE A 207 -79.92 3.83 30.19
CA ILE A 207 -79.09 2.68 30.59
C ILE A 207 -79.61 2.26 31.97
N VAL A 208 -80.23 1.08 32.05
CA VAL A 208 -80.97 0.71 33.26
C VAL A 208 -80.00 0.29 34.35
N ASP A 209 -79.05 -0.63 34.09
CA ASP A 209 -77.98 -1.03 35.04
C ASP A 209 -76.74 -1.58 34.30
N PHE A 210 -75.56 -1.45 34.92
CA PHE A 210 -74.34 -2.18 34.56
C PHE A 210 -74.08 -3.19 35.69
N THR A 211 -73.80 -4.45 35.34
CA THR A 211 -73.22 -5.40 36.30
C THR A 211 -71.84 -5.77 35.78
N ALA A 212 -70.80 -5.51 36.56
CA ALA A 212 -69.44 -5.89 36.22
C ALA A 212 -68.92 -6.91 37.23
N SER A 213 -68.25 -7.95 36.75
CA SER A 213 -67.67 -9.00 37.58
C SER A 213 -66.27 -9.40 37.08
N GLN A 214 -65.46 -9.92 37.99
CA GLN A 214 -64.13 -10.46 37.74
C GLN A 214 -64.18 -11.97 38.06
N ALA A 215 -63.77 -12.83 37.12
CA ALA A 215 -63.81 -14.28 37.32
C ALA A 215 -62.63 -14.78 38.19
N GLU A 216 -62.90 -15.62 39.21
CA GLU A 216 -61.88 -16.25 40.05
C GLU A 216 -61.37 -17.56 39.41
N VAL A 217 -60.05 -17.72 39.28
CA VAL A 217 -59.39 -18.87 38.63
C VAL A 217 -58.29 -19.46 39.51
N HIS A 218 -58.03 -20.77 39.38
CA HIS A 218 -56.99 -21.51 40.10
C HIS A 218 -56.22 -22.44 39.15
N THR A 219 -54.98 -22.77 39.52
CA THR A 219 -54.07 -23.61 38.73
C THR A 219 -54.05 -25.05 39.23
N LEU A 220 -54.12 -26.02 38.31
CA LEU A 220 -53.82 -27.43 38.57
C LEU A 220 -52.49 -27.81 37.91
N THR A 221 -51.51 -28.22 38.72
CA THR A 221 -50.23 -28.76 38.25
C THR A 221 -50.24 -30.28 38.27
N VAL A 222 -50.16 -30.92 37.10
CA VAL A 222 -50.08 -32.39 36.97
C VAL A 222 -48.64 -32.82 36.74
N ALA A 223 -48.15 -33.76 37.55
CA ALA A 223 -46.83 -34.39 37.42
C ALA A 223 -46.94 -35.92 37.32
N SER A 224 -46.23 -36.52 36.36
CA SER A 224 -46.05 -37.97 36.30
C SER A 224 -44.74 -38.30 35.62
N ALA A 225 -43.96 -39.21 36.20
CA ALA A 225 -42.70 -39.68 35.59
C ALA A 225 -42.95 -40.64 34.41
N TYR A 226 -44.06 -41.39 34.46
CA TYR A 226 -44.41 -42.41 33.45
C TYR A 226 -45.94 -42.41 33.20
N GLY A 227 -46.38 -43.16 32.18
CA GLY A 227 -47.79 -43.24 31.80
C GLY A 227 -48.32 -41.99 31.10
N ALA A 228 -49.55 -42.06 30.57
CA ALA A 228 -50.20 -40.93 29.92
C ALA A 228 -51.25 -40.32 30.87
N PRO A 229 -50.89 -39.34 31.73
CA PRO A 229 -51.85 -38.75 32.63
C PRO A 229 -52.82 -37.82 31.88
N SER A 230 -54.06 -37.75 32.38
CA SER A 230 -55.11 -36.82 31.94
C SER A 230 -55.65 -36.09 33.17
N PRO A 231 -55.59 -34.74 33.27
CA PRO A 231 -54.96 -33.81 32.32
C PRO A 231 -53.46 -34.09 32.10
N SER A 232 -52.92 -33.66 30.96
CA SER A 232 -51.51 -33.89 30.61
C SER A 232 -50.58 -33.21 31.61
N VAL A 233 -49.35 -33.73 31.74
CA VAL A 233 -48.32 -33.14 32.60
C VAL A 233 -48.11 -31.66 32.28
N GLY A 234 -48.10 -30.82 33.31
CA GLY A 234 -47.98 -29.36 33.22
C GLY A 234 -49.06 -28.63 34.02
N ASP A 235 -49.05 -27.30 33.88
CA ASP A 235 -50.00 -26.41 34.55
C ASP A 235 -51.20 -26.13 33.64
N SER A 236 -52.40 -26.14 34.21
CA SER A 236 -53.63 -25.75 33.53
C SER A 236 -54.50 -24.91 34.45
N VAL A 237 -55.02 -23.81 33.94
CA VAL A 237 -55.82 -22.84 34.70
C VAL A 237 -57.30 -23.11 34.48
N TYR A 238 -58.07 -23.14 35.57
CA TYR A 238 -59.50 -23.42 35.55
C TYR A 238 -60.25 -22.41 36.43
N SER A 239 -61.51 -22.12 36.08
CA SER A 239 -62.39 -21.33 36.93
C SER A 239 -62.64 -22.04 38.26
N ALA A 240 -62.73 -21.26 39.35
CA ALA A 240 -62.98 -21.79 40.69
C ALA A 240 -64.26 -22.66 40.73
N GLY A 241 -64.16 -23.83 41.35
CA GLY A 241 -65.22 -24.83 41.45
C GLY A 241 -65.27 -25.88 40.33
N THR A 242 -64.40 -25.79 39.31
CA THR A 242 -64.37 -26.77 38.20
C THR A 242 -63.97 -28.17 38.70
N VAL A 243 -64.74 -29.20 38.37
CA VAL A 243 -64.42 -30.60 38.69
C VAL A 243 -63.58 -31.21 37.56
N ILE A 244 -62.41 -31.74 37.90
CA ILE A 244 -61.40 -32.25 36.98
C ILE A 244 -61.14 -33.73 37.29
N ASP A 245 -61.32 -34.60 36.31
CA ASP A 245 -60.99 -36.03 36.40
C ASP A 245 -59.51 -36.26 36.07
N CYS A 246 -58.71 -36.53 37.10
CA CYS A 246 -57.29 -36.85 36.99
C CYS A 246 -57.09 -38.38 36.89
N SER A 247 -56.38 -38.89 35.89
CA SER A 247 -56.04 -40.33 35.78
C SER A 247 -54.68 -40.58 35.15
N ALA A 248 -54.09 -41.76 35.37
CA ALA A 248 -52.89 -42.25 34.69
C ALA A 248 -53.05 -43.73 34.29
N THR A 249 -52.30 -44.19 33.28
CA THR A 249 -52.32 -45.59 32.83
C THR A 249 -51.79 -46.53 33.91
N ASN A 250 -52.33 -47.75 34.04
CA ASN A 250 -51.89 -48.68 35.12
C ASN A 250 -50.48 -49.27 34.89
N LEU A 251 -50.09 -49.46 33.62
CA LEU A 251 -48.76 -49.95 33.23
C LEU A 251 -48.15 -48.97 32.22
N ALA A 252 -46.87 -48.66 32.40
CA ALA A 252 -46.11 -47.79 31.53
C ALA A 252 -44.78 -48.43 31.10
N TYR A 253 -44.32 -48.08 29.91
CA TYR A 253 -43.08 -48.59 29.32
C TYR A 253 -42.14 -47.42 28.98
N THR A 254 -40.84 -47.63 29.15
CA THR A 254 -39.83 -46.68 28.69
C THR A 254 -39.60 -46.83 27.16
N GLY A 255 -40.37 -46.11 26.34
CA GLY A 255 -40.16 -46.01 24.89
C GLY A 255 -40.62 -47.22 24.05
N PHE A 256 -40.36 -47.14 22.72
CA PHE A 256 -40.67 -48.18 21.73
C PHE A 256 -39.86 -49.47 21.99
N PHE A 257 -40.38 -50.64 21.59
CA PHE A 257 -39.82 -51.98 21.86
C PHE A 257 -38.29 -52.06 21.65
N THR A 258 -37.54 -52.00 22.74
CA THR A 258 -36.07 -52.10 22.76
C THR A 258 -35.63 -53.10 23.81
N PRO A 259 -34.44 -53.72 23.68
CA PRO A 259 -33.93 -54.69 24.66
C PRO A 259 -33.69 -54.11 26.08
N THR A 260 -33.79 -52.79 26.25
CA THR A 260 -33.68 -52.05 27.53
C THR A 260 -35.02 -51.53 28.05
N GLN A 261 -36.16 -51.94 27.47
CA GLN A 261 -37.47 -51.49 27.89
C GLN A 261 -37.74 -51.92 29.34
N VAL A 262 -38.05 -50.97 30.22
CA VAL A 262 -38.42 -51.23 31.62
C VAL A 262 -39.91 -50.99 31.80
N ARG A 263 -40.58 -51.91 32.48
CA ARG A 263 -42.00 -51.77 32.85
C ARG A 263 -42.14 -51.11 34.22
N TYR A 264 -43.07 -50.18 34.33
CA TYR A 264 -43.47 -49.52 35.57
C TYR A 264 -44.97 -49.72 35.82
N ALA A 265 -45.34 -50.00 37.07
CA ALA A 265 -46.73 -50.08 37.52
C ALA A 265 -47.10 -48.83 38.33
N CYS A 266 -48.28 -48.25 38.07
CA CYS A 266 -48.79 -47.13 38.85
C CYS A 266 -49.24 -47.64 40.22
N VAL A 267 -48.60 -47.16 41.28
CA VAL A 267 -48.90 -47.61 42.65
C VAL A 267 -49.73 -46.60 43.45
N GLY A 268 -50.01 -45.44 42.86
CA GLY A 268 -50.84 -44.40 43.48
C GLY A 268 -50.46 -42.99 43.04
N TRP A 269 -50.80 -41.99 43.84
CA TRP A 269 -50.51 -40.57 43.62
C TRP A 269 -50.46 -39.80 44.94
N ASN A 270 -49.79 -38.66 44.94
CA ASN A 270 -49.75 -37.67 46.03
C ASN A 270 -50.31 -36.34 45.52
N GLY A 271 -51.06 -35.60 46.34
CA GLY A 271 -51.66 -34.33 45.93
C GLY A 271 -51.57 -33.21 46.97
N THR A 272 -51.80 -31.97 46.52
CA THR A 272 -51.87 -30.77 47.37
C THR A 272 -53.03 -29.87 46.96
N GLY A 273 -53.40 -28.92 47.84
CA GLY A 273 -54.55 -28.02 47.65
C GLY A 273 -55.87 -28.79 47.67
N SER A 274 -56.70 -28.57 46.65
CA SER A 274 -57.97 -29.27 46.48
C SER A 274 -57.81 -30.76 46.14
N VAL A 275 -56.63 -31.21 45.69
CA VAL A 275 -56.34 -32.64 45.44
C VAL A 275 -56.03 -33.33 46.78
N PRO A 276 -56.61 -34.52 47.09
CA PRO A 276 -56.32 -35.21 48.35
C PRO A 276 -54.82 -35.50 48.54
N ALA A 277 -54.38 -35.63 49.80
CA ALA A 277 -52.94 -35.79 50.09
C ALA A 277 -52.31 -37.03 49.42
N SER A 278 -53.08 -38.12 49.23
CA SER A 278 -52.62 -39.33 48.54
C SER A 278 -53.77 -40.26 48.12
N GLY A 279 -53.51 -41.13 47.14
CA GLY A 279 -54.37 -42.27 46.78
C GLY A 279 -53.58 -43.46 46.21
N ALA A 280 -54.16 -44.66 46.27
CA ALA A 280 -53.51 -45.91 45.83
C ALA A 280 -54.03 -46.46 44.48
N THR A 281 -54.92 -45.71 43.83
CA THR A 281 -55.51 -46.04 42.53
C THR A 281 -54.82 -45.25 41.42
N ASN A 282 -55.16 -45.53 40.16
CA ASN A 282 -54.66 -44.79 39.00
C ASN A 282 -55.64 -43.72 38.47
N ALA A 283 -56.60 -43.26 39.30
CA ALA A 283 -57.58 -42.21 38.96
C ALA A 283 -58.16 -41.52 40.21
N VAL A 284 -58.49 -40.22 40.12
CA VAL A 284 -59.15 -39.37 41.13
C VAL A 284 -59.85 -38.15 40.48
N ALA A 285 -61.03 -37.76 40.98
CA ALA A 285 -61.75 -36.55 40.56
C ALA A 285 -61.63 -35.44 41.62
N VAL A 286 -61.39 -34.19 41.22
CA VAL A 286 -61.10 -33.06 42.14
C VAL A 286 -61.81 -31.78 41.73
N ALA A 287 -62.50 -31.10 42.65
CA ALA A 287 -63.09 -29.78 42.45
C ALA A 287 -62.10 -28.67 42.85
N LEU A 288 -61.65 -27.85 41.91
CA LEU A 288 -60.56 -26.90 42.11
C LEU A 288 -61.04 -25.58 42.73
N ASN A 289 -60.78 -25.37 44.02
CA ASN A 289 -61.13 -24.12 44.74
C ASN A 289 -59.90 -23.39 45.32
N GLU A 290 -58.70 -23.89 45.01
CA GLU A 290 -57.42 -23.28 45.31
C GLU A 290 -56.37 -23.88 44.36
N ASP A 291 -55.20 -23.25 44.25
CA ASP A 291 -54.10 -23.81 43.46
C ASP A 291 -53.70 -25.19 44.02
N SER A 292 -53.65 -26.18 43.13
CA SER A 292 -53.55 -27.59 43.51
C SER A 292 -52.55 -28.34 42.64
N SER A 293 -52.02 -29.46 43.15
CA SER A 293 -51.13 -30.32 42.37
C SER A 293 -51.40 -31.80 42.58
N ILE A 294 -51.09 -32.62 41.57
CA ILE A 294 -51.15 -34.08 41.64
C ILE A 294 -49.90 -34.70 41.00
N THR A 295 -49.26 -35.63 41.73
CA THR A 295 -48.06 -36.36 41.31
C THR A 295 -48.32 -37.87 41.35
N TRP A 296 -48.24 -38.56 40.20
CA TRP A 296 -48.41 -40.03 40.12
C TRP A 296 -47.15 -40.80 40.51
N ASN A 297 -47.32 -41.84 41.34
CA ASN A 297 -46.26 -42.69 41.89
C ASN A 297 -46.15 -44.02 41.13
N TRP A 298 -44.93 -44.46 40.84
CA TRP A 298 -44.65 -45.62 39.98
C TRP A 298 -43.57 -46.53 40.59
N GLU A 299 -43.76 -47.85 40.52
CA GLU A 299 -42.76 -48.86 40.91
C GLU A 299 -42.26 -49.67 39.69
N PRO A 300 -40.93 -49.91 39.56
CA PRO A 300 -40.37 -50.70 38.46
C PRO A 300 -40.63 -52.20 38.65
N LEU A 301 -40.91 -52.91 37.55
CA LEU A 301 -41.05 -54.38 37.50
C LEU A 301 -39.84 -55.06 36.88
N ASP A 302 -39.08 -54.32 36.07
CA ASP A 302 -37.84 -54.78 35.44
C ASP A 302 -36.68 -53.85 35.84
N ALA A 303 -35.46 -54.35 35.74
CA ALA A 303 -34.24 -53.60 35.97
C ALA A 303 -33.24 -53.88 34.85
N VAL A 304 -32.50 -52.86 34.43
CA VAL A 304 -31.52 -53.00 33.35
C VAL A 304 -30.19 -53.44 33.93
N LEU A 305 -29.60 -54.51 33.38
CA LEU A 305 -28.19 -54.82 33.56
C LEU A 305 -27.42 -54.35 32.33
N THR A 306 -26.48 -53.43 32.53
CA THR A 306 -25.56 -52.99 31.47
C THR A 306 -24.24 -53.72 31.62
N VAL A 307 -23.89 -54.53 30.61
CA VAL A 307 -22.59 -55.20 30.55
C VAL A 307 -21.68 -54.41 29.62
N SER A 308 -20.53 -53.99 30.14
CA SER A 308 -19.48 -53.32 29.38
C SER A 308 -18.19 -54.11 29.49
N SER A 309 -17.47 -54.25 28.38
CA SER A 309 -16.15 -54.87 28.36
C SER A 309 -15.37 -54.29 27.19
N GLY A 310 -14.14 -53.83 27.43
CA GLY A 310 -13.27 -53.33 26.37
C GLY A 310 -12.73 -54.46 25.47
N PHE A 311 -12.60 -55.66 26.03
CA PHE A 311 -12.08 -56.84 25.33
C PHE A 311 -12.85 -58.10 25.70
N GLY A 312 -12.62 -59.19 24.99
CA GLY A 312 -13.31 -60.46 25.20
C GLY A 312 -14.79 -60.44 24.85
N SER A 313 -15.46 -61.53 25.19
CA SER A 313 -16.86 -61.82 24.84
C SER A 313 -17.61 -62.13 26.13
N PRO A 314 -17.99 -61.11 26.90
CA PRO A 314 -18.65 -61.33 28.18
C PRO A 314 -20.03 -61.97 27.99
N TYR A 315 -20.49 -62.68 29.01
CA TYR A 315 -21.86 -63.16 29.15
C TYR A 315 -22.47 -62.53 30.41
N PRO A 316 -23.69 -61.95 30.38
CA PRO A 316 -24.43 -61.58 29.17
C PRO A 316 -23.59 -60.71 28.21
N THR A 317 -23.88 -60.76 26.90
CA THR A 317 -23.12 -60.01 25.89
C THR A 317 -23.10 -58.53 26.18
N VAL A 318 -22.03 -57.82 25.80
CA VAL A 318 -21.93 -56.35 25.92
C VAL A 318 -23.20 -55.68 25.42
N GLY A 319 -23.66 -54.69 26.19
CA GLY A 319 -24.90 -53.97 25.96
C GLY A 319 -25.80 -54.00 27.19
N SER A 320 -26.88 -53.23 27.11
CA SER A 320 -27.89 -53.12 28.16
C SER A 320 -29.06 -54.04 27.84
N ARG A 321 -29.49 -54.84 28.83
CA ARG A 321 -30.65 -55.71 28.71
C ARG A 321 -31.52 -55.60 29.96
N SER A 322 -32.84 -55.58 29.78
CA SER A 322 -33.80 -55.62 30.87
C SER A 322 -34.00 -57.04 31.38
N TYR A 323 -34.05 -57.18 32.70
CA TYR A 323 -34.37 -58.42 33.40
C TYR A 323 -35.47 -58.14 34.40
N SER A 324 -36.38 -59.11 34.59
CA SER A 324 -37.36 -59.02 35.67
C SER A 324 -36.64 -58.91 37.01
N ILE A 325 -37.09 -58.00 37.88
CA ILE A 325 -36.51 -57.84 39.22
C ILE A 325 -36.58 -59.18 39.97
N GLY A 326 -35.43 -59.64 40.49
CA GLY A 326 -35.24 -60.94 41.13
C GLY A 326 -34.55 -62.01 40.27
N THR A 327 -34.20 -61.73 39.00
CA THR A 327 -33.49 -62.67 38.12
C THR A 327 -32.03 -62.89 38.55
N GLU A 328 -31.57 -64.14 38.69
CA GLU A 328 -30.16 -64.47 38.96
C GLU A 328 -29.38 -64.74 37.67
N LEU A 329 -28.23 -64.10 37.51
CA LEU A 329 -27.35 -64.17 36.34
C LEU A 329 -25.90 -64.38 36.75
N THR A 330 -25.20 -65.31 36.10
CA THR A 330 -23.74 -65.41 36.19
C THR A 330 -23.11 -64.55 35.10
N CYS A 331 -22.57 -63.40 35.49
CA CYS A 331 -21.80 -62.54 34.60
C CYS A 331 -20.37 -63.07 34.50
N SER A 332 -19.82 -63.35 33.31
CA SER A 332 -18.44 -63.84 33.14
C SER A 332 -17.78 -63.35 31.86
N VAL A 333 -16.44 -63.39 31.80
CA VAL A 333 -15.64 -63.09 30.60
C VAL A 333 -14.40 -63.98 30.53
N GLN A 334 -13.75 -64.08 29.36
CA GLN A 334 -12.48 -64.81 29.24
C GLN A 334 -11.42 -64.21 30.18
N ASN A 335 -10.56 -65.06 30.74
CA ASN A 335 -9.48 -64.60 31.62
C ASN A 335 -8.40 -63.82 30.86
N GLU A 336 -8.10 -64.22 29.62
CA GLU A 336 -7.13 -63.55 28.75
C GLU A 336 -7.62 -63.56 27.30
N VAL A 337 -7.29 -62.51 26.55
CA VAL A 337 -7.62 -62.36 25.12
C VAL A 337 -6.51 -61.63 24.38
N THR A 338 -6.29 -61.99 23.11
CA THR A 338 -5.38 -61.27 22.22
C THR A 338 -6.20 -60.48 21.21
N VAL A 339 -5.98 -59.16 21.15
CA VAL A 339 -6.66 -58.26 20.20
C VAL A 339 -5.59 -57.45 19.49
N ASN A 340 -5.58 -57.52 18.15
CA ASN A 340 -4.61 -56.84 17.29
C ASN A 340 -3.13 -57.11 17.65
N GLY A 341 -2.82 -58.31 18.16
CA GLY A 341 -1.47 -58.72 18.56
C GLY A 341 -1.10 -58.38 20.01
N ILE A 342 -1.91 -57.62 20.74
CA ILE A 342 -1.67 -57.26 22.14
C ILE A 342 -2.49 -58.19 23.05
N ARG A 343 -1.84 -58.75 24.09
CA ARG A 343 -2.50 -59.60 25.08
C ARG A 343 -3.08 -58.77 26.23
N TYR A 344 -4.32 -59.05 26.59
CA TYR A 344 -5.03 -58.45 27.70
C TYR A 344 -5.49 -59.53 28.67
N ARG A 345 -5.43 -59.24 29.97
CA ARG A 345 -5.95 -60.08 31.05
C ARG A 345 -7.07 -59.37 31.77
N CYS A 346 -8.12 -60.12 32.13
CA CYS A 346 -9.19 -59.61 32.97
C CYS A 346 -8.63 -59.35 34.37
N ALA A 347 -8.50 -58.08 34.74
CA ALA A 347 -8.06 -57.65 36.06
C ALA A 347 -9.20 -57.65 37.08
N GLY A 348 -10.44 -57.86 36.62
CA GLY A 348 -11.63 -57.85 37.45
C GLY A 348 -12.81 -57.17 36.80
N TRP A 349 -13.71 -56.62 37.63
CA TRP A 349 -14.80 -55.78 37.18
C TRP A 349 -15.08 -54.67 38.20
N THR A 350 -15.73 -53.61 37.73
CA THR A 350 -16.47 -52.68 38.59
C THR A 350 -17.96 -52.87 38.35
N GLY A 351 -18.72 -52.79 39.43
CA GLY A 351 -20.16 -53.04 39.43
C GLY A 351 -20.96 -51.91 40.06
N SER A 352 -22.23 -51.82 39.70
CA SER A 352 -23.20 -50.96 40.39
C SER A 352 -24.55 -51.66 40.54
N GLY A 353 -25.42 -51.09 41.38
CA GLY A 353 -26.72 -51.66 41.67
C GLY A 353 -26.59 -52.99 42.42
N SER A 354 -27.10 -54.05 41.81
CA SER A 354 -27.05 -55.41 42.36
C SER A 354 -25.76 -56.17 42.04
N VAL A 355 -24.88 -55.62 41.19
CA VAL A 355 -23.53 -56.17 40.97
C VAL A 355 -22.62 -55.65 42.09
N PRO A 356 -21.77 -56.49 42.73
CA PRO A 356 -20.78 -56.03 43.68
C PRO A 356 -19.91 -54.90 43.12
N ALA A 357 -19.63 -53.88 43.94
CA ALA A 357 -18.94 -52.66 43.51
C ALA A 357 -17.61 -52.92 42.78
N SER A 358 -16.91 -53.99 43.16
CA SER A 358 -15.73 -54.47 42.47
C SER A 358 -15.50 -55.97 42.71
N GLY A 359 -14.73 -56.61 41.84
CA GLY A 359 -14.14 -57.92 42.09
C GLY A 359 -12.95 -58.17 41.17
N SER A 360 -12.09 -59.13 41.51
CA SER A 360 -10.82 -59.40 40.81
C SER A 360 -10.82 -60.69 39.97
N ALA A 361 -11.94 -61.41 39.94
CA ALA A 361 -12.07 -62.62 39.12
C ALA A 361 -12.57 -62.28 37.70
N ASN A 362 -12.80 -63.28 36.88
CA ASN A 362 -13.42 -63.14 35.56
C ASN A 362 -14.89 -63.64 35.52
N SER A 363 -15.53 -63.81 36.70
CA SER A 363 -16.91 -64.27 36.84
C SER A 363 -17.54 -63.82 38.16
N VAL A 364 -18.84 -63.49 38.16
CA VAL A 364 -19.64 -63.08 39.33
C VAL A 364 -21.12 -63.45 39.16
N VAL A 365 -21.76 -63.93 40.22
CA VAL A 365 -23.22 -64.19 40.25
C VAL A 365 -23.93 -62.94 40.79
N VAL A 366 -25.00 -62.52 40.11
CA VAL A 366 -25.72 -61.28 40.36
C VAL A 366 -27.23 -61.56 40.33
N THR A 367 -27.93 -61.23 41.41
CA THR A 367 -29.40 -61.21 41.44
C THR A 367 -29.88 -59.80 41.12
N VAL A 368 -30.45 -59.57 39.94
CA VAL A 368 -30.85 -58.24 39.45
C VAL A 368 -32.04 -57.72 40.26
N GLY A 369 -31.78 -56.87 41.24
CA GLY A 369 -32.79 -56.22 42.10
C GLY A 369 -33.01 -54.74 41.78
N ALA A 370 -32.07 -54.11 41.08
CA ALA A 370 -32.13 -52.72 40.63
C ALA A 370 -31.34 -52.56 39.33
N THR A 371 -31.48 -51.41 38.66
CA THR A 371 -30.62 -51.08 37.52
C THR A 371 -29.15 -51.21 37.94
N SER A 372 -28.43 -52.06 37.23
CA SER A 372 -27.11 -52.54 37.60
C SER A 372 -26.18 -52.39 36.41
N SER A 373 -24.89 -52.24 36.66
CA SER A 373 -23.87 -52.29 35.62
C SER A 373 -22.74 -53.20 36.04
N ILE A 374 -22.12 -53.87 35.08
CA ILE A 374 -20.85 -54.54 35.25
C ILE A 374 -19.92 -54.12 34.12
N THR A 375 -18.78 -53.55 34.47
CA THR A 375 -17.71 -53.19 33.54
C THR A 375 -16.51 -54.07 33.82
N TRP A 376 -16.18 -54.97 32.90
CA TRP A 376 -14.97 -55.78 32.98
C TRP A 376 -13.74 -54.91 32.76
N ILE A 377 -12.82 -54.98 33.72
CA ILE A 377 -11.56 -54.25 33.71
C ILE A 377 -10.50 -55.17 33.12
N TRP A 378 -9.75 -54.62 32.17
CA TRP A 378 -8.68 -55.33 31.50
C TRP A 378 -7.37 -54.60 31.74
N GLU A 379 -6.33 -55.35 32.05
CA GLU A 379 -4.96 -54.86 32.03
C GLU A 379 -4.27 -55.44 30.79
N ASN A 380 -3.47 -54.62 30.11
CA ASN A 380 -2.63 -55.10 29.03
C ASN A 380 -1.39 -55.77 29.64
N LEU A 381 -0.99 -56.91 29.08
CA LEU A 381 0.24 -57.61 29.46
C LEU A 381 1.44 -57.08 28.68
N GLU A 382 1.20 -56.42 27.55
CA GLU A 382 2.18 -55.86 26.62
C GLU A 382 1.67 -54.51 26.09
N SER A 383 2.55 -53.57 25.77
CA SER A 383 2.24 -52.32 25.06
C SER A 383 2.97 -52.30 23.73
N ARG A 384 2.27 -51.96 22.64
CA ARG A 384 2.86 -51.79 21.30
C ARG A 384 3.25 -50.33 21.06
N LEU A 385 4.44 -50.11 20.51
CA LEU A 385 4.87 -48.83 19.94
C LEU A 385 5.12 -49.02 18.44
N ALA A 386 4.32 -48.33 17.62
CA ALA A 386 4.49 -48.23 16.19
C ALA A 386 5.31 -46.96 15.87
N VAL A 387 6.55 -47.12 15.45
CA VAL A 387 7.40 -45.99 15.00
C VAL A 387 7.24 -45.84 13.49
N VAL A 388 6.89 -44.63 13.05
CA VAL A 388 6.74 -44.27 11.64
C VAL A 388 7.66 -43.11 11.32
N SER A 389 8.51 -43.29 10.31
CA SER A 389 9.34 -42.24 9.75
C SER A 389 9.42 -42.39 8.24
N ALA A 390 9.31 -41.28 7.50
CA ALA A 390 9.49 -41.27 6.06
C ALA A 390 10.99 -41.23 5.66
N HIS A 391 11.82 -40.67 6.53
CA HIS A 391 13.26 -40.52 6.35
C HIS A 391 14.00 -40.89 7.66
N GLY A 392 15.32 -41.02 7.59
CA GLY A 392 16.18 -41.35 8.72
C GLY A 392 16.02 -42.79 9.24
N ASP A 393 16.92 -43.15 10.13
CA ASP A 393 16.99 -44.44 10.82
C ASP A 393 16.59 -44.25 12.29
N PRO A 394 15.28 -44.08 12.58
CA PRO A 394 14.84 -43.81 13.95
C PRO A 394 15.21 -44.95 14.89
N VAL A 395 15.39 -44.61 16.16
CA VAL A 395 15.56 -45.55 17.26
C VAL A 395 14.39 -45.34 18.21
N PRO A 396 13.55 -46.36 18.50
CA PRO A 396 13.47 -47.68 17.86
C PRO A 396 13.20 -47.61 16.35
N ALA A 397 13.58 -48.66 15.62
CA ALA A 397 13.45 -48.73 14.16
C ALA A 397 11.99 -48.61 13.71
N VAL A 398 11.77 -48.15 12.48
CA VAL A 398 10.43 -48.10 11.88
C VAL A 398 9.78 -49.48 11.92
N GLY A 399 8.59 -49.56 12.49
CA GLY A 399 7.87 -50.81 12.70
C GLY A 399 7.17 -50.87 14.04
N ASP A 400 6.64 -52.05 14.34
CA ASP A 400 5.92 -52.34 15.57
C ASP A 400 6.83 -53.10 16.54
N ASP A 401 7.10 -52.51 17.70
CA ASP A 401 7.83 -53.15 18.78
C ASP A 401 6.94 -53.33 20.02
N MET A 402 7.13 -54.45 20.71
CA MET A 402 6.36 -54.81 21.92
C MET A 402 7.20 -54.60 23.17
N TYR A 403 6.62 -53.92 24.16
CA TYR A 403 7.27 -53.60 25.43
C TYR A 403 6.42 -54.03 26.62
N ALA A 404 7.03 -54.10 27.79
CA ALA A 404 6.28 -54.23 29.03
C ALA A 404 5.47 -52.94 29.28
N PRO A 405 4.22 -53.01 29.78
CA PRO A 405 3.42 -51.84 30.11
C PRO A 405 4.15 -50.91 31.08
N GLY A 406 4.11 -49.59 30.82
CA GLY A 406 4.82 -48.57 31.63
C GLY A 406 6.32 -48.44 31.33
N THR A 407 6.86 -49.14 30.33
CA THR A 407 8.24 -48.92 29.87
C THR A 407 8.38 -47.50 29.32
N VAL A 408 9.44 -46.79 29.70
CA VAL A 408 9.86 -45.52 29.06
C VAL A 408 10.81 -45.85 27.92
N VAL A 409 10.43 -45.48 26.71
CA VAL A 409 11.24 -45.67 25.50
C VAL A 409 11.74 -44.32 25.02
N THR A 410 13.05 -44.13 24.98
CA THR A 410 13.68 -42.98 24.33
C THR A 410 13.63 -43.20 22.83
N CYS A 411 12.94 -42.29 22.13
CA CYS A 411 12.79 -42.29 20.70
C CYS A 411 13.61 -41.14 20.10
N SER A 412 14.40 -41.37 19.06
CA SER A 412 15.14 -40.34 18.34
C SER A 412 15.27 -40.63 16.87
N VAL A 413 15.43 -39.61 16.05
CA VAL A 413 15.80 -39.74 14.64
C VAL A 413 16.80 -38.65 14.26
N GLU A 414 17.74 -38.99 13.39
CA GLU A 414 18.72 -38.07 12.86
C GLU A 414 18.19 -37.30 11.65
N ASN A 415 18.66 -36.07 11.44
CA ASN A 415 18.40 -35.38 10.17
C ASN A 415 19.19 -36.07 9.06
N VAL A 416 18.55 -36.36 7.94
CA VAL A 416 19.19 -36.95 6.76
C VAL A 416 19.69 -35.83 5.88
N VAL A 417 21.01 -35.59 5.90
CA VAL A 417 21.63 -34.54 5.10
C VAL A 417 22.35 -35.19 3.92
N GLY A 418 21.76 -35.09 2.72
CA GLY A 418 22.46 -35.34 1.47
C GLY A 418 23.19 -34.08 0.98
N PRO A 419 24.18 -34.22 0.09
CA PRO A 419 24.94 -33.09 -0.43
C PRO A 419 24.10 -32.11 -1.26
N GLU A 420 22.98 -32.57 -1.82
CA GLU A 420 22.11 -31.80 -2.72
C GLU A 420 20.64 -31.74 -2.25
N THR A 421 20.19 -32.71 -1.46
CA THR A 421 18.85 -32.71 -0.84
C THR A 421 19.01 -33.08 0.63
N ARG A 422 18.38 -32.32 1.53
CA ARG A 422 18.34 -32.66 2.96
C ARG A 422 16.89 -32.82 3.43
N HIS A 423 16.65 -33.87 4.21
CA HIS A 423 15.42 -34.06 4.96
C HIS A 423 15.75 -33.87 6.43
N TYR A 424 15.08 -32.93 7.09
CA TYR A 424 15.28 -32.70 8.52
C TYR A 424 14.00 -32.89 9.28
N CYS A 425 14.14 -33.45 10.47
CA CYS A 425 13.02 -33.70 11.35
C CYS A 425 12.60 -32.39 12.00
N THR A 426 11.36 -31.98 11.77
CA THR A 426 10.76 -30.77 12.36
C THR A 426 9.99 -31.05 13.63
N GLY A 427 9.83 -32.33 13.96
CA GLY A 427 9.17 -32.75 15.17
C GLY A 427 8.60 -34.15 15.09
N TRP A 428 7.67 -34.45 15.99
CA TRP A 428 6.99 -35.74 16.05
C TRP A 428 5.57 -35.58 16.56
N GLN A 429 4.72 -36.55 16.22
CA GLN A 429 3.36 -36.65 16.71
C GLN A 429 3.14 -37.99 17.38
N LYS A 430 2.66 -37.96 18.62
CA LYS A 430 2.23 -39.13 19.39
C LYS A 430 0.72 -39.30 19.26
N HIS A 431 0.31 -40.49 18.84
CA HIS A 431 -1.08 -40.89 18.78
C HIS A 431 -1.33 -42.11 19.69
N GLY A 432 -2.50 -42.15 20.32
CA GLY A 432 -3.00 -43.33 21.02
C GLY A 432 -4.05 -44.04 20.19
N TYR A 433 -4.14 -45.36 20.27
CA TYR A 433 -5.19 -46.10 19.60
C TYR A 433 -6.42 -46.26 20.50
N SER A 434 -7.60 -45.86 20.01
CA SER A 434 -8.86 -46.11 20.69
C SER A 434 -9.60 -47.28 20.04
N HIS A 435 -9.76 -48.36 20.80
CA HIS A 435 -10.53 -49.52 20.37
C HIS A 435 -12.03 -49.23 20.21
N TYR A 436 -12.54 -48.15 20.81
CA TYR A 436 -13.95 -47.77 20.71
C TYR A 436 -14.32 -47.19 19.34
N ILE A 437 -13.39 -46.46 18.72
CA ILE A 437 -13.58 -45.79 17.42
C ILE A 437 -12.71 -46.39 16.30
N GLY A 438 -11.95 -47.44 16.59
CA GLY A 438 -11.12 -48.16 15.61
C GLY A 438 -10.05 -47.31 14.93
N SER A 439 -9.58 -46.25 15.58
CA SER A 439 -8.66 -45.28 14.99
C SER A 439 -7.70 -44.69 16.03
N TYR A 440 -6.59 -44.15 15.51
CA TYR A 440 -5.63 -43.38 16.29
C TYR A 440 -6.20 -41.99 16.57
N TYR A 441 -6.11 -41.54 17.82
CA TYR A 441 -6.40 -40.18 18.24
C TYR A 441 -5.11 -39.46 18.62
N TYR A 442 -5.05 -38.17 18.33
CA TYR A 442 -3.90 -37.33 18.65
C TYR A 442 -3.75 -37.15 20.17
N ILE A 443 -2.54 -37.33 20.69
CA ILE A 443 -2.22 -37.08 22.11
C ILE A 443 -1.42 -35.78 22.24
N THR A 444 -0.25 -35.72 21.61
CA THR A 444 0.68 -34.59 21.75
C THR A 444 1.69 -34.58 20.60
N ALA A 445 2.38 -33.47 20.42
CA ALA A 445 3.49 -33.32 19.48
C ALA A 445 4.64 -32.57 20.15
N GLY A 446 5.83 -32.77 19.61
CA GLY A 446 7.03 -32.02 19.96
C GLY A 446 7.76 -31.54 18.71
N THR A 447 8.64 -30.56 18.86
CA THR A 447 9.43 -29.94 17.78
C THR A 447 10.88 -30.44 17.74
N THR A 448 11.21 -31.41 18.57
CA THR A 448 12.55 -32.00 18.69
C THR A 448 12.67 -33.22 17.81
N ASN A 449 13.90 -33.61 17.46
CA ASN A 449 14.20 -34.87 16.79
C ASN A 449 14.41 -36.04 17.77
N TRP A 450 14.00 -35.86 19.03
CA TRP A 450 14.01 -36.88 20.07
C TRP A 450 12.86 -36.66 21.07
N THR A 451 12.39 -37.73 21.73
CA THR A 451 11.42 -37.68 22.82
C THR A 451 11.51 -38.92 23.70
N GLU A 452 11.09 -38.81 24.95
CA GLU A 452 10.83 -39.98 25.81
C GLU A 452 9.32 -40.30 25.80
N LEU A 453 8.99 -41.58 25.60
CA LEU A 453 7.62 -42.07 25.58
C LEU A 453 7.40 -43.10 26.67
N GLU A 454 6.60 -42.76 27.66
CA GLU A 454 6.08 -43.74 28.61
C GLU A 454 4.90 -44.50 27.97
N LEU A 455 5.02 -45.84 27.88
CA LEU A 455 4.06 -46.73 27.24
C LEU A 455 2.92 -47.14 28.18
N ASN A 456 2.21 -46.13 28.68
CA ASN A 456 1.05 -46.24 29.58
C ASN A 456 -0.25 -46.60 28.87
N SER A 457 -0.22 -46.73 27.55
CA SER A 457 -1.35 -47.13 26.71
C SER A 457 -0.97 -48.39 25.92
N PRO A 458 -1.93 -49.27 25.63
CA PRO A 458 -1.63 -50.57 25.04
C PRO A 458 -1.12 -50.49 23.60
N ASP A 459 -1.41 -49.39 22.89
CA ASP A 459 -1.02 -49.20 21.50
C ASP A 459 -0.80 -47.70 21.22
N LEU A 460 0.43 -47.36 20.87
CA LEU A 460 0.90 -46.00 20.63
C LEU A 460 1.58 -45.93 19.26
N ARG A 461 1.35 -44.83 18.54
CA ARG A 461 2.06 -44.53 17.29
C ARG A 461 2.85 -43.24 17.43
N LEU A 462 4.15 -43.30 17.17
CA LEU A 462 5.02 -42.15 17.02
C LEU A 462 5.28 -41.92 15.54
N THR A 463 4.91 -40.76 15.02
CA THR A 463 5.21 -40.35 13.65
C THR A 463 6.21 -39.20 13.67
N TRP A 464 7.39 -39.38 13.08
CA TRP A 464 8.35 -38.30 12.84
C TRP A 464 7.87 -37.42 11.68
N LEU A 465 7.93 -36.11 11.86
CA LEU A 465 7.60 -35.08 10.87
C LEU A 465 8.88 -34.60 10.18
N TRP A 466 8.79 -34.37 8.87
CA TRP A 466 9.93 -34.08 8.01
C TRP A 466 9.62 -32.92 7.09
N GLU A 467 10.62 -32.07 6.88
CA GLU A 467 10.67 -31.09 5.79
C GLU A 467 11.85 -31.42 4.88
N THR A 468 11.71 -31.05 3.61
CA THR A 468 12.71 -31.29 2.56
C THR A 468 13.21 -29.94 2.05
N ASP A 469 14.53 -29.81 1.93
CA ASP A 469 15.15 -28.72 1.20
C ASP A 469 15.98 -29.25 0.04
N HIS A 470 16.00 -28.49 -1.05
CA HIS A 470 16.89 -28.69 -2.19
C HIS A 470 18.02 -27.67 -2.18
N ARG A 471 19.21 -28.10 -2.58
CA ARG A 471 20.39 -27.24 -2.69
C ARG A 471 20.32 -26.45 -4.00
N LEU A 472 20.50 -25.15 -3.88
CA LEU A 472 20.79 -24.25 -4.98
C LEU A 472 22.28 -23.92 -4.93
N ASP A 473 23.00 -24.26 -5.99
CA ASP A 473 24.39 -23.86 -6.19
C ASP A 473 24.44 -22.67 -7.14
N ILE A 474 24.94 -21.54 -6.63
CA ILE A 474 25.15 -20.33 -7.41
C ILE A 474 26.64 -20.17 -7.66
N GLN A 475 27.00 -20.06 -8.93
CA GLN A 475 28.33 -19.66 -9.35
C GLN A 475 28.27 -18.29 -10.01
N VAL A 476 29.31 -17.50 -9.76
CA VAL A 476 29.55 -16.23 -10.42
C VAL A 476 30.79 -16.44 -11.29
N GLU A 477 30.62 -16.28 -12.60
CA GLU A 477 31.72 -16.18 -13.54
C GLU A 477 31.94 -14.70 -13.86
N GLY A 478 33.16 -14.21 -13.68
CA GLY A 478 33.44 -12.77 -13.74
C GLY A 478 33.26 -12.07 -12.39
N SER A 479 32.93 -10.78 -12.40
CA SER A 479 32.75 -10.00 -11.17
C SER A 479 31.35 -9.40 -11.06
N GLY A 480 30.65 -9.77 -9.99
CA GLY A 480 29.29 -9.35 -9.68
C GLY A 480 28.75 -10.11 -8.47
N THR A 481 27.53 -9.81 -8.09
CA THR A 481 26.82 -10.47 -6.99
C THR A 481 25.47 -10.98 -7.44
N VAL A 482 25.01 -12.07 -6.82
CA VAL A 482 23.65 -12.59 -7.00
C VAL A 482 22.88 -12.39 -5.70
N SER A 483 21.62 -12.00 -5.77
CA SER A 483 20.77 -11.70 -4.60
C SER A 483 20.53 -12.90 -3.68
N GLN A 484 20.54 -14.11 -4.23
CA GLN A 484 20.48 -15.35 -3.47
C GLN A 484 21.89 -15.94 -3.30
N ALA A 485 22.11 -16.63 -2.17
CA ALA A 485 23.35 -17.33 -1.90
C ALA A 485 23.21 -18.83 -2.19
N SER A 486 24.33 -19.51 -2.48
CA SER A 486 24.33 -20.97 -2.54
C SER A 486 23.92 -21.54 -1.18
N GLY A 487 22.93 -22.44 -1.17
CA GLY A 487 22.30 -22.87 0.08
C GLY A 487 21.17 -23.87 -0.11
N PHE A 488 20.57 -24.27 1.00
CA PHE A 488 19.39 -25.14 1.01
C PHE A 488 18.12 -24.28 1.13
N TYR A 489 17.15 -24.56 0.27
CA TYR A 489 15.88 -23.85 0.19
C TYR A 489 14.73 -24.86 0.23
N ASP A 490 13.62 -24.48 0.87
CA ASP A 490 12.45 -25.32 1.05
C ASP A 490 11.93 -25.86 -0.29
N GLU A 491 11.58 -27.16 -0.33
CA GLU A 491 10.98 -27.81 -1.49
C GLU A 491 9.72 -27.06 -1.97
N GLY A 492 9.69 -26.71 -3.25
CA GLY A 492 8.60 -25.95 -3.88
C GLY A 492 8.66 -24.44 -3.70
N SER A 493 9.65 -23.90 -2.97
CA SER A 493 9.87 -22.45 -2.90
C SER A 493 10.32 -21.88 -4.26
N VAL A 494 9.95 -20.64 -4.57
CA VAL A 494 10.39 -19.93 -5.77
C VAL A 494 11.44 -18.89 -5.37
N GLN A 495 12.67 -19.06 -5.87
CA GLN A 495 13.79 -18.15 -5.65
C GLN A 495 13.90 -17.21 -6.85
N THR A 496 13.76 -15.90 -6.65
CA THR A 496 14.01 -14.91 -7.71
C THR A 496 15.47 -14.50 -7.67
N LEU A 497 16.24 -14.93 -8.67
CA LEU A 497 17.65 -14.60 -8.83
C LEU A 497 17.78 -13.26 -9.55
N THR A 498 18.56 -12.35 -8.99
CA THR A 498 18.93 -11.08 -9.62
C THR A 498 20.44 -10.93 -9.57
N ALA A 499 21.02 -10.58 -10.72
CA ALA A 499 22.45 -10.36 -10.88
C ALA A 499 22.74 -8.86 -10.82
N THR A 500 23.72 -8.46 -10.02
CA THR A 500 24.22 -7.09 -9.92
C THR A 500 25.68 -7.11 -10.33
N PRO A 501 26.03 -6.55 -11.51
CA PRO A 501 27.43 -6.48 -11.94
C PRO A 501 28.27 -5.70 -10.94
N ALA A 502 29.54 -6.09 -10.78
CA ALA A 502 30.52 -5.26 -10.11
C ALA A 502 30.87 -4.07 -11.02
N GLU A 503 31.46 -3.02 -10.44
CA GLU A 503 31.92 -1.84 -11.18
C GLU A 503 32.82 -2.25 -12.37
N GLY A 504 32.49 -1.77 -13.58
CA GLY A 504 33.22 -2.10 -14.83
C GLY A 504 32.86 -3.44 -15.48
N TRP A 505 31.92 -4.20 -14.93
CA TRP A 505 31.42 -5.46 -15.49
C TRP A 505 29.98 -5.31 -15.98
N VAL A 506 29.61 -6.11 -16.96
CA VAL A 506 28.23 -6.25 -17.44
C VAL A 506 27.72 -7.66 -17.17
N PHE A 507 26.44 -7.79 -16.86
CA PHE A 507 25.79 -9.10 -16.74
C PHE A 507 25.43 -9.62 -18.13
N ASP A 508 26.02 -10.75 -18.51
CA ASP A 508 25.79 -11.36 -19.83
C ASP A 508 24.57 -12.28 -19.85
N GLY A 509 24.20 -12.84 -18.70
CA GLY A 509 23.03 -13.69 -18.56
C GLY A 509 23.22 -14.86 -17.61
N TRP A 510 22.12 -15.59 -17.40
CA TRP A 510 22.07 -16.82 -16.61
C TRP A 510 22.31 -18.06 -17.47
N SER A 511 23.01 -19.04 -16.90
CA SER A 511 23.07 -20.40 -17.45
C SER A 511 22.91 -21.46 -16.35
N GLY A 512 22.77 -22.72 -16.76
CA GLY A 512 22.39 -23.83 -15.87
C GLY A 512 20.88 -24.03 -15.85
N ASP A 513 20.30 -24.08 -14.66
CA ASP A 513 18.86 -24.20 -14.42
C ASP A 513 18.12 -22.85 -14.43
N ALA A 514 18.87 -21.74 -14.48
CA ALA A 514 18.35 -20.40 -14.75
C ALA A 514 18.76 -19.96 -16.17
N THR A 515 17.90 -19.20 -16.85
CA THR A 515 18.14 -18.68 -18.22
C THR A 515 17.69 -17.22 -18.33
N GLY A 516 18.21 -16.50 -19.34
CA GLY A 516 17.81 -15.12 -19.66
C GLY A 516 18.83 -14.07 -19.22
N THR A 517 18.59 -12.80 -19.57
CA THR A 517 19.49 -11.67 -19.31
C THR A 517 18.98 -10.70 -18.23
N GLY A 518 17.83 -11.02 -17.62
CA GLY A 518 17.19 -10.22 -16.56
C GLY A 518 17.11 -10.96 -15.22
N SER A 519 16.05 -10.69 -14.44
CA SER A 519 15.76 -11.44 -13.22
C SER A 519 15.21 -12.83 -13.56
N ALA A 520 15.70 -13.89 -12.90
CA ALA A 520 15.30 -15.26 -13.22
C ALA A 520 14.57 -15.93 -12.03
N PRO A 521 13.26 -16.24 -12.13
CA PRO A 521 12.56 -17.04 -11.13
C PRO A 521 12.92 -18.52 -11.27
N LEU A 522 13.26 -19.16 -10.15
CA LEU A 522 13.69 -20.56 -10.09
C LEU A 522 12.90 -21.32 -9.01
N THR A 523 12.12 -22.32 -9.41
CA THR A 523 11.39 -23.18 -8.46
C THR A 523 12.29 -24.30 -7.95
N MET A 524 12.40 -24.45 -6.64
CA MET A 524 13.21 -25.47 -5.96
C MET A 524 12.45 -26.79 -5.85
N ASP A 525 12.22 -27.46 -6.99
CA ASP A 525 11.57 -28.79 -7.09
C ASP A 525 12.56 -29.96 -7.17
N ALA A 526 13.86 -29.64 -7.26
CA ALA A 526 15.00 -30.53 -7.27
C ALA A 526 16.24 -29.69 -6.91
N PRO A 527 17.42 -30.30 -6.67
CA PRO A 527 18.67 -29.54 -6.61
C PRO A 527 18.89 -28.78 -7.93
N LYS A 528 19.33 -27.52 -7.83
CA LYS A 528 19.51 -26.62 -8.98
C LYS A 528 20.90 -25.99 -8.97
N SER A 529 21.40 -25.65 -10.15
CA SER A 529 22.61 -24.87 -10.34
C SER A 529 22.34 -23.67 -11.24
N ALA A 530 22.74 -22.48 -10.83
CA ALA A 530 22.65 -21.26 -11.64
C ALA A 530 24.02 -20.59 -11.72
N ILE A 531 24.42 -20.23 -12.93
CA ILE A 531 25.65 -19.49 -13.19
C ILE A 531 25.26 -18.10 -13.66
N ALA A 532 25.67 -17.07 -12.91
CA ALA A 532 25.64 -15.69 -13.36
C ALA A 532 26.94 -15.37 -14.08
N THR A 533 26.88 -15.12 -15.38
CA THR A 533 28.06 -14.74 -16.16
C THR A 533 28.13 -13.23 -16.29
N PHE A 534 29.28 -12.68 -15.91
CA PHE A 534 29.64 -11.28 -16.08
C PHE A 534 30.88 -11.21 -16.96
N SER A 535 30.93 -10.24 -17.88
CA SER A 535 32.14 -9.95 -18.65
C SER A 535 32.56 -8.51 -18.51
N VAL A 536 33.84 -8.26 -18.78
CA VAL A 536 34.35 -6.91 -18.98
C VAL A 536 34.17 -6.60 -20.48
N PRO A 537 33.46 -5.52 -20.85
CA PRO A 537 33.40 -5.07 -22.23
C PRO A 537 34.80 -4.94 -22.83
N ALA A 538 34.98 -5.31 -24.10
CA ALA A 538 36.29 -5.21 -24.72
C ALA A 538 36.60 -3.75 -25.09
N SER A 539 37.81 -3.29 -24.75
CA SER A 539 38.27 -1.94 -25.01
C SER A 539 39.70 -1.94 -25.55
N ILE A 540 40.10 -0.86 -26.22
CA ILE A 540 41.45 -0.70 -26.77
C ILE A 540 42.28 0.17 -25.83
N ALA A 541 43.51 -0.28 -25.53
CA ALA A 541 44.47 0.44 -24.69
C ALA A 541 45.85 0.52 -25.39
N ASN A 542 46.75 1.38 -24.88
CA ASN A 542 48.15 1.49 -25.33
C ASN A 542 48.32 1.65 -26.85
N LEU A 543 47.44 2.44 -27.47
CA LEU A 543 47.51 2.77 -28.89
C LEU A 543 48.75 3.62 -29.18
N SER A 544 49.59 3.20 -30.13
CA SER A 544 50.75 3.94 -30.58
C SER A 544 50.89 3.87 -32.10
N VAL A 545 51.37 4.96 -32.68
CA VAL A 545 51.59 5.09 -34.13
C VAL A 545 53.05 5.40 -34.37
N ALA A 546 53.71 4.59 -35.20
CA ALA A 546 55.11 4.76 -35.55
C ALA A 546 55.30 4.73 -37.07
N GLN A 547 56.13 5.65 -37.58
CA GLN A 547 56.63 5.56 -38.94
C GLN A 547 57.81 4.57 -38.96
N VAL A 548 57.77 3.59 -39.86
CA VAL A 548 58.90 2.68 -40.05
C VAL A 548 60.01 3.45 -40.77
N GLU A 549 61.11 3.69 -40.06
CA GLU A 549 62.22 4.51 -40.55
C GLU A 549 62.78 3.96 -41.89
N GLY A 550 62.65 4.75 -42.95
CA GLY A 550 63.13 4.39 -44.30
C GLY A 550 62.17 3.55 -45.16
N ALA A 551 60.95 3.27 -44.70
CA ALA A 551 59.91 2.59 -45.47
C ALA A 551 58.69 3.50 -45.73
N ARG A 552 57.82 3.10 -46.67
CA ARG A 552 56.52 3.75 -46.93
C ARG A 552 55.42 3.24 -45.98
N GLU A 553 55.83 2.71 -44.82
CA GLU A 553 54.98 1.96 -43.91
C GLU A 553 54.75 2.71 -42.59
N VAL A 554 53.50 2.69 -42.12
CA VAL A 554 53.10 3.16 -40.80
C VAL A 554 52.57 1.97 -40.01
N GLU A 555 53.06 1.79 -38.79
CA GLU A 555 52.61 0.77 -37.85
C GLU A 555 51.74 1.40 -36.77
N VAL A 556 50.58 0.79 -36.54
CA VAL A 556 49.68 1.11 -35.43
C VAL A 556 49.67 -0.08 -34.49
N THR A 557 50.14 0.10 -33.26
CA THR A 557 50.17 -0.93 -32.22
C THR A 557 49.15 -0.61 -31.13
N TYR A 558 48.40 -1.62 -30.67
CA TYR A 558 47.37 -1.47 -29.64
C TYR A 558 47.16 -2.75 -28.82
N ASP A 559 46.67 -2.59 -27.61
CA ASP A 559 46.26 -3.68 -26.72
C ASP A 559 44.74 -3.82 -26.75
N VAL A 560 44.23 -5.06 -26.71
CA VAL A 560 42.80 -5.32 -26.51
C VAL A 560 42.60 -5.81 -25.09
N ALA A 561 42.01 -4.94 -24.25
CA ALA A 561 41.61 -5.22 -22.88
C ALA A 561 40.19 -5.81 -22.83
N GLY A 562 39.86 -6.47 -21.73
CA GLY A 562 38.58 -7.17 -21.55
C GLY A 562 38.63 -8.64 -21.97
N THR A 563 37.47 -9.31 -21.97
CA THR A 563 37.37 -10.77 -22.17
C THR A 563 36.73 -11.18 -23.51
N ARG A 564 36.31 -10.22 -24.35
CA ARG A 564 35.68 -10.46 -25.66
C ARG A 564 36.69 -10.25 -26.80
N SER A 565 36.46 -10.86 -27.96
CA SER A 565 37.24 -10.62 -29.19
C SER A 565 36.73 -9.40 -29.95
N LEU A 566 37.61 -8.71 -30.68
CA LEU A 566 37.32 -7.45 -31.37
C LEU A 566 37.60 -7.59 -32.87
N LEU A 567 36.69 -7.15 -33.76
CA LEU A 567 37.04 -6.94 -35.17
C LEU A 567 37.62 -5.53 -35.33
N VAL A 568 38.72 -5.37 -36.07
CA VAL A 568 39.42 -4.09 -36.21
C VAL A 568 39.63 -3.73 -37.69
N ASP A 569 39.20 -2.53 -38.09
CA ASP A 569 39.54 -1.85 -39.35
C ASP A 569 40.11 -0.44 -39.08
N LEU A 570 40.74 0.24 -40.06
CA LEU A 570 41.46 1.51 -39.86
C LEU A 570 41.12 2.56 -40.93
N GLU A 571 40.68 3.75 -40.51
CA GLU A 571 40.58 4.93 -41.39
C GLU A 571 41.58 6.04 -41.03
N VAL A 572 42.06 6.76 -42.04
CA VAL A 572 43.03 7.85 -41.87
C VAL A 572 42.47 9.17 -42.38
N PHE A 573 42.49 10.19 -41.52
CA PHE A 573 42.06 11.54 -41.84
C PHE A 573 43.23 12.51 -41.74
N GLN A 574 43.23 13.55 -42.57
CA GLN A 574 44.13 14.71 -42.42
C GLN A 574 43.29 15.98 -42.38
N ASN A 575 43.41 16.77 -41.31
CA ASN A 575 42.63 18.00 -41.12
C ASN A 575 41.11 17.81 -41.37
N GLY A 576 40.55 16.70 -40.89
CA GLY A 576 39.13 16.35 -41.04
C GLY A 576 38.73 15.81 -42.41
N SER A 577 39.65 15.66 -43.37
CA SER A 577 39.39 15.05 -44.68
C SER A 577 39.84 13.58 -44.68
N ASN A 578 38.93 12.66 -45.00
CA ASN A 578 39.24 11.24 -45.11
C ASN A 578 40.18 11.00 -46.31
N LEU A 579 41.36 10.43 -46.06
CA LEU A 579 42.37 10.14 -47.08
C LEU A 579 42.15 8.78 -47.78
N ASN A 580 41.13 8.00 -47.40
CA ASN A 580 40.85 6.64 -47.87
C ASN A 580 40.37 6.56 -49.34
N ALA A 581 41.17 7.04 -50.28
CA ALA A 581 41.05 6.69 -51.68
C ALA A 581 41.94 5.48 -52.01
N SER A 582 41.39 4.28 -51.87
CA SER A 582 41.76 3.05 -52.62
C SER A 582 43.06 2.26 -52.32
N ALA A 583 43.74 2.41 -51.18
CA ALA A 583 45.09 1.83 -50.98
C ALA A 583 45.32 0.95 -49.73
N LEU A 584 44.30 0.32 -49.14
CA LEU A 584 44.53 -0.66 -48.07
C LEU A 584 44.79 -2.06 -48.66
N SER A 585 46.02 -2.55 -48.53
CA SER A 585 46.36 -3.98 -48.67
C SER A 585 47.00 -4.49 -47.37
N GLY A 586 46.17 -5.03 -46.47
CA GLY A 586 46.54 -5.55 -45.15
C GLY A 586 45.29 -6.11 -44.44
N ALA A 587 45.43 -7.14 -43.61
CA ALA A 587 44.32 -7.97 -43.17
C ALA A 587 43.36 -7.27 -42.19
N VAL A 588 42.13 -7.03 -42.65
CA VAL A 588 40.93 -6.79 -41.83
C VAL A 588 40.52 -8.14 -41.20
N GLY A 589 40.41 -8.25 -39.87
CA GLY A 589 40.09 -9.53 -39.22
C GLY A 589 39.97 -9.50 -37.69
N MET A 590 39.46 -10.61 -37.12
CA MET A 590 39.23 -10.78 -35.68
C MET A 590 40.53 -10.79 -34.89
N VAL A 591 40.62 -9.94 -33.87
CA VAL A 591 41.76 -9.82 -32.96
C VAL A 591 41.29 -10.22 -31.55
N SER A 592 41.97 -11.21 -30.97
CA SER A 592 41.70 -11.70 -29.62
C SER A 592 42.24 -10.74 -28.56
N ALA A 593 41.62 -10.72 -27.37
CA ALA A 593 42.13 -10.00 -26.20
C ALA A 593 43.60 -10.35 -25.92
N GLY A 594 44.43 -9.32 -25.71
CA GLY A 594 45.88 -9.47 -25.54
C GLY A 594 46.66 -8.21 -25.90
N PRO A 595 47.90 -8.08 -25.40
CA PRO A 595 48.75 -6.93 -25.68
C PRO A 595 49.46 -7.03 -27.05
N SER A 596 49.86 -5.87 -27.58
CA SER A 596 50.77 -5.69 -28.72
C SER A 596 50.25 -6.18 -30.07
N ASN A 597 48.96 -5.99 -30.34
CA ASN A 597 48.39 -6.19 -31.68
C ASN A 597 48.90 -5.09 -32.62
N THR A 598 49.23 -5.43 -33.87
CA THR A 598 49.84 -4.47 -34.81
C THR A 598 49.16 -4.52 -36.17
N ILE A 599 48.81 -3.35 -36.71
CA ILE A 599 48.32 -3.15 -38.07
C ILE A 599 49.37 -2.34 -38.84
N THR A 600 49.76 -2.81 -40.03
CA THR A 600 50.74 -2.15 -40.90
C THR A 600 50.07 -1.65 -42.17
N TRP A 601 50.30 -0.38 -42.52
CA TRP A 601 49.76 0.26 -43.74
C TRP A 601 50.87 0.73 -44.69
N ASN A 602 50.63 0.65 -46.01
CA ASN A 602 51.54 1.06 -47.08
C ASN A 602 51.01 2.28 -47.87
N ALA A 603 51.70 3.43 -47.83
CA ALA A 603 51.27 4.64 -48.53
C ALA A 603 51.51 4.60 -50.06
N GLY A 604 50.47 4.88 -50.85
CA GLY A 604 50.46 4.71 -52.32
C GLY A 604 51.31 5.71 -53.13
N THR A 605 51.51 6.96 -52.68
CA THR A 605 52.34 7.97 -53.36
C THR A 605 53.01 8.93 -52.37
N ASP A 606 54.18 9.48 -52.76
CA ASP A 606 55.14 10.21 -51.90
C ASP A 606 54.48 11.24 -50.97
N TRP A 607 54.64 11.05 -49.66
CA TRP A 607 53.98 11.86 -48.63
C TRP A 607 54.96 12.34 -47.55
N ASN A 608 55.01 13.66 -47.35
CA ASN A 608 55.46 14.31 -46.12
C ASN A 608 54.19 14.56 -45.27
N LEU A 609 53.80 13.60 -44.46
CA LEU A 609 52.74 13.76 -43.47
C LEU A 609 53.39 13.93 -42.09
N ASN A 610 53.08 15.02 -41.39
CA ASN A 610 53.37 15.11 -39.98
C ASN A 610 52.33 14.25 -39.23
N VAL A 611 52.77 13.34 -38.37
CA VAL A 611 51.86 12.42 -37.65
C VAL A 611 50.85 13.21 -36.80
N ASP A 612 51.24 14.39 -36.32
CA ASP A 612 50.37 15.31 -35.56
C ASP A 612 49.17 15.85 -36.36
N GLU A 613 49.18 15.72 -37.70
CA GLU A 613 48.08 16.17 -38.58
C GLU A 613 47.13 15.02 -38.97
N LEU A 614 47.43 13.79 -38.54
CA LEU A 614 46.67 12.59 -38.87
C LEU A 614 45.73 12.18 -37.73
N THR A 615 44.53 11.74 -38.09
CA THR A 615 43.59 11.12 -37.15
C THR A 615 43.29 9.70 -37.64
N PHE A 616 43.39 8.73 -36.75
CA PHE A 616 43.13 7.32 -37.03
C PHE A 616 41.81 6.90 -36.38
N ASN A 617 40.90 6.30 -37.14
CA ASN A 617 39.68 5.71 -36.59
C ASN A 617 39.79 4.20 -36.69
N LEU A 618 39.52 3.49 -35.58
CA LEU A 618 39.40 2.04 -35.58
C LEU A 618 37.90 1.68 -35.77
N LEU A 619 37.55 0.74 -36.66
CA LEU A 619 36.15 0.36 -36.93
C LEU A 619 35.85 -1.08 -36.43
N SER A 620 34.62 -1.32 -35.95
CA SER A 620 34.07 -2.67 -35.71
C SER A 620 33.39 -3.26 -36.96
N GLU A 621 32.81 -4.47 -36.86
CA GLU A 621 32.25 -5.39 -37.90
C GLU A 621 31.58 -4.77 -39.15
N ASP A 622 31.09 -3.54 -39.05
CA ASP A 622 30.18 -2.93 -40.01
C ASP A 622 30.80 -1.73 -40.76
N GLY A 623 32.08 -1.44 -40.55
CA GLY A 623 32.75 -0.28 -41.17
C GLY A 623 32.41 1.06 -40.50
N LEU A 624 32.06 1.04 -39.21
CA LEU A 624 31.77 2.21 -38.38
C LEU A 624 32.79 2.32 -37.23
N PRO A 625 33.25 3.53 -36.86
CA PRO A 625 34.21 3.73 -35.77
C PRO A 625 33.71 3.10 -34.48
N PHE A 626 34.62 2.59 -33.64
CA PHE A 626 34.32 2.15 -32.28
C PHE A 626 33.32 3.12 -31.68
N TYR A 627 32.09 2.64 -31.48
CA TYR A 627 31.13 3.44 -30.76
C TYR A 627 31.66 3.54 -29.33
N ALA A 628 32.22 4.72 -29.04
CA ALA A 628 31.72 5.47 -27.91
C ALA A 628 30.22 5.25 -27.85
N PRO A 629 29.67 4.86 -26.71
CA PRO A 629 28.32 4.35 -26.65
C PRO A 629 27.41 5.37 -27.28
N TYR A 630 26.57 4.89 -28.17
CA TYR A 630 25.51 5.62 -28.83
C TYR A 630 25.40 7.07 -28.36
N THR A 631 25.95 8.02 -29.13
CA THR A 631 25.54 9.42 -28.98
C THR A 631 24.04 9.42 -29.17
N PRO A 632 23.26 9.82 -28.14
CA PRO A 632 21.83 10.00 -28.31
C PRO A 632 21.64 10.76 -29.63
N GLY A 633 20.78 10.23 -30.49
CA GLY A 633 20.27 11.08 -31.55
C GLY A 633 19.73 12.36 -30.90
N PRO A 634 19.63 13.46 -31.65
CA PRO A 634 19.13 14.73 -31.15
C PRO A 634 17.86 14.56 -30.29
N TRP A 635 17.02 13.57 -30.61
CA TRP A 635 15.86 13.16 -29.83
C TRP A 635 16.17 12.04 -28.82
N ALA A 636 16.41 12.44 -27.57
CA ALA A 636 16.43 11.54 -26.42
C ALA A 636 15.05 10.91 -26.16
N ILE A 637 14.93 9.59 -26.29
CA ILE A 637 13.65 8.88 -26.13
C ILE A 637 13.42 8.58 -24.64
N PRO A 638 12.33 9.07 -24.00
CA PRO A 638 12.07 8.78 -22.59
C PRO A 638 11.57 7.34 -22.39
N LYS A 639 11.92 6.73 -21.25
CA LYS A 639 11.33 5.45 -20.83
C LYS A 639 9.81 5.52 -20.77
N THR A 640 9.15 4.41 -21.06
CA THR A 640 7.68 4.27 -20.94
C THR A 640 7.20 4.13 -19.50
N GLN A 641 8.12 3.91 -18.55
CA GLN A 641 7.87 3.62 -17.13
C GLN A 641 7.19 2.27 -16.88
N ILE A 642 6.97 1.42 -17.89
CA ILE A 642 6.46 0.05 -17.72
C ILE A 642 7.55 -0.79 -17.04
N THR A 643 7.22 -1.45 -15.93
CA THR A 643 8.15 -2.29 -15.16
C THR A 643 7.62 -3.70 -14.88
N LEU A 644 6.40 -4.00 -15.33
CA LEU A 644 5.77 -5.32 -15.15
C LEU A 644 5.85 -6.09 -16.45
N ASP A 645 6.38 -7.31 -16.37
CA ASP A 645 6.22 -8.35 -17.38
C ASP A 645 4.86 -9.04 -17.17
N TYR A 646 4.05 -9.10 -18.23
CA TYR A 646 2.75 -9.76 -18.16
C TYR A 646 2.78 -11.19 -18.73
N TYR A 647 3.80 -11.58 -19.50
CA TYR A 647 3.86 -12.86 -20.19
C TYR A 647 5.03 -13.70 -19.68
N MET A 648 4.85 -14.22 -18.46
CA MET A 648 5.78 -15.13 -17.80
C MET A 648 6.20 -16.28 -18.74
N GLY A 649 7.37 -16.16 -19.37
CA GLY A 649 7.95 -17.17 -20.27
C GLY A 649 8.41 -16.68 -21.65
N ILE A 650 8.28 -15.40 -22.00
CA ILE A 650 8.87 -14.81 -23.22
C ILE A 650 9.56 -13.49 -22.88
N ASP A 651 10.89 -13.50 -22.78
CA ASP A 651 11.70 -12.30 -22.52
C ASP A 651 11.56 -11.29 -23.68
N GLY A 652 11.68 -9.99 -23.39
CA GLY A 652 11.76 -8.92 -24.40
C GLY A 652 10.56 -7.97 -24.42
N GLU A 653 9.67 -8.06 -23.44
CA GLU A 653 8.65 -7.03 -23.21
C GLU A 653 9.33 -5.70 -22.79
N ASP A 654 8.64 -4.58 -22.99
CA ASP A 654 9.14 -3.26 -22.56
C ASP A 654 9.34 -3.21 -21.02
N GLY A 655 8.60 -4.00 -20.25
CA GLY A 655 8.81 -4.16 -18.80
C GLY A 655 10.13 -4.83 -18.43
N ASP A 656 10.67 -5.69 -19.29
CA ASP A 656 11.95 -6.38 -19.11
C ASP A 656 13.12 -5.47 -19.48
N LEU A 657 13.02 -4.83 -20.65
CA LEU A 657 14.11 -4.09 -21.25
C LEU A 657 14.17 -2.63 -20.76
N GLN A 658 13.01 -2.02 -20.50
CA GLN A 658 12.86 -0.64 -20.01
C GLN A 658 13.76 0.36 -20.77
N ALA A 659 13.75 0.28 -22.09
CA ALA A 659 14.61 1.06 -22.96
C ALA A 659 14.22 2.56 -22.96
N GLY A 660 15.20 3.44 -23.15
CA GLY A 660 15.06 4.90 -23.10
C GLY A 660 15.65 5.56 -21.85
N MET A 661 15.56 6.89 -21.80
CA MET A 661 16.11 7.72 -20.73
C MET A 661 15.25 7.73 -19.47
N VAL A 662 15.92 7.64 -18.32
CA VAL A 662 15.31 7.76 -17.00
C VAL A 662 14.70 9.16 -16.84
N TRP A 663 13.55 9.22 -16.18
CA TRP A 663 12.84 10.47 -15.96
C TRP A 663 13.49 11.26 -14.81
N PRO A 664 13.55 12.60 -14.89
CA PRO A 664 13.92 13.41 -13.74
C PRO A 664 12.89 13.25 -12.61
N SER A 665 13.35 13.36 -11.35
CA SER A 665 12.50 13.30 -10.16
C SER A 665 12.67 14.57 -9.31
N PRO A 666 11.64 15.42 -9.19
CA PRO A 666 10.31 15.32 -9.79
C PRO A 666 10.32 15.63 -11.29
N ARG A 667 9.46 14.96 -12.08
CA ARG A 667 9.32 15.25 -13.51
C ARG A 667 8.61 16.58 -13.76
N PHE A 668 7.55 16.85 -13.00
CA PHE A 668 6.78 18.07 -13.15
C PHE A 668 6.91 18.96 -11.92
N ALA A 669 7.30 20.21 -12.13
CA ALA A 669 7.38 21.23 -11.09
C ALA A 669 6.18 22.17 -11.20
N ASP A 670 5.35 22.22 -10.16
CA ASP A 670 4.27 23.21 -10.03
C ASP A 670 4.87 24.57 -9.65
N ASN A 671 4.73 25.56 -10.52
CA ASN A 671 5.34 26.88 -10.30
C ASN A 671 4.52 27.76 -9.34
N GLY A 672 3.33 27.30 -8.91
CA GLY A 672 2.47 28.03 -7.96
C GLY A 672 1.74 29.25 -8.55
N ASP A 673 1.92 29.52 -9.84
CA ASP A 673 1.33 30.65 -10.59
C ASP A 673 0.25 30.21 -11.60
N GLY A 674 -0.16 28.94 -11.53
CA GLY A 674 -1.07 28.33 -12.50
C GLY A 674 -0.36 27.66 -13.68
N THR A 675 0.97 27.56 -13.66
CA THR A 675 1.77 26.83 -14.65
C THR A 675 2.54 25.65 -14.03
N VAL A 676 2.93 24.71 -14.88
CA VAL A 676 3.71 23.52 -14.55
C VAL A 676 4.88 23.42 -15.51
N THR A 677 6.10 23.29 -15.00
CA THR A 677 7.30 23.04 -15.79
C THR A 677 7.53 21.52 -15.91
N ASP A 678 7.61 21.00 -17.13
CA ASP A 678 8.08 19.63 -17.37
C ASP A 678 9.62 19.63 -17.40
N ASN A 679 10.25 19.20 -16.31
CA ASN A 679 11.71 19.16 -16.15
C ASN A 679 12.39 18.22 -17.15
N MET A 680 11.62 17.30 -17.76
CA MET A 680 12.14 16.43 -18.82
C MET A 680 12.25 17.18 -20.13
N THR A 681 11.20 17.87 -20.58
CA THR A 681 11.15 18.47 -21.93
C THR A 681 11.58 19.94 -21.94
N GLY A 682 11.57 20.59 -20.77
CA GLY A 682 11.77 22.03 -20.60
C GLY A 682 10.54 22.86 -20.98
N LEU A 683 9.45 22.21 -21.41
CA LEU A 683 8.21 22.88 -21.78
C LEU A 683 7.44 23.31 -20.52
N GLN A 684 6.84 24.49 -20.58
CA GLN A 684 5.95 24.98 -19.54
C GLN A 684 4.50 24.87 -20.00
N TRP A 685 3.67 24.35 -19.12
CA TRP A 685 2.29 23.98 -19.39
C TRP A 685 1.33 24.77 -18.50
N GLY A 686 0.14 25.09 -19.02
CA GLY A 686 -0.96 25.53 -18.16
C GLY A 686 -1.37 24.42 -17.19
N LYS A 687 -1.66 24.75 -15.93
CA LYS A 687 -2.03 23.76 -14.92
C LYS A 687 -3.45 23.22 -15.06
N THR A 688 -4.35 23.92 -15.75
CA THR A 688 -5.78 23.57 -15.84
C THR A 688 -6.21 23.30 -17.28
N ALA A 689 -6.69 22.08 -17.55
CA ALA A 689 -7.24 21.73 -18.86
C ALA A 689 -8.62 22.35 -19.09
N SER A 690 -8.88 22.77 -20.33
CA SER A 690 -10.15 23.40 -20.77
C SER A 690 -10.75 22.66 -21.96
N TYR A 691 -12.03 22.86 -22.28
CA TYR A 691 -12.76 22.06 -23.28
C TYR A 691 -13.48 22.92 -24.32
N THR A 692 -13.22 22.68 -25.61
CA THR A 692 -13.88 23.38 -26.73
C THR A 692 -13.59 22.70 -28.08
N SER A 693 -14.11 23.24 -29.18
CA SER A 693 -13.77 22.80 -30.54
C SER A 693 -12.34 23.16 -30.94
N TRP A 694 -11.78 22.45 -31.92
CA TRP A 694 -10.39 22.62 -32.31
C TRP A 694 -10.02 24.09 -32.67
N TYR A 695 -10.88 24.76 -33.45
CA TYR A 695 -10.67 26.18 -33.81
C TYR A 695 -10.72 27.13 -32.61
N ASN A 696 -11.58 26.83 -31.63
CA ASN A 696 -11.72 27.64 -30.43
C ASN A 696 -10.57 27.38 -29.45
N SER A 697 -10.01 26.17 -29.39
CA SER A 697 -8.87 25.87 -28.52
C SER A 697 -7.61 26.57 -28.99
N MET A 698 -7.36 26.60 -30.30
CA MET A 698 -6.27 27.41 -30.89
C MET A 698 -6.40 28.88 -30.49
N SER A 699 -7.58 29.46 -30.75
CA SER A 699 -7.86 30.85 -30.43
C SER A 699 -7.74 31.14 -28.92
N ALA A 700 -8.09 30.17 -28.07
CA ALA A 700 -8.00 30.33 -26.62
C ALA A 700 -6.54 30.32 -26.12
N CYS A 701 -5.68 29.46 -26.67
CA CYS A 701 -4.25 29.45 -26.34
C CYS A 701 -3.56 30.75 -26.79
N GLU A 702 -3.81 31.21 -28.02
CA GLU A 702 -3.20 32.41 -28.59
C GLU A 702 -3.51 33.69 -27.82
N ASN A 703 -4.70 33.77 -27.23
CA ASN A 703 -5.15 34.94 -26.48
C ASN A 703 -4.93 34.78 -24.97
N LEU A 704 -4.22 33.74 -24.53
CA LEU A 704 -3.98 33.47 -23.12
C LEU A 704 -2.83 34.33 -22.59
N SER A 705 -3.09 35.04 -21.48
CA SER A 705 -2.05 35.63 -20.65
C SER A 705 -2.07 34.95 -19.29
N LEU A 706 -1.03 34.18 -18.99
CA LEU A 706 -0.90 33.36 -17.78
C LEU A 706 0.54 33.43 -17.26
N ALA A 707 0.71 33.60 -15.94
CA ALA A 707 2.02 33.73 -15.28
C ALA A 707 2.95 34.81 -15.86
N GLY A 708 2.39 35.87 -16.44
CA GLY A 708 3.17 36.94 -17.08
C GLY A 708 3.66 36.62 -18.50
N HIS A 709 3.19 35.52 -19.09
CA HIS A 709 3.54 35.09 -20.44
C HIS A 709 2.35 35.18 -21.40
N ASP A 710 2.62 35.51 -22.67
CA ASP A 710 1.66 35.73 -23.76
C ASP A 710 2.02 34.94 -25.06
N ASP A 711 2.96 34.01 -24.98
CA ASP A 711 3.47 33.15 -26.06
C ASP A 711 2.88 31.72 -26.01
N TRP A 712 1.67 31.57 -25.44
CA TRP A 712 0.99 30.29 -25.29
C TRP A 712 0.42 29.77 -26.62
N ARG A 713 0.56 28.47 -26.87
CA ARG A 713 0.03 27.79 -28.07
C ARG A 713 -0.63 26.46 -27.72
N LEU A 714 -1.39 25.92 -28.66
CA LEU A 714 -1.81 24.52 -28.61
C LEU A 714 -0.59 23.63 -28.94
N PRO A 715 -0.32 22.57 -28.16
CA PRO A 715 0.82 21.69 -28.39
C PRO A 715 0.65 20.91 -29.68
N ASN A 716 1.76 20.60 -30.35
CA ASN A 716 1.76 19.60 -31.41
C ASN A 716 1.55 18.19 -30.83
N VAL A 717 1.33 17.19 -31.70
CA VAL A 717 1.02 15.82 -31.24
C VAL A 717 2.13 15.20 -30.39
N ARG A 718 3.39 15.48 -30.70
CA ARG A 718 4.55 14.96 -29.95
C ARG A 718 4.70 15.65 -28.59
N GLU A 719 4.43 16.95 -28.52
CA GLU A 719 4.39 17.71 -27.26
C GLU A 719 3.31 17.17 -26.32
N MET A 720 2.07 16.99 -26.80
CA MET A 720 0.98 16.43 -25.97
C MET A 720 1.26 14.97 -25.56
N ARG A 721 1.82 14.16 -26.46
CA ARG A 721 2.24 12.78 -26.16
C ARG A 721 3.31 12.71 -25.08
N SER A 722 4.22 13.69 -25.04
CA SER A 722 5.26 13.74 -24.00
C SER A 722 4.65 13.81 -22.60
N LEU A 723 3.57 14.58 -22.37
CA LEU A 723 2.87 14.60 -21.07
C LEU A 723 2.24 13.25 -20.69
N LEU A 724 1.88 12.45 -21.68
CA LEU A 724 1.09 11.22 -21.58
C LEU A 724 1.95 9.96 -21.81
N SER A 725 3.19 9.97 -21.30
CA SER A 725 4.19 8.92 -21.54
C SER A 725 4.45 8.00 -20.35
N ASN A 726 3.70 8.12 -19.23
CA ASN A 726 3.83 7.19 -18.10
C ASN A 726 2.88 6.01 -18.28
N PHE A 727 3.30 4.98 -19.01
CA PHE A 727 2.45 3.87 -19.40
C PHE A 727 2.31 2.76 -18.34
N SER A 728 3.02 2.82 -17.20
CA SER A 728 2.76 1.88 -16.09
C SER A 728 1.53 2.22 -15.26
N ARG A 729 0.97 3.43 -15.40
CA ARG A 729 -0.18 3.85 -14.61
C ARG A 729 -1.47 3.24 -15.14
N SER A 730 -2.38 2.91 -14.22
CA SER A 730 -3.68 2.33 -14.57
C SER A 730 -4.53 3.31 -15.37
N TYR A 731 -4.84 4.52 -14.85
CA TYR A 731 -5.51 5.65 -15.53
C TYR A 731 -5.37 6.93 -14.69
N PRO A 732 -5.09 8.13 -15.25
CA PRO A 732 -4.54 8.44 -16.58
C PRO A 732 -3.00 8.29 -16.64
N VAL A 733 -2.42 8.24 -17.84
CA VAL A 733 -0.95 8.12 -18.08
C VAL A 733 -0.18 9.44 -17.89
N VAL A 734 -0.67 10.31 -17.01
CA VAL A 734 -0.08 11.61 -16.59
C VAL A 734 0.07 11.66 -15.08
N GLU A 735 0.91 12.56 -14.55
CA GLU A 735 1.14 12.68 -13.10
C GLU A 735 -0.06 13.22 -12.36
N LEU A 736 -0.59 12.39 -11.45
CA LEU A 736 -1.74 12.72 -10.62
C LEU A 736 -1.37 13.85 -9.65
N GLY A 737 -2.26 14.83 -9.52
CA GLY A 737 -2.13 15.93 -8.58
C GLY A 737 -1.37 17.16 -9.10
N VAL A 738 -0.68 17.05 -10.24
CA VAL A 738 0.03 18.17 -10.87
C VAL A 738 -0.90 18.98 -11.78
N PHE A 739 -1.61 18.31 -12.69
CA PHE A 739 -2.57 18.93 -13.61
C PHE A 739 -4.00 18.84 -13.08
N SER A 740 -4.78 19.90 -13.27
CA SER A 740 -6.17 20.04 -12.82
C SER A 740 -7.15 20.03 -13.99
N ASN A 741 -8.36 19.52 -13.75
CA ASN A 741 -9.41 19.34 -14.77
C ASN A 741 -8.98 18.47 -15.99
N PHE A 742 -7.88 17.73 -15.86
CA PHE A 742 -7.43 16.75 -16.82
C PHE A 742 -8.20 15.44 -16.58
N SER A 743 -9.45 15.39 -17.07
CA SER A 743 -10.35 14.26 -16.85
C SER A 743 -9.86 12.96 -17.51
N THR A 744 -10.00 11.86 -16.79
CA THR A 744 -9.91 10.51 -17.32
C THR A 744 -11.02 10.31 -18.37
N GLY A 745 -10.71 9.63 -19.47
CA GLY A 745 -11.66 9.29 -20.53
C GLY A 745 -11.90 10.35 -21.62
N ASN A 746 -11.13 11.44 -21.65
CA ASN A 746 -11.26 12.48 -22.67
C ASN A 746 -10.09 12.51 -23.67
N ASN A 747 -10.36 13.01 -24.88
CA ASN A 747 -9.34 13.35 -25.87
C ASN A 747 -8.84 14.79 -25.64
N TYR A 748 -7.60 15.05 -26.01
CA TYR A 748 -6.97 16.37 -25.91
C TYR A 748 -6.44 16.82 -27.27
N TRP A 749 -6.88 17.98 -27.72
CA TRP A 749 -6.52 18.55 -29.02
C TRP A 749 -5.04 18.86 -29.13
N THR A 750 -4.50 18.63 -30.33
CA THR A 750 -3.15 19.04 -30.74
C THR A 750 -3.26 19.97 -31.95
N SER A 751 -2.21 20.74 -32.24
CA SER A 751 -2.13 21.60 -33.42
C SER A 751 -1.83 20.84 -34.73
N THR A 752 -1.55 19.54 -34.65
CA THR A 752 -1.19 18.69 -35.80
C THR A 752 -2.43 18.24 -36.59
N ARG A 753 -2.46 18.53 -37.88
CA ARG A 753 -3.58 18.24 -38.80
C ARG A 753 -3.41 16.89 -39.50
N LEU A 754 -4.49 16.30 -39.99
CA LEU A 754 -4.42 15.10 -40.84
C LEU A 754 -4.21 15.51 -42.31
N GLU A 755 -3.00 15.27 -42.83
CA GLU A 755 -2.48 15.82 -44.11
C GLU A 755 -3.40 15.62 -45.33
N TYR A 756 -4.05 14.46 -45.47
CA TYR A 756 -4.90 14.13 -46.63
C TYR A 756 -6.40 14.36 -46.40
N ASN A 757 -6.81 14.74 -45.18
CA ASN A 757 -8.20 15.06 -44.86
C ASN A 757 -8.27 16.25 -43.89
N THR A 758 -8.37 17.44 -44.47
CA THR A 758 -8.40 18.72 -43.75
C THR A 758 -9.66 18.92 -42.89
N GLY A 759 -10.59 17.97 -42.83
CA GLY A 759 -11.70 17.95 -41.86
C GLY A 759 -11.33 17.41 -40.46
N TYR A 760 -10.08 16.98 -40.26
CA TYR A 760 -9.62 16.27 -39.06
C TYR A 760 -8.30 16.83 -38.50
N ALA A 761 -8.11 16.67 -37.19
CA ALA A 761 -6.85 16.93 -36.48
C ALA A 761 -6.56 15.79 -35.50
N TYR A 762 -5.28 15.62 -35.13
CA TYR A 762 -4.92 14.64 -34.13
C TYR A 762 -5.34 15.11 -32.72
N ALA A 763 -5.75 14.15 -31.90
CA ALA A 763 -5.98 14.33 -30.49
C ALA A 763 -5.36 13.17 -29.73
N VAL A 764 -4.87 13.43 -28.51
CA VAL A 764 -4.29 12.39 -27.66
C VAL A 764 -5.30 11.96 -26.60
N TYR A 765 -5.55 10.66 -26.47
CA TYR A 765 -6.48 10.12 -25.49
C TYR A 765 -5.84 10.02 -24.11
N GLY A 766 -6.32 10.77 -23.12
CA GLY A 766 -5.62 10.94 -21.83
C GLY A 766 -5.49 9.67 -20.98
N ASN A 767 -6.26 8.62 -21.25
CA ASN A 767 -6.20 7.37 -20.48
C ASN A 767 -5.06 6.45 -20.90
N TYR A 768 -4.72 6.40 -22.18
CA TYR A 768 -3.73 5.46 -22.73
C TYR A 768 -2.72 6.14 -23.68
N GLY A 769 -2.83 7.44 -23.91
CA GLY A 769 -1.92 8.17 -24.80
C GLY A 769 -2.10 7.87 -26.30
N TYR A 770 -3.24 7.32 -26.74
CA TYR A 770 -3.53 7.02 -28.17
C TYR A 770 -3.62 8.29 -29.04
N THR A 771 -3.22 8.24 -30.31
CA THR A 771 -3.20 9.42 -31.23
C THR A 771 -4.28 9.35 -32.32
N LEU A 772 -5.50 9.78 -32.01
CA LEU A 772 -6.65 9.61 -32.91
C LEU A 772 -6.89 10.82 -33.84
N PRO A 773 -7.12 10.63 -35.14
CA PRO A 773 -7.64 11.69 -36.01
C PRO A 773 -9.14 11.91 -35.76
N LEU A 774 -9.52 13.10 -35.29
CA LEU A 774 -10.91 13.43 -34.92
C LEU A 774 -11.42 14.67 -35.68
N SER A 775 -12.75 14.75 -35.86
CA SER A 775 -13.40 15.84 -36.59
C SER A 775 -13.33 17.16 -35.82
N LEU A 776 -12.95 18.25 -36.50
CA LEU A 776 -12.68 19.57 -35.89
C LEU A 776 -13.88 20.21 -35.16
N GLY A 777 -15.11 19.79 -35.49
CA GLY A 777 -16.33 20.33 -34.89
C GLY A 777 -16.64 19.81 -33.48
N SER A 778 -15.99 18.73 -33.06
CA SER A 778 -16.21 18.11 -31.75
C SER A 778 -15.55 18.90 -30.62
N SER A 779 -16.12 18.85 -29.41
CA SER A 779 -15.53 19.47 -28.22
C SER A 779 -14.66 18.48 -27.45
N TYR A 780 -13.37 18.78 -27.31
CA TYR A 780 -12.38 17.98 -26.56
C TYR A 780 -11.51 18.89 -25.68
N GLY A 781 -10.69 18.26 -24.83
CA GLY A 781 -9.80 18.96 -23.90
C GLY A 781 -8.64 19.66 -24.63
N TYR A 782 -8.01 20.64 -24.01
CA TYR A 782 -6.72 21.18 -24.44
C TYR A 782 -5.94 21.71 -23.24
N LEU A 783 -4.62 21.73 -23.38
CA LEU A 783 -3.68 22.37 -22.46
C LEU A 783 -2.79 23.32 -23.26
N PRO A 784 -2.64 24.57 -22.83
CA PRO A 784 -1.70 25.49 -23.47
C PRO A 784 -0.26 25.10 -23.08
N VAL A 785 0.64 25.18 -24.05
CA VAL A 785 2.08 24.95 -23.87
C VAL A 785 2.86 26.18 -24.34
N ARG A 786 4.03 26.41 -23.75
CA ARG A 786 4.97 27.45 -24.18
C ARG A 786 6.42 26.99 -24.04
N GLY A 787 7.32 27.79 -24.62
CA GLY A 787 8.76 27.52 -24.66
C GLY A 787 9.18 26.64 -25.85
N SER A 788 10.50 26.52 -26.00
CA SER A 788 11.15 25.57 -26.89
C SER A 788 11.60 24.38 -26.04
N SER A 789 11.43 23.15 -26.52
CA SER A 789 11.80 21.92 -25.79
C SER A 789 13.32 21.83 -25.58
N THR A 790 13.86 22.58 -24.62
CA THR A 790 15.30 22.68 -24.31
C THR A 790 15.67 21.91 -23.02
N GLY A 791 14.77 21.07 -22.52
CA GLY A 791 15.05 20.19 -21.38
C GLY A 791 15.92 18.99 -21.74
N MET A 792 16.04 18.04 -20.81
CA MET A 792 16.79 16.78 -20.98
C MET A 792 16.37 15.98 -22.23
N VAL A 793 15.11 16.09 -22.63
CA VAL A 793 14.54 15.48 -23.83
C VAL A 793 14.12 16.58 -24.79
N ALA A 794 14.76 16.62 -25.95
CA ALA A 794 14.32 17.45 -27.06
C ALA A 794 13.21 16.73 -27.83
N ILE A 795 12.03 17.35 -27.94
CA ILE A 795 10.92 16.83 -28.73
C ILE A 795 11.14 17.20 -30.20
N ALA A 796 11.25 16.20 -31.08
CA ALA A 796 11.46 16.43 -32.51
C ALA A 796 10.19 16.92 -33.23
N LYS A 797 10.38 17.66 -34.34
CA LYS A 797 9.30 18.13 -35.23
C LYS A 797 8.44 16.98 -35.74
N THR A 798 7.16 17.24 -36.00
CA THR A 798 6.21 16.24 -36.48
C THR A 798 6.36 15.86 -37.96
N GLY A 799 7.11 16.66 -38.74
CA GLY A 799 7.22 16.55 -40.21
C GLY A 799 6.16 17.38 -40.95
N GLN A 800 5.14 17.90 -40.25
CA GLN A 800 4.12 18.74 -40.86
C GLN A 800 4.70 20.10 -41.26
N ALA A 801 4.55 20.47 -42.54
CA ALA A 801 5.04 21.74 -43.09
C ALA A 801 3.96 22.59 -43.79
N ASN A 802 2.76 22.04 -43.96
CA ASN A 802 1.66 22.73 -44.63
C ASN A 802 0.79 23.49 -43.63
N SER A 803 0.32 24.66 -44.04
CA SER A 803 -0.68 25.46 -43.33
C SER A 803 -1.98 25.44 -44.12
N TRP A 804 -3.10 25.14 -43.47
CA TRP A 804 -4.40 24.95 -44.15
C TRP A 804 -5.42 26.03 -43.83
N ASP A 805 -5.19 26.83 -42.79
CA ASP A 805 -6.04 27.95 -42.44
C ASP A 805 -5.23 29.26 -42.45
N ALA A 806 -5.28 29.98 -43.58
CA ALA A 806 -4.59 31.26 -43.74
C ALA A 806 -5.04 32.36 -42.76
N ALA A 807 -6.12 32.15 -42.00
CA ALA A 807 -6.56 33.06 -40.94
C ALA A 807 -5.86 32.80 -39.59
N ARG A 808 -5.04 31.75 -39.49
CA ARG A 808 -4.29 31.34 -38.29
C ARG A 808 -2.83 31.09 -38.66
N SER A 809 -1.91 31.22 -37.70
CA SER A 809 -0.46 31.17 -37.94
C SER A 809 0.28 30.34 -36.89
N THR A 810 -0.43 29.38 -36.31
CA THR A 810 -0.08 28.67 -35.08
C THR A 810 -0.42 27.18 -35.19
N GLU A 811 -0.86 26.72 -36.38
CA GLU A 811 -0.93 25.30 -36.67
C GLU A 811 0.48 24.69 -36.60
N ASP A 812 0.56 23.37 -36.44
CA ASP A 812 1.86 22.69 -36.35
C ASP A 812 2.70 22.92 -37.62
N GLY A 813 2.09 22.96 -38.80
CA GLY A 813 2.78 23.30 -40.04
C GLY A 813 3.23 24.76 -40.18
N ASP A 814 2.61 25.68 -39.44
CA ASP A 814 3.05 27.09 -39.35
C ASP A 814 4.27 27.22 -38.44
N LEU A 815 4.18 26.64 -37.23
CA LEU A 815 5.17 26.84 -36.17
C LEU A 815 6.35 25.88 -36.31
N GLN A 816 6.10 24.66 -36.81
CA GLN A 816 7.05 23.56 -36.95
C GLN A 816 7.92 23.40 -35.70
N THR A 817 7.24 23.36 -34.56
CA THR A 817 7.86 23.37 -33.23
C THR A 817 8.55 22.03 -32.96
N GLY A 818 9.65 22.10 -32.21
CA GLY A 818 10.48 20.95 -31.92
C GLY A 818 11.79 20.95 -32.71
N GLN A 819 12.62 19.97 -32.39
CA GLN A 819 13.94 19.80 -32.96
C GLN A 819 13.86 19.30 -34.41
N ALA A 820 14.58 19.96 -35.31
CA ALA A 820 14.67 19.55 -36.69
C ALA A 820 15.27 18.14 -36.81
N TRP A 821 14.83 17.39 -37.82
CA TRP A 821 15.42 16.08 -38.11
C TRP A 821 16.82 16.25 -38.71
N PRO A 822 17.74 15.30 -38.45
CA PRO A 822 19.03 15.26 -39.13
C PRO A 822 18.88 15.06 -40.64
N GLU A 823 19.87 15.54 -41.39
CA GLU A 823 19.95 15.39 -42.84
C GLU A 823 21.33 14.80 -43.22
N PRO A 824 21.40 13.55 -43.70
CA PRO A 824 20.28 12.62 -43.93
C PRO A 824 19.68 12.11 -42.60
N ARG A 825 18.37 11.79 -42.59
CA ARG A 825 17.74 11.20 -41.40
C ARG A 825 18.17 9.75 -41.21
N PHE A 826 18.30 9.01 -42.31
CA PHE A 826 18.72 7.61 -42.26
C PHE A 826 20.00 7.37 -43.05
N THR A 827 20.87 6.50 -42.52
CA THR A 827 21.97 5.90 -43.28
C THR A 827 21.66 4.44 -43.55
N ASP A 828 21.57 4.09 -44.84
CA ASP A 828 21.47 2.71 -45.31
C ASP A 828 22.87 2.07 -45.39
N HIS A 829 23.06 0.96 -44.70
CA HIS A 829 24.35 0.27 -44.62
C HIS A 829 24.56 -0.74 -45.77
N GLY A 830 23.55 -0.98 -46.61
CA GLY A 830 23.63 -1.89 -47.75
C GLY A 830 23.60 -3.39 -47.40
N ASP A 831 23.53 -3.73 -46.11
CA ASP A 831 23.46 -5.09 -45.55
C ASP A 831 22.03 -5.53 -45.18
N GLY A 832 21.04 -4.65 -45.35
CA GLY A 832 19.66 -4.87 -44.93
C GLY A 832 19.27 -4.12 -43.65
N THR A 833 20.15 -3.28 -43.10
CA THR A 833 19.91 -2.43 -41.93
C THR A 833 20.05 -0.94 -42.26
N ALA A 834 19.50 -0.10 -41.39
CA ALA A 834 19.68 1.34 -41.46
C ALA A 834 19.69 2.01 -40.09
N THR A 835 20.55 3.00 -39.93
CA THR A 835 20.62 3.84 -38.71
C THR A 835 19.71 5.06 -38.88
N ASP A 836 18.86 5.33 -37.87
CA ASP A 836 18.08 6.56 -37.73
C ASP A 836 18.87 7.58 -36.92
N HIS A 837 19.40 8.63 -37.56
CA HIS A 837 20.20 9.65 -36.88
C HIS A 837 19.39 10.50 -35.91
N LEU A 838 18.05 10.52 -36.02
CA LEU A 838 17.19 11.31 -35.14
C LEU A 838 17.17 10.72 -33.72
N THR A 839 17.06 9.40 -33.65
CA THR A 839 17.00 8.66 -32.39
C THR A 839 18.35 8.10 -32.00
N GLY A 840 19.12 7.70 -33.03
CA GLY A 840 20.33 6.89 -33.06
C GLY A 840 20.04 5.39 -33.35
N LEU A 841 18.78 4.93 -33.31
CA LEU A 841 18.42 3.51 -33.36
C LEU A 841 18.79 2.89 -34.70
N MET A 842 19.19 1.62 -34.69
CA MET A 842 19.37 0.84 -35.92
C MET A 842 18.16 -0.05 -36.15
N TRP A 843 17.69 -0.09 -37.40
CA TRP A 843 16.47 -0.75 -37.81
C TRP A 843 16.73 -1.77 -38.93
N CYS A 844 16.01 -2.89 -38.89
CA CYS A 844 15.91 -3.79 -40.04
C CYS A 844 15.14 -3.11 -41.17
N LYS A 845 15.72 -3.06 -42.38
CA LYS A 845 15.06 -2.47 -43.56
C LYS A 845 13.87 -3.29 -44.04
N THR A 846 13.96 -4.61 -43.97
CA THR A 846 12.88 -5.52 -44.41
C THR A 846 12.02 -5.91 -43.21
N GLN A 847 10.71 -5.67 -43.27
CA GLN A 847 9.78 -6.15 -42.26
C GLN A 847 9.81 -7.68 -42.14
N LEU A 848 9.70 -8.21 -40.92
CA LEU A 848 9.76 -9.67 -40.65
C LEU A 848 8.45 -10.42 -40.96
N GLY A 849 7.53 -9.78 -41.69
CA GLY A 849 6.17 -10.28 -41.94
C GLY A 849 5.18 -9.88 -40.84
N SER A 850 4.00 -10.53 -40.84
CA SER A 850 2.93 -10.27 -39.88
C SER A 850 2.68 -11.49 -38.98
N THR A 851 2.61 -11.27 -37.67
CA THR A 851 2.35 -12.32 -36.68
C THR A 851 1.64 -11.77 -35.44
N TYR A 852 1.19 -12.67 -34.57
CA TYR A 852 0.64 -12.30 -33.26
C TYR A 852 1.73 -11.76 -32.34
N TRP A 853 1.34 -11.03 -31.29
CA TRP A 853 2.27 -10.20 -30.51
C TRP A 853 3.45 -10.97 -29.89
N ALA A 854 3.18 -12.09 -29.21
CA ALA A 854 4.24 -12.97 -28.68
C ALA A 854 5.11 -13.61 -29.78
N GLY A 855 4.53 -13.83 -30.97
CA GLY A 855 5.29 -14.24 -32.14
C GLY A 855 6.23 -13.16 -32.66
N ALA A 856 5.88 -11.88 -32.48
CA ALA A 856 6.69 -10.74 -32.89
C ALA A 856 7.93 -10.57 -31.98
N LEU A 857 7.75 -10.72 -30.66
CA LEU A 857 8.86 -10.75 -29.70
C LEU A 857 9.86 -11.85 -30.05
N ASN A 858 9.37 -13.09 -30.19
CA ASN A 858 10.21 -14.23 -30.57
C ASN A 858 10.90 -14.03 -31.94
N ALA A 859 10.21 -13.46 -32.91
CA ALA A 859 10.78 -13.19 -34.23
C ALA A 859 11.91 -12.16 -34.18
N CYS A 860 11.81 -11.14 -33.32
CA CYS A 860 12.87 -10.16 -33.14
C CYS A 860 14.03 -10.73 -32.32
N ASN A 861 13.75 -11.33 -31.16
CA ASN A 861 14.80 -11.86 -30.26
C ASN A 861 15.58 -13.03 -30.88
N GLY A 862 14.93 -13.81 -31.74
CA GLY A 862 15.59 -14.89 -32.50
C GLY A 862 16.21 -14.44 -33.82
N LEU A 863 16.16 -13.15 -34.16
CA LEU A 863 16.67 -12.64 -35.42
C LEU A 863 18.20 -12.58 -35.38
N THR A 864 18.82 -13.17 -36.39
CA THR A 864 20.22 -12.91 -36.73
C THR A 864 20.24 -12.25 -38.10
N ALA A 865 20.51 -10.95 -38.14
CA ALA A 865 20.52 -10.15 -39.36
C ALA A 865 21.71 -9.18 -39.33
N ALA A 866 22.41 -9.06 -40.46
CA ALA A 866 23.60 -8.22 -40.62
C ALA A 866 24.66 -8.43 -39.51
N GLY A 867 24.92 -9.68 -39.13
CA GLY A 867 25.89 -10.00 -38.06
C GLY A 867 25.39 -9.80 -36.63
N HIS A 868 24.22 -9.17 -36.44
CA HIS A 868 23.70 -8.84 -35.11
C HIS A 868 22.66 -9.84 -34.60
N THR A 869 22.70 -10.09 -33.29
CA THR A 869 21.83 -11.04 -32.56
C THR A 869 21.02 -10.41 -31.42
N ASP A 870 21.18 -9.11 -31.19
CA ASP A 870 20.56 -8.30 -30.12
C ASP A 870 19.32 -7.52 -30.62
N TRP A 871 18.68 -8.03 -31.67
CA TRP A 871 17.46 -7.46 -32.22
C TRP A 871 16.30 -7.61 -31.24
N ARG A 872 15.49 -6.57 -31.10
CA ARG A 872 14.28 -6.58 -30.27
C ARG A 872 13.13 -5.86 -30.96
N LEU A 873 11.95 -6.07 -30.42
CA LEU A 873 10.77 -5.30 -30.78
C LEU A 873 10.85 -3.90 -30.12
N PRO A 874 10.70 -2.79 -30.87
CA PRO A 874 10.78 -1.43 -30.32
C PRO A 874 9.66 -1.19 -29.30
N ASN A 875 9.95 -0.40 -28.26
CA ASN A 875 8.87 0.11 -27.41
C ASN A 875 8.05 1.18 -28.15
N ILE A 876 6.91 1.59 -27.59
CA ILE A 876 6.00 2.50 -28.29
C ILE A 876 6.62 3.90 -28.52
N ASN A 877 7.44 4.39 -27.59
CA ASN A 877 8.10 5.68 -27.75
C ASN A 877 9.17 5.63 -28.85
N GLU A 878 9.88 4.50 -29.00
CA GLU A 878 10.85 4.26 -30.06
C GLU A 878 10.17 4.12 -31.43
N LEU A 879 9.09 3.35 -31.52
CA LEU A 879 8.37 3.12 -32.77
C LEU A 879 7.65 4.39 -33.27
N GLU A 880 7.12 5.21 -32.36
CA GLU A 880 6.49 6.51 -32.67
C GLU A 880 7.47 7.47 -33.37
N THR A 881 8.78 7.34 -33.12
CA THR A 881 9.76 8.26 -33.71
C THR A 881 9.81 8.20 -35.23
N LEU A 882 9.50 7.04 -35.82
CA LEU A 882 9.45 6.82 -37.27
C LEU A 882 8.26 7.51 -37.94
N VAL A 883 7.28 8.01 -37.20
CA VAL A 883 6.08 8.62 -37.78
C VAL A 883 6.39 10.02 -38.32
N ASP A 884 6.13 10.21 -39.61
CA ASP A 884 6.06 11.50 -40.28
C ASP A 884 4.58 11.91 -40.49
N TYR A 885 4.13 12.93 -39.75
CA TYR A 885 2.76 13.45 -39.84
C TYR A 885 2.53 14.38 -41.06
N GLY A 886 3.59 14.74 -41.79
CA GLY A 886 3.52 15.53 -43.02
C GLY A 886 3.36 14.69 -44.30
N GLU A 887 3.48 13.36 -44.20
CA GLU A 887 3.41 12.46 -45.35
C GLU A 887 1.97 12.08 -45.76
N LYS A 888 1.80 11.82 -47.07
CA LYS A 888 0.48 11.72 -47.71
C LYS A 888 0.11 10.30 -48.10
N TYR A 889 -1.12 9.89 -47.78
CA TYR A 889 -1.76 8.74 -48.41
C TYR A 889 -1.67 8.86 -49.95
N PRO A 890 -1.30 7.79 -50.69
CA PRO A 890 -1.17 6.38 -50.28
C PRO A 890 0.20 5.94 -49.73
N SER A 891 1.16 6.87 -49.57
CA SER A 891 2.45 6.57 -48.93
C SER A 891 2.27 6.28 -47.45
N PRO A 892 3.09 5.39 -46.86
CA PRO A 892 3.12 5.26 -45.41
C PRO A 892 3.58 6.57 -44.76
N THR A 893 3.12 6.83 -43.55
CA THR A 893 3.53 7.96 -42.68
C THR A 893 4.95 7.75 -42.12
N LEU A 894 5.89 7.51 -43.03
CA LEU A 894 7.33 7.36 -42.81
C LEU A 894 8.05 8.46 -43.59
N PRO A 895 9.22 8.94 -43.15
CA PRO A 895 9.95 10.02 -43.81
C PRO A 895 10.26 9.72 -45.27
N ALA A 896 10.19 10.72 -46.16
CA ALA A 896 10.34 10.55 -47.60
C ALA A 896 11.62 9.80 -48.05
N ASP A 897 12.70 9.88 -47.27
CA ASP A 897 14.01 9.27 -47.51
C ASP A 897 14.22 7.92 -46.78
N HIS A 898 13.15 7.34 -46.21
CA HIS A 898 13.27 6.14 -45.39
C HIS A 898 13.83 4.93 -46.18
N PRO A 899 14.69 4.10 -45.57
CA PRO A 899 15.30 2.94 -46.22
C PRO A 899 14.44 1.66 -46.11
N PHE A 900 13.28 1.73 -45.45
CA PHE A 900 12.41 0.58 -45.20
C PHE A 900 11.74 0.06 -46.47
N VAL A 901 11.78 -1.26 -46.65
CA VAL A 901 11.19 -1.98 -47.80
C VAL A 901 10.07 -2.91 -47.32
N SER A 902 9.22 -3.33 -48.25
CA SER A 902 8.07 -4.22 -47.99
C SER A 902 6.91 -3.62 -47.18
N PHE A 903 6.87 -2.30 -47.00
CA PHE A 903 5.68 -1.59 -46.50
C PHE A 903 4.59 -1.57 -47.58
N PRO A 904 3.41 -2.19 -47.36
CA PRO A 904 2.34 -2.20 -48.36
C PRO A 904 1.67 -0.83 -48.46
N GLY A 905 1.89 -0.12 -49.57
CA GLY A 905 1.23 1.14 -49.86
C GLY A 905 -0.29 0.97 -50.06
N GLY A 906 -1.07 1.94 -49.57
CA GLY A 906 -2.52 1.99 -49.80
C GLY A 906 -3.41 1.15 -48.87
N THR A 907 -2.86 0.47 -47.86
CA THR A 907 -3.62 -0.30 -46.83
C THR A 907 -3.12 0.00 -45.41
N ALA A 908 -3.90 -0.35 -44.38
CA ALA A 908 -3.49 -0.22 -42.97
C ALA A 908 -2.21 -1.04 -42.69
N VAL A 909 -1.17 -0.41 -42.14
CA VAL A 909 0.12 -1.04 -41.81
C VAL A 909 0.37 -0.90 -40.33
N ARG A 910 -0.26 -1.79 -39.55
CA ARG A 910 -0.11 -1.84 -38.09
C ARG A 910 1.17 -2.57 -37.74
N VAL A 911 2.07 -1.93 -37.01
CA VAL A 911 3.33 -2.49 -36.55
C VAL A 911 3.29 -2.63 -35.03
N TRP A 912 3.68 -3.81 -34.53
CA TRP A 912 3.74 -4.08 -33.10
C TRP A 912 4.86 -3.30 -32.40
N SER A 913 4.59 -2.86 -31.17
CA SER A 913 5.60 -2.47 -30.20
C SER A 913 5.68 -3.50 -29.05
N SER A 914 6.77 -3.47 -28.28
CA SER A 914 6.95 -4.27 -27.06
C SER A 914 6.19 -3.73 -25.84
N SER A 915 5.57 -2.56 -25.96
CA SER A 915 4.84 -1.92 -24.86
C SER A 915 3.43 -2.50 -24.72
N THR A 916 3.05 -2.83 -23.47
CA THR A 916 1.73 -3.36 -23.11
C THR A 916 0.95 -2.27 -22.35
N PRO A 917 -0.27 -1.86 -22.78
CA PRO A 917 -1.13 -1.01 -21.95
C PRO A 917 -1.56 -1.78 -20.69
N TYR A 918 -2.04 -1.07 -19.66
CA TYR A 918 -2.50 -1.68 -18.39
C TYR A 918 -3.49 -2.87 -18.57
N SER A 919 -4.22 -2.95 -19.70
CA SER A 919 -5.01 -4.13 -20.05
C SER A 919 -4.18 -5.19 -20.76
N THR A 920 -4.21 -6.37 -20.18
CA THR A 920 -3.17 -7.38 -20.37
C THR A 920 -3.34 -8.26 -21.61
N GLY A 921 -4.48 -8.11 -22.28
CA GLY A 921 -4.79 -8.77 -23.55
C GLY A 921 -4.42 -7.95 -24.79
N TYR A 922 -3.89 -6.73 -24.63
CA TYR A 922 -3.60 -5.81 -25.73
C TYR A 922 -2.11 -5.44 -25.77
N GLY A 923 -1.59 -5.05 -26.94
CA GLY A 923 -0.26 -4.46 -27.12
C GLY A 923 -0.36 -3.16 -27.91
N TYR A 924 0.55 -2.20 -27.67
CA TYR A 924 0.57 -0.95 -28.44
C TYR A 924 1.04 -1.20 -29.89
N ILE A 925 0.46 -0.47 -30.83
CA ILE A 925 0.82 -0.46 -32.26
C ILE A 925 0.96 0.96 -32.78
N VAL A 926 1.72 1.10 -33.86
CA VAL A 926 1.69 2.27 -34.76
C VAL A 926 1.07 1.83 -36.08
N ASP A 927 0.01 2.51 -36.54
CA ASP A 927 -0.56 2.34 -37.88
C ASP A 927 0.04 3.36 -38.85
N PHE A 928 1.01 2.92 -39.66
CA PHE A 928 1.68 3.79 -40.63
C PHE A 928 0.78 4.23 -41.78
N TYR A 929 -0.50 3.84 -41.83
CA TYR A 929 -1.48 4.44 -42.75
C TYR A 929 -1.80 5.91 -42.44
N ASN A 930 -1.77 6.28 -41.16
CA ASN A 930 -2.15 7.62 -40.71
C ASN A 930 -1.43 8.04 -39.41
N GLY A 931 -0.31 7.41 -39.04
CA GLY A 931 0.46 7.75 -37.84
C GLY A 931 -0.30 7.56 -36.52
N HIS A 932 -1.39 6.77 -36.53
CA HIS A 932 -2.25 6.52 -35.37
C HIS A 932 -1.61 5.49 -34.45
N ILE A 933 -1.49 5.83 -33.18
CA ILE A 933 -1.07 4.96 -32.08
C ILE A 933 -2.30 4.40 -31.41
N ASP A 934 -2.40 3.08 -31.35
CA ASP A 934 -3.52 2.35 -30.75
C ASP A 934 -3.02 1.17 -29.92
N ALA A 935 -3.97 0.42 -29.36
CA ALA A 935 -3.72 -0.90 -28.83
C ALA A 935 -4.57 -1.96 -29.56
N TYR A 936 -3.96 -3.09 -29.89
CA TYR A 936 -4.63 -4.22 -30.55
C TYR A 936 -4.55 -5.48 -29.70
N SER A 937 -5.55 -6.36 -29.83
CA SER A 937 -5.55 -7.64 -29.14
C SER A 937 -4.30 -8.44 -29.50
N LYS A 938 -3.56 -8.93 -28.51
CA LYS A 938 -2.29 -9.67 -28.69
C LYS A 938 -2.44 -10.94 -29.57
N GLY A 939 -3.67 -11.43 -29.75
CA GLY A 939 -3.99 -12.55 -30.65
C GLY A 939 -4.16 -12.18 -32.14
N ASN A 940 -4.20 -10.89 -32.49
CA ASN A 940 -4.29 -10.45 -33.88
C ASN A 940 -2.91 -10.41 -34.55
N SER A 941 -2.86 -10.56 -35.87
CA SER A 941 -1.61 -10.41 -36.62
C SER A 941 -1.35 -8.95 -37.00
N CYS A 942 -0.18 -8.42 -36.61
CA CYS A 942 0.34 -7.13 -37.06
C CYS A 942 1.78 -7.32 -37.60
N TYR A 943 2.26 -6.35 -38.37
CA TYR A 943 3.62 -6.35 -38.92
C TYR A 943 4.67 -6.17 -37.84
N VAL A 944 5.88 -6.65 -38.12
CA VAL A 944 6.99 -6.65 -37.17
C VAL A 944 8.18 -5.89 -37.76
N MET A 945 8.67 -4.94 -36.98
CA MET A 945 9.94 -4.27 -37.21
C MET A 945 10.85 -4.56 -36.02
N ALA A 946 12.09 -4.93 -36.32
CA ALA A 946 13.12 -5.10 -35.31
C ALA A 946 14.01 -3.86 -35.27
N CYS A 947 14.33 -3.41 -34.07
CA CYS A 947 15.34 -2.40 -33.82
C CYS A 947 16.39 -2.91 -32.83
N ARG A 948 17.55 -2.28 -32.86
CA ARG A 948 18.65 -2.49 -31.91
C ARG A 948 19.27 -1.14 -31.54
N GLY A 949 20.01 -1.12 -30.42
CA GLY A 949 20.37 0.12 -29.73
C GLY A 949 19.17 0.73 -28.96
N GLY A 950 19.39 1.69 -28.07
CA GLY A 950 18.30 2.35 -27.31
C GLY A 950 18.54 2.57 -25.81
N VAL A 951 19.60 2.01 -25.24
CA VAL A 951 20.34 2.52 -24.07
C VAL A 951 21.76 1.97 -24.19
N GLU A 952 22.74 2.86 -24.36
CA GLU A 952 24.16 2.54 -24.26
C GLU A 952 24.78 3.49 -23.21
N ILE A 953 25.64 2.94 -22.36
CA ILE A 953 26.37 3.66 -21.30
C ILE A 953 27.46 4.48 -21.97
N GLN A 954 27.33 5.79 -22.18
CA GLN A 954 28.37 6.60 -22.84
C GLN A 954 29.75 6.66 -22.17
N GLU A 955 30.71 5.85 -22.63
CA GLU A 955 32.14 6.19 -22.69
C GLU A 955 32.51 6.93 -23.99
N THR A 956 32.72 8.25 -23.91
CA THR A 956 33.40 8.99 -24.98
C THR A 956 34.90 8.72 -24.89
N ILE A 957 35.54 8.22 -25.95
CA ILE A 957 37.01 8.27 -26.05
C ILE A 957 37.40 9.71 -26.43
N SER A 958 37.49 10.55 -25.42
CA SER A 958 38.67 11.40 -25.26
C SER A 958 39.58 10.67 -24.30
N GLU A 959 40.90 10.69 -24.52
CA GLU A 959 41.92 10.09 -23.65
C GLU A 959 41.54 10.14 -22.16
N PRO A 960 41.86 9.09 -21.36
CA PRO A 960 41.29 8.87 -20.03
C PRO A 960 41.33 10.16 -19.22
N THR A 961 40.17 10.75 -19.01
CA THR A 961 40.00 11.94 -18.19
C THR A 961 39.09 11.60 -17.01
N THR A 962 39.59 10.82 -16.05
CA THR A 962 39.00 10.78 -14.69
C THR A 962 39.30 12.06 -13.92
N TYR A 963 39.17 13.19 -14.59
CA TYR A 963 39.46 14.50 -14.03
C TYR A 963 38.13 15.13 -13.60
N GLU A 964 37.99 15.44 -12.32
CA GLU A 964 37.04 16.38 -11.71
C GLU A 964 37.50 17.82 -12.01
N PRO A 965 37.04 18.46 -13.10
CA PRO A 965 37.52 19.79 -13.46
C PRO A 965 37.08 20.80 -12.41
N LEU A 966 38.01 21.64 -11.96
CA LEU A 966 37.74 22.61 -10.91
C LEU A 966 36.77 23.70 -11.40
N PRO A 967 35.86 24.18 -10.55
CA PRO A 967 34.93 25.25 -10.89
C PRO A 967 35.68 26.56 -11.13
N VAL A 968 35.14 27.42 -12.00
CA VAL A 968 35.65 28.81 -12.10
C VAL A 968 35.58 29.49 -10.73
N THR A 969 36.45 30.45 -10.52
CA THR A 969 36.51 31.18 -9.25
C THR A 969 35.35 32.17 -9.07
N GLY A 970 34.58 32.44 -10.14
CA GLY A 970 33.52 33.45 -10.20
C GLY A 970 34.01 34.84 -10.58
N GLN A 971 35.32 35.02 -10.81
CA GLN A 971 35.87 36.29 -11.28
C GLN A 971 35.55 36.53 -12.75
N THR A 972 34.89 37.65 -13.02
CA THR A 972 34.57 38.10 -14.38
C THR A 972 35.32 39.38 -14.78
N ASN A 973 35.86 40.11 -13.80
CA ASN A 973 36.65 41.31 -14.03
C ASN A 973 38.13 40.96 -14.23
N SER A 974 38.65 41.19 -15.43
CA SER A 974 40.10 41.14 -15.68
C SER A 974 40.78 42.40 -15.14
N PHE A 975 41.87 42.21 -14.39
CA PHE A 975 42.74 43.26 -13.85
C PHE A 975 44.16 43.22 -14.44
N ALA A 976 44.52 42.15 -15.14
CA ALA A 976 45.67 42.01 -16.01
C ALA A 976 45.43 40.91 -17.07
N VAL A 977 46.10 41.00 -18.22
CA VAL A 977 46.11 39.91 -19.21
C VAL A 977 46.72 38.67 -18.55
N GLY A 978 46.06 37.52 -18.69
CA GLY A 978 46.51 36.26 -18.08
C GLY A 978 46.07 36.03 -16.64
N ASP A 979 45.27 36.95 -16.07
CA ASP A 979 44.68 36.76 -14.75
C ASP A 979 43.40 35.92 -14.80
N ASP A 980 42.89 35.57 -13.63
CA ASP A 980 41.75 34.66 -13.51
C ASP A 980 40.44 35.25 -14.07
N GLY A 981 40.27 36.58 -14.00
CA GLY A 981 39.12 37.27 -14.60
C GLY A 981 39.18 37.36 -16.13
N ASP A 982 40.39 37.38 -16.70
CA ASP A 982 40.66 37.29 -18.14
C ASP A 982 40.50 35.86 -18.67
N LEU A 983 41.15 34.90 -18.01
CA LEU A 983 41.24 33.53 -18.50
C LEU A 983 40.03 32.65 -18.13
N GLN A 984 39.34 32.97 -17.01
CA GLN A 984 38.16 32.28 -16.47
C GLN A 984 38.29 30.75 -16.53
N LYS A 985 39.44 30.23 -16.07
CA LYS A 985 39.78 28.80 -16.15
C LYS A 985 39.01 28.00 -15.11
N GLY A 986 38.53 26.83 -15.53
CA GLY A 986 37.61 25.98 -14.76
C GLY A 986 36.25 25.87 -15.43
N VAL A 987 35.35 25.09 -14.84
CA VAL A 987 33.98 24.91 -15.35
C VAL A 987 33.11 26.08 -14.90
N LYS A 988 32.54 26.82 -15.87
CA LYS A 988 31.52 27.83 -15.59
C LYS A 988 30.26 27.14 -15.09
N GLU A 989 29.68 27.65 -14.02
CA GLU A 989 28.38 27.17 -13.55
C GLU A 989 27.35 27.34 -14.68
N PHE A 990 26.64 26.27 -15.03
CA PHE A 990 25.43 26.38 -15.83
C PHE A 990 24.37 27.07 -14.97
N THR A 991 24.34 28.41 -15.01
CA THR A 991 23.21 29.16 -14.48
C THR A 991 22.06 28.99 -15.46
N ASN A 992 21.31 27.90 -15.32
CA ASN A 992 19.94 27.90 -15.78
C ASN A 992 19.22 28.99 -14.97
N GLU A 993 18.74 30.03 -15.63
CA GLU A 993 18.09 31.20 -14.99
C GLU A 993 16.86 30.80 -14.13
N TYR A 994 16.43 29.53 -14.22
CA TYR A 994 15.27 28.94 -13.55
C TYR A 994 15.59 28.00 -12.36
N ILE A 995 16.85 27.59 -12.11
CA ILE A 995 17.21 26.76 -10.94
C ILE A 995 18.28 27.49 -10.10
N PRO A 996 17.89 28.14 -8.99
CA PRO A 996 18.85 28.72 -8.06
C PRO A 996 19.77 27.65 -7.48
N ARG A 997 21.07 27.96 -7.34
CA ARG A 997 22.04 27.11 -6.64
C ARG A 997 21.56 26.67 -5.25
N PHE A 998 20.85 27.57 -4.55
CA PHE A 998 20.27 27.30 -3.24
C PHE A 998 18.74 27.17 -3.34
N GLY A 999 18.24 25.94 -3.25
CA GLY A 999 16.80 25.66 -3.16
C GLY A 999 16.30 25.74 -1.71
N HIS A 1000 15.17 26.42 -1.47
CA HIS A 1000 14.57 26.53 -0.13
C HIS A 1000 13.74 25.29 0.20
N SER A 1001 14.19 24.44 1.14
CA SER A 1001 13.47 23.22 1.55
C SER A 1001 12.47 23.43 2.70
N GLY A 1002 12.25 24.69 3.10
CA GLY A 1002 11.38 25.08 4.22
C GLY A 1002 12.07 24.98 5.58
N SER A 1003 11.62 25.79 6.55
CA SER A 1003 12.17 25.85 7.94
C SER A 1003 13.66 26.21 8.07
N GLY A 1004 14.21 27.09 7.22
CA GLY A 1004 15.58 27.60 7.34
C GLY A 1004 16.69 26.69 6.79
N ARG A 1005 16.31 25.66 6.01
CA ARG A 1005 17.21 24.74 5.31
C ARG A 1005 17.35 25.10 3.83
N PHE A 1006 18.56 24.94 3.32
CA PHE A 1006 18.94 25.30 1.97
C PHE A 1006 19.73 24.18 1.31
N HIS A 1007 19.23 23.68 0.20
CA HIS A 1007 19.92 22.66 -0.58
C HIS A 1007 20.88 23.32 -1.57
N ASP A 1008 22.16 23.00 -1.49
CA ASP A 1008 23.17 23.39 -2.47
C ASP A 1008 23.22 22.34 -3.59
N SER A 1009 22.52 22.62 -4.70
CA SER A 1009 22.42 21.71 -5.85
C SER A 1009 23.77 21.45 -6.52
N ARG A 1010 24.78 22.29 -6.25
CA ARG A 1010 26.14 22.10 -6.74
C ARG A 1010 26.88 20.98 -6.00
N THR A 1011 26.75 20.93 -4.67
CA THR A 1011 27.55 20.03 -3.82
C THR A 1011 26.76 18.84 -3.29
N GLY A 1012 25.43 18.86 -3.44
CA GLY A 1012 24.53 17.89 -2.82
C GLY A 1012 24.36 18.09 -1.30
N LEU A 1013 25.00 19.11 -0.73
CA LEU A 1013 24.94 19.42 0.70
C LEU A 1013 23.65 20.15 1.04
N GLU A 1014 23.09 19.86 2.21
CA GLU A 1014 22.04 20.68 2.82
C GLU A 1014 22.65 21.51 3.94
N TRP A 1015 22.38 22.81 3.91
CA TRP A 1015 22.87 23.81 4.86
C TRP A 1015 21.73 24.31 5.73
N TYR A 1016 22.01 24.54 7.01
CA TYR A 1016 21.09 25.20 7.94
C TYR A 1016 21.78 26.34 8.67
N VAL A 1017 21.09 27.47 8.75
CA VAL A 1017 21.57 28.72 9.34
C VAL A 1017 20.68 29.09 10.52
N SER A 1018 21.29 29.32 11.69
CA SER A 1018 20.58 29.89 12.87
C SER A 1018 21.34 31.06 13.49
N ASP A 1019 20.68 31.77 14.41
CA ASP A 1019 21.22 32.93 15.13
C ASP A 1019 22.58 32.63 15.80
N GLY A 1020 23.64 33.25 15.30
CA GLY A 1020 25.02 32.93 15.67
C GLY A 1020 25.38 33.29 17.12
N TYR A 1021 26.14 32.41 17.81
CA TYR A 1021 26.90 32.78 19.01
C TYR A 1021 28.36 32.33 18.91
N ASN A 1022 29.22 33.08 19.60
CA ASN A 1022 30.66 32.89 19.60
C ASN A 1022 31.04 31.84 20.68
N THR A 1023 31.70 30.75 20.28
CA THR A 1023 31.99 29.61 21.17
C THR A 1023 33.30 28.91 20.85
N SER A 1024 33.82 28.13 21.80
CA SER A 1024 35.04 27.33 21.60
C SER A 1024 34.83 26.25 20.55
N TRP A 1025 35.90 25.80 19.89
CA TRP A 1025 35.80 24.76 18.85
C TRP A 1025 35.15 23.47 19.37
N THR A 1026 35.49 23.06 20.60
CA THR A 1026 34.87 21.91 21.25
C THR A 1026 33.37 22.12 21.47
N ALA A 1027 32.96 23.29 21.93
CA ALA A 1027 31.55 23.58 22.12
C ALA A 1027 30.80 23.72 20.78
N ALA A 1028 31.46 24.18 19.71
CA ALA A 1028 30.92 24.24 18.35
C ALA A 1028 30.56 22.84 17.83
N ILE A 1029 31.48 21.86 17.90
CA ILE A 1029 31.20 20.49 17.45
C ILE A 1029 30.06 19.88 18.28
N VAL A 1030 30.06 20.04 19.62
CA VAL A 1030 28.95 19.55 20.47
C VAL A 1030 27.63 20.19 20.05
N ALA A 1031 27.60 21.50 19.85
CA ALA A 1031 26.37 22.21 19.48
C ALA A 1031 25.81 21.74 18.14
N CYS A 1032 26.66 21.43 17.15
CA CYS A 1032 26.22 20.90 15.86
C CYS A 1032 25.67 19.47 15.98
N GLU A 1033 26.40 18.56 16.65
CA GLU A 1033 26.04 17.14 16.81
C GLU A 1033 24.72 16.91 17.55
N TYR A 1034 24.41 17.75 18.53
CA TYR A 1034 23.17 17.64 19.32
C TYR A 1034 22.04 18.52 18.78
N SER A 1035 22.22 19.15 17.62
CA SER A 1035 21.18 19.96 16.99
C SER A 1035 20.11 19.05 16.38
N SER A 1036 18.85 19.29 16.76
CA SER A 1036 17.65 18.74 16.09
C SER A 1036 16.95 19.79 15.22
N SER A 1037 17.68 20.85 14.86
CA SER A 1037 17.14 22.02 14.17
C SER A 1037 16.54 21.64 12.81
N ALA A 1038 15.43 22.27 12.44
CA ALA A 1038 14.69 22.00 11.21
C ALA A 1038 14.33 20.51 10.95
N GLY A 1039 14.21 19.70 12.00
CA GLY A 1039 13.74 18.30 11.90
C GLY A 1039 14.79 17.27 11.47
N ALA A 1040 16.06 17.68 11.37
CA ALA A 1040 17.19 16.80 11.09
C ALA A 1040 18.06 16.62 12.35
N THR A 1041 18.62 15.43 12.56
CA THR A 1041 19.39 15.04 13.77
C THR A 1041 20.83 14.63 13.47
N ASP A 1042 21.24 14.73 12.22
CA ASP A 1042 22.53 14.32 11.67
C ASP A 1042 23.36 15.54 11.23
N TRP A 1043 23.08 16.69 11.84
CA TRP A 1043 23.82 17.91 11.62
C TRP A 1043 25.23 17.82 12.18
N ARG A 1044 26.19 18.38 11.45
CA ARG A 1044 27.58 18.48 11.88
C ARG A 1044 28.19 19.80 11.44
N LEU A 1045 29.35 20.10 12.03
CA LEU A 1045 30.17 21.22 11.62
C LEU A 1045 30.86 20.89 10.28
N PRO A 1046 30.83 21.76 9.26
CA PRO A 1046 31.45 21.53 7.96
C PRO A 1046 32.95 21.40 8.10
N ASN A 1047 33.54 20.51 7.32
CA ASN A 1047 34.98 20.51 7.13
C ASN A 1047 35.40 21.71 6.27
N VAL A 1048 36.70 21.98 6.23
CA VAL A 1048 37.23 23.16 5.52
C VAL A 1048 36.92 23.14 4.01
N ARG A 1049 36.87 21.96 3.37
CA ARG A 1049 36.57 21.85 1.92
C ARG A 1049 35.09 22.11 1.63
N GLU A 1050 34.20 21.67 2.52
CA GLU A 1050 32.76 21.97 2.42
C GLU A 1050 32.51 23.47 2.60
N MET A 1051 33.18 24.13 3.55
CA MET A 1051 33.06 25.58 3.72
C MET A 1051 33.62 26.38 2.53
N LEU A 1052 34.75 25.95 1.96
CA LEU A 1052 35.36 26.60 0.80
C LEU A 1052 34.54 26.44 -0.49
N SER A 1053 33.67 25.43 -0.56
CA SER A 1053 32.74 25.24 -1.68
C SER A 1053 31.73 26.37 -1.80
N LEU A 1054 31.44 27.11 -0.71
CA LEU A 1054 30.52 28.25 -0.68
C LEU A 1054 31.14 29.56 -1.20
N LEU A 1055 32.46 29.65 -1.33
CA LEU A 1055 33.12 30.90 -1.72
C LEU A 1055 32.97 31.21 -3.21
N ASP A 1056 32.65 32.46 -3.52
CA ASP A 1056 32.71 33.05 -4.86
C ASP A 1056 33.74 34.18 -4.87
N TYR A 1057 34.88 33.96 -5.54
CA TYR A 1057 35.96 34.93 -5.60
C TYR A 1057 35.65 36.16 -6.46
N GLY A 1058 34.53 36.19 -7.17
CA GLY A 1058 34.00 37.37 -7.85
C GLY A 1058 33.29 38.36 -6.93
N GLN A 1059 32.95 37.97 -5.70
CA GLN A 1059 32.09 38.75 -4.79
C GLN A 1059 32.92 39.48 -3.72
N SER A 1060 32.52 40.72 -3.40
CA SER A 1060 33.38 41.67 -2.65
C SER A 1060 33.13 41.76 -1.14
N THR A 1061 31.94 41.40 -0.65
CA THR A 1061 31.60 41.15 0.78
C THR A 1061 30.07 40.93 0.95
N PRO A 1062 29.61 39.79 1.51
CA PRO A 1062 30.36 38.56 1.73
C PRO A 1062 30.77 37.92 0.40
N MET A 1063 31.78 37.06 0.44
CA MET A 1063 32.34 36.36 -0.70
C MET A 1063 31.52 35.11 -1.03
N LEU A 1064 30.21 35.28 -1.13
CA LEU A 1064 29.22 34.23 -1.35
C LEU A 1064 28.51 34.47 -2.69
N PRO A 1065 28.17 33.41 -3.42
CA PRO A 1065 27.54 33.50 -4.75
C PRO A 1065 26.22 34.28 -4.73
N GLU A 1066 25.86 34.86 -5.87
CA GLU A 1066 24.60 35.59 -6.02
C GLU A 1066 23.38 34.71 -5.69
N GLY A 1067 22.37 35.28 -5.02
CA GLY A 1067 21.17 34.53 -4.58
C GLY A 1067 21.39 33.64 -3.35
N HIS A 1068 22.54 33.77 -2.66
CA HIS A 1068 22.80 32.98 -1.47
C HIS A 1068 21.78 33.23 -0.33
N PRO A 1069 21.41 32.20 0.44
CA PRO A 1069 20.44 32.31 1.53
C PRO A 1069 21.01 32.92 2.82
N PHE A 1070 22.33 33.15 2.87
CA PHE A 1070 23.08 33.57 4.06
C PHE A 1070 22.98 35.08 4.39
N ALA A 1071 21.78 35.68 4.33
CA ALA A 1071 21.58 37.12 4.43
C ALA A 1071 22.03 37.75 5.77
N ASP A 1072 22.07 36.98 6.86
CA ASP A 1072 22.50 37.42 8.19
C ASP A 1072 24.00 37.26 8.47
N TRP A 1073 24.79 36.78 7.49
CA TRP A 1073 26.24 36.59 7.63
C TRP A 1073 26.98 37.92 7.50
N THR A 1074 26.81 38.78 8.51
CA THR A 1074 27.56 40.02 8.62
C THR A 1074 28.78 39.81 9.51
N ASN A 1075 29.94 39.69 8.85
CA ASN A 1075 31.24 40.07 9.39
C ASN A 1075 31.91 39.11 10.41
N VAL A 1076 32.01 37.79 10.13
CA VAL A 1076 32.61 36.89 11.13
C VAL A 1076 33.26 35.61 10.60
N VAL A 1077 34.29 35.19 11.32
CA VAL A 1077 35.10 33.98 11.15
C VAL A 1077 34.31 32.76 11.64
N TYR A 1078 34.25 31.70 10.83
CA TYR A 1078 33.54 30.45 11.16
C TYR A 1078 34.50 29.31 11.46
N TRP A 1079 34.16 28.51 12.48
CA TRP A 1079 34.82 27.25 12.75
C TRP A 1079 34.54 26.24 11.64
N THR A 1080 35.54 25.41 11.35
CA THR A 1080 35.40 24.16 10.59
C THR A 1080 35.68 22.98 11.52
N SER A 1081 35.21 21.78 11.17
CA SER A 1081 35.53 20.54 11.91
C SER A 1081 36.98 20.07 11.69
N THR A 1082 37.71 20.71 10.77
CA THR A 1082 39.08 20.36 10.39
C THR A 1082 40.09 20.89 11.42
N VAL A 1083 40.84 19.98 12.05
CA VAL A 1083 41.92 20.31 13.00
C VAL A 1083 43.09 20.96 12.24
N SER A 1084 43.86 21.85 12.86
CA SER A 1084 45.01 22.44 12.17
C SER A 1084 46.06 21.34 11.88
N PRO A 1085 46.56 21.23 10.63
CA PRO A 1085 47.57 20.22 10.27
C PRO A 1085 48.90 20.43 11.00
N HIS A 1086 49.13 21.62 11.57
CA HIS A 1086 50.37 21.98 12.25
C HIS A 1086 50.33 21.79 13.78
N SER A 1087 49.14 21.86 14.39
CA SER A 1087 49.01 21.74 15.85
C SER A 1087 47.61 21.31 16.25
N THR A 1088 47.53 20.27 17.08
CA THR A 1088 46.29 19.79 17.69
C THR A 1088 45.67 20.78 18.66
N ASP A 1089 46.33 21.89 19.03
CA ASP A 1089 45.74 22.97 19.85
C ASP A 1089 44.92 23.98 19.02
N TYR A 1090 44.98 23.86 17.69
CA TYR A 1090 44.35 24.77 16.75
C TYR A 1090 43.38 24.03 15.82
N ALA A 1091 42.37 24.74 15.31
CA ALA A 1091 41.47 24.27 14.25
C ALA A 1091 41.37 25.32 13.15
N LEU A 1092 40.99 24.89 11.95
CA LEU A 1092 40.86 25.79 10.80
C LEU A 1092 39.57 26.60 10.89
N THR A 1093 39.68 27.84 10.45
CA THR A 1093 38.60 28.80 10.36
C THR A 1093 38.56 29.44 8.98
N VAL A 1094 37.37 29.75 8.48
CA VAL A 1094 37.16 30.44 7.21
C VAL A 1094 36.51 31.80 7.47
N ASN A 1095 37.11 32.85 6.93
CA ASN A 1095 36.54 34.19 6.90
C ASN A 1095 35.78 34.39 5.59
N LEU A 1096 34.46 34.50 5.68
CA LEU A 1096 33.61 34.60 4.50
C LEU A 1096 33.55 36.01 3.90
N ASN A 1097 34.18 37.01 4.53
CA ASN A 1097 34.32 38.34 3.95
C ASN A 1097 35.35 38.38 2.81
N ASP A 1098 36.45 37.65 2.97
CA ASP A 1098 37.63 37.76 2.10
C ASP A 1098 38.25 36.40 1.72
N GLY A 1099 37.59 35.30 2.10
CA GLY A 1099 37.99 33.93 1.80
C GLY A 1099 39.20 33.46 2.60
N THR A 1100 39.63 34.19 3.64
CA THR A 1100 40.83 33.84 4.40
C THR A 1100 40.62 32.55 5.19
N VAL A 1101 41.48 31.55 4.97
CA VAL A 1101 41.58 30.35 5.82
C VAL A 1101 42.75 30.51 6.77
N PHE A 1102 42.53 30.36 8.08
CA PHE A 1102 43.60 30.42 9.07
C PHE A 1102 43.33 29.53 10.28
N SER A 1103 44.38 29.21 11.03
CA SER A 1103 44.28 28.42 12.27
C SER A 1103 43.98 29.32 13.48
N SER A 1104 42.95 28.97 14.24
CA SER A 1104 42.60 29.61 15.52
C SER A 1104 42.77 28.63 16.68
N HIS A 1105 43.22 29.11 17.84
CA HIS A 1105 43.36 28.28 19.04
C HIS A 1105 41.97 27.77 19.47
N ARG A 1106 41.81 26.46 19.69
CA ARG A 1106 40.49 25.82 19.92
C ARG A 1106 39.74 26.35 21.15
N GLY A 1107 40.47 26.93 22.10
CA GLY A 1107 39.91 27.58 23.30
C GLY A 1107 39.37 29.00 23.08
N PHE A 1108 39.63 29.62 21.92
CA PHE A 1108 39.03 30.91 21.57
C PHE A 1108 37.63 30.74 21.04
N GLY A 1109 36.83 31.78 21.20
CA GLY A 1109 35.48 31.77 20.68
C GLY A 1109 35.43 32.23 19.22
N GLN A 1110 34.84 31.41 18.34
CA GLN A 1110 34.48 31.75 16.95
C GLN A 1110 33.05 31.27 16.66
N ASN A 1111 32.52 31.59 15.48
CA ASN A 1111 31.13 31.29 15.13
C ASN A 1111 30.99 29.85 14.61
N CYS A 1112 29.87 29.19 14.93
CA CYS A 1112 29.69 27.76 14.68
C CYS A 1112 28.43 27.36 13.91
N PHE A 1113 27.60 28.30 13.46
CA PHE A 1113 26.21 28.02 13.00
C PHE A 1113 26.04 27.75 11.50
N CYS A 1114 27.05 27.19 10.87
CA CYS A 1114 26.90 26.59 9.55
C CYS A 1114 26.77 25.08 9.80
N LEU A 1115 25.55 24.56 9.84
CA LEU A 1115 25.34 23.13 9.97
C LEU A 1115 25.18 22.52 8.59
N VAL A 1116 25.84 21.39 8.35
CA VAL A 1116 25.82 20.70 7.07
C VAL A 1116 25.46 19.23 7.24
N ARG A 1117 24.72 18.69 6.28
CA ARG A 1117 24.42 17.26 6.15
C ARG A 1117 24.34 16.83 4.69
N TRP A 1118 24.35 15.52 4.45
CA TRP A 1118 24.07 14.93 3.14
C TRP A 1118 22.58 14.60 3.04
N MET A 1119 21.98 14.78 1.86
CA MET A 1119 20.60 14.33 1.61
C MET A 1119 20.57 12.84 1.20
N THR A 1120 21.58 12.40 0.46
CA THR A 1120 21.91 11.02 0.03
C THR A 1120 23.44 10.92 -0.10
N GLU A 1121 24.06 9.75 0.14
CA GLU A 1121 25.50 9.58 -0.13
C GLU A 1121 25.78 9.83 -1.63
N PRO A 1122 26.86 10.57 -1.99
CA PRO A 1122 26.99 11.17 -3.32
C PRO A 1122 27.30 10.14 -4.39
N VAL A 1123 26.49 10.11 -5.45
CA VAL A 1123 26.74 9.30 -6.65
C VAL A 1123 26.90 10.16 -7.92
N ASP A 1124 26.36 11.40 -7.98
CA ASP A 1124 26.31 12.18 -9.23
C ASP A 1124 26.29 13.73 -9.09
N VAL A 1125 26.90 14.32 -8.05
CA VAL A 1125 27.01 15.81 -7.90
C VAL A 1125 28.44 16.21 -7.58
N ALA A 1126 28.85 17.41 -8.04
CA ALA A 1126 30.23 17.90 -7.96
C ALA A 1126 30.84 17.65 -6.57
N ALA A 1127 31.73 16.65 -6.54
CA ALA A 1127 32.14 16.01 -5.31
C ALA A 1127 33.00 16.96 -4.47
N VAL A 1128 32.63 17.24 -3.22
CA VAL A 1128 33.54 17.90 -2.28
C VAL A 1128 34.60 16.87 -1.85
N PRO A 1129 35.89 17.03 -2.20
CA PRO A 1129 36.93 16.06 -1.85
C PRO A 1129 37.13 15.93 -0.33
N LYS A 1130 37.58 14.76 0.12
CA LYS A 1130 38.02 14.58 1.52
C LYS A 1130 39.19 15.51 1.85
N THR A 1131 39.26 15.94 3.11
CA THR A 1131 40.37 16.77 3.60
C THR A 1131 41.67 16.00 3.78
N GLY A 1132 41.59 14.66 3.88
CA GLY A 1132 42.72 13.80 4.20
C GLY A 1132 42.98 13.66 5.71
N GLN A 1133 42.13 14.23 6.58
CA GLN A 1133 42.22 13.98 8.02
C GLN A 1133 41.78 12.57 8.35
N THR A 1134 42.67 11.84 9.02
CA THR A 1134 42.39 10.51 9.59
C THR A 1134 42.52 10.51 11.11
N PHE A 1135 43.13 11.56 11.66
CA PHE A 1135 43.32 11.73 13.09
C PHE A 1135 42.15 12.49 13.70
N SER A 1136 41.44 11.83 14.61
CA SER A 1136 40.36 12.43 15.38
C SER A 1136 40.82 12.80 16.79
N LEU A 1137 40.58 14.05 17.18
CA LEU A 1137 40.68 14.51 18.56
C LEU A 1137 39.41 14.20 19.36
N ARG A 1138 38.27 14.00 18.68
CA ARG A 1138 36.98 13.68 19.27
C ARG A 1138 35.94 13.28 18.22
N ASP A 1139 34.92 12.57 18.67
CA ASP A 1139 33.70 12.35 17.91
C ASP A 1139 33.12 13.71 17.44
N GLY A 1140 32.77 13.76 16.16
CA GLY A 1140 32.22 14.94 15.50
C GLY A 1140 33.23 15.77 14.68
N ASP A 1141 34.54 15.50 14.78
CA ASP A 1141 35.54 16.22 13.98
C ASP A 1141 35.79 15.60 12.59
N ASP A 1142 36.55 16.30 11.76
CA ASP A 1142 36.81 15.91 10.37
C ASP A 1142 37.58 14.58 10.26
N GLY A 1143 38.48 14.30 11.21
CA GLY A 1143 39.17 13.01 11.29
C GLY A 1143 38.27 11.85 11.72
N PHE A 1144 37.20 12.12 12.48
CA PHE A 1144 36.18 11.14 12.87
C PHE A 1144 35.29 10.76 11.68
N TYR A 1145 34.70 11.76 11.01
CA TYR A 1145 33.75 11.48 9.92
C TYR A 1145 34.38 11.27 8.55
N GLN A 1146 35.52 11.91 8.28
CA GLN A 1146 36.26 11.84 7.01
C GLN A 1146 35.34 12.06 5.79
N LYS A 1147 34.44 13.07 5.89
CA LYS A 1147 33.42 13.37 4.87
C LYS A 1147 34.05 14.00 3.63
N GLY A 1148 33.40 13.74 2.50
CA GLY A 1148 33.87 14.08 1.16
C GLY A 1148 34.22 12.83 0.36
N VAL A 1149 34.50 13.01 -0.92
CA VAL A 1149 34.82 11.91 -1.85
C VAL A 1149 36.31 11.57 -1.78
N ALA A 1150 36.62 10.29 -1.66
CA ALA A 1150 38.00 9.78 -1.68
C ALA A 1150 38.49 9.72 -3.13
N VAL A 1151 39.77 10.00 -3.35
CA VAL A 1151 40.38 9.87 -4.68
C VAL A 1151 40.57 8.38 -4.99
N ALA A 1152 40.02 7.91 -6.11
CA ALA A 1152 40.28 6.57 -6.62
C ALA A 1152 41.64 6.52 -7.32
N GLY A 1153 42.50 5.57 -6.95
CA GLY A 1153 43.81 5.38 -7.58
C GLY A 1153 44.90 6.40 -7.20
N GLU A 1154 46.00 6.42 -7.97
CA GLU A 1154 47.09 7.37 -7.80
C GLU A 1154 46.72 8.74 -8.39
N ARG A 1155 46.48 9.74 -7.52
CA ARG A 1155 46.11 11.11 -7.94
C ARG A 1155 47.17 11.79 -8.80
N PHE A 1156 48.44 11.57 -8.49
CA PHE A 1156 49.53 12.25 -9.17
C PHE A 1156 50.41 11.22 -9.86
N ALA A 1157 50.73 11.46 -11.13
CA ALA A 1157 51.63 10.62 -11.92
C ALA A 1157 52.80 11.45 -12.45
N ASP A 1158 54.03 11.01 -12.16
CA ASP A 1158 55.26 11.64 -12.67
C ASP A 1158 55.50 11.20 -14.12
N ASN A 1159 55.55 12.17 -15.03
CA ASN A 1159 55.78 11.90 -16.46
C ASN A 1159 57.26 11.62 -16.78
N GLY A 1160 58.17 11.70 -15.80
CA GLY A 1160 59.61 11.50 -15.99
C GLY A 1160 60.32 12.61 -16.77
N ASN A 1161 59.59 13.65 -17.21
CA ASN A 1161 60.08 14.80 -17.97
C ASN A 1161 60.13 16.11 -17.14
N GLY A 1162 59.93 16.02 -15.82
CA GLY A 1162 59.85 17.18 -14.92
C GLY A 1162 58.43 17.78 -14.78
N THR A 1163 57.40 17.10 -15.28
CA THR A 1163 55.99 17.44 -15.10
C THR A 1163 55.25 16.32 -14.36
N VAL A 1164 54.16 16.68 -13.69
CA VAL A 1164 53.30 15.76 -12.93
C VAL A 1164 51.86 15.95 -13.41
N ASN A 1165 51.22 14.87 -13.82
CA ASN A 1165 49.78 14.84 -14.12
C ASN A 1165 49.00 14.74 -12.81
N ASP A 1166 48.01 15.61 -12.61
CA ASP A 1166 46.98 15.45 -11.59
C ASP A 1166 45.78 14.73 -12.20
N ASN A 1167 45.80 13.39 -12.09
CA ASN A 1167 44.78 12.42 -12.51
C ASN A 1167 43.38 12.71 -11.94
N GLN A 1168 43.26 13.61 -10.95
CA GLN A 1168 41.97 14.05 -10.42
C GLN A 1168 41.51 15.37 -11.02
N THR A 1169 42.35 16.32 -11.44
CA THR A 1169 41.89 17.65 -11.89
C THR A 1169 42.09 17.92 -13.37
N GLY A 1170 42.88 17.09 -14.05
CA GLY A 1170 43.19 17.27 -15.46
C GLY A 1170 44.17 18.39 -15.65
N LEU A 1171 45.05 18.59 -14.67
CA LEU A 1171 46.05 19.63 -14.70
C LEU A 1171 47.42 18.99 -14.77
N VAL A 1172 48.31 19.63 -15.53
CA VAL A 1172 49.73 19.27 -15.51
C VAL A 1172 50.47 20.35 -14.76
N TRP A 1173 51.18 19.92 -13.72
CA TRP A 1173 51.96 20.76 -12.83
C TRP A 1173 53.45 20.59 -13.12
N LEU A 1174 54.24 21.65 -12.92
CA LEU A 1174 55.68 21.44 -12.81
C LEU A 1174 55.99 20.63 -11.56
N LYS A 1175 56.88 19.64 -11.71
CA LYS A 1175 57.36 18.83 -10.59
C LYS A 1175 58.13 19.69 -9.58
N ASP A 1176 58.97 20.62 -10.04
CA ASP A 1176 59.64 21.61 -9.19
C ASP A 1176 58.72 22.83 -8.95
N ALA A 1177 58.09 22.83 -7.78
CA ALA A 1177 57.12 23.85 -7.36
C ALA A 1177 57.70 25.27 -7.26
N ALA A 1178 59.02 25.42 -7.13
CA ALA A 1178 59.67 26.71 -6.93
C ALA A 1178 60.71 27.03 -8.03
N SER A 1179 60.58 26.38 -9.18
CA SER A 1179 61.47 26.53 -10.36
C SER A 1179 61.64 27.99 -10.82
N LEU A 1180 60.58 28.80 -10.73
CA LEU A 1180 60.59 30.22 -11.13
C LEU A 1180 60.98 31.18 -9.99
N ASN A 1181 61.31 30.70 -8.78
CA ASN A 1181 61.61 31.52 -7.60
C ASN A 1181 60.49 32.51 -7.21
N ARG A 1182 60.80 33.48 -6.34
CA ARG A 1182 59.85 34.47 -5.83
C ARG A 1182 59.81 35.73 -6.68
N MET A 1183 58.62 36.18 -7.06
CA MET A 1183 58.42 37.45 -7.77
C MET A 1183 57.10 38.12 -7.42
N ASN A 1184 56.96 39.41 -7.78
CA ASN A 1184 55.70 40.12 -7.62
C ASN A 1184 54.64 39.54 -8.58
N TRP A 1185 53.37 39.84 -8.33
CA TRP A 1185 52.26 39.17 -9.01
C TRP A 1185 52.26 39.40 -10.53
N SER A 1186 52.52 40.62 -11.00
CA SER A 1186 52.56 40.91 -12.44
C SER A 1186 53.69 40.18 -13.16
N ASN A 1187 54.86 40.06 -12.54
CA ASN A 1187 55.97 39.31 -13.11
C ASN A 1187 55.68 37.81 -13.06
N ALA A 1188 54.93 37.32 -12.05
CA ALA A 1188 54.55 35.91 -11.95
C ALA A 1188 53.66 35.47 -13.11
N VAL A 1189 52.62 36.26 -13.44
CA VAL A 1189 51.75 36.00 -14.58
C VAL A 1189 52.57 35.97 -15.88
N ALA A 1190 53.35 37.03 -16.15
CA ALA A 1190 54.17 37.13 -17.35
C ALA A 1190 55.25 36.02 -17.46
N ALA A 1191 55.83 35.61 -16.33
CA ALA A 1191 56.82 34.53 -16.30
C ALA A 1191 56.20 33.17 -16.65
N CYS A 1192 54.97 32.89 -16.19
CA CYS A 1192 54.27 31.67 -16.58
C CYS A 1192 53.87 31.70 -18.06
N GLU A 1193 53.28 32.80 -18.55
CA GLU A 1193 52.80 32.92 -19.94
C GLU A 1193 53.93 32.83 -20.98
N SER A 1194 55.15 33.20 -20.61
CA SER A 1194 56.32 33.13 -21.49
C SER A 1194 57.07 31.79 -21.41
N MET A 1195 56.64 30.89 -20.52
CA MET A 1195 57.35 29.65 -20.22
C MET A 1195 57.16 28.60 -21.33
N HIS A 1196 58.27 27.99 -21.75
CA HIS A 1196 58.30 26.84 -22.66
C HIS A 1196 59.05 25.70 -21.97
N PHE A 1197 58.33 24.65 -21.57
CA PHE A 1197 58.89 23.56 -20.78
C PHE A 1197 58.16 22.25 -21.06
N GLY A 1198 58.90 21.13 -21.18
CA GLY A 1198 58.32 19.80 -21.44
C GLY A 1198 57.58 19.66 -22.78
N ASN A 1199 57.99 20.43 -23.80
CA ASN A 1199 57.29 20.61 -25.10
C ASN A 1199 55.95 21.39 -25.04
N TYR A 1200 55.65 22.03 -23.91
CA TYR A 1200 54.43 22.83 -23.73
C TYR A 1200 54.72 24.33 -23.64
N SER A 1201 53.79 25.15 -24.12
CA SER A 1201 53.89 26.63 -24.20
C SER A 1201 52.68 27.38 -23.63
N ASP A 1202 51.71 26.66 -23.06
CA ASP A 1202 50.44 27.12 -22.51
C ASP A 1202 50.45 27.15 -20.96
N TRP A 1203 51.63 27.32 -20.38
CA TRP A 1203 51.81 27.48 -18.94
C TRP A 1203 51.17 28.78 -18.43
N ARG A 1204 50.51 28.72 -17.27
CA ARG A 1204 49.89 29.88 -16.62
C ARG A 1204 50.10 29.86 -15.12
N LEU A 1205 49.82 30.99 -14.49
CA LEU A 1205 49.69 31.09 -13.04
C LEU A 1205 48.36 30.44 -12.62
N PRO A 1206 48.35 29.49 -11.66
CA PRO A 1206 47.14 28.79 -11.25
C PRO A 1206 46.16 29.73 -10.59
N ASN A 1207 44.86 29.52 -10.79
CA ASN A 1207 43.82 30.23 -10.06
C ASN A 1207 43.70 29.71 -8.61
N ALA A 1208 42.88 30.37 -7.80
CA ALA A 1208 42.72 30.04 -6.39
C ALA A 1208 42.18 28.61 -6.18
N ARG A 1209 41.28 28.12 -7.05
CA ARG A 1209 40.74 26.76 -6.96
C ARG A 1209 41.79 25.70 -7.29
N GLU A 1210 42.64 25.98 -8.27
CA GLU A 1210 43.74 25.11 -8.70
C GLU A 1210 44.77 24.91 -7.57
N LEU A 1211 45.22 25.99 -6.90
CA LEU A 1211 46.12 25.87 -5.75
C LEU A 1211 45.46 25.28 -4.50
N GLU A 1212 44.19 25.59 -4.25
CA GLU A 1212 43.40 25.00 -3.15
C GLU A 1212 43.32 23.47 -3.30
N SER A 1213 43.20 22.97 -4.53
CA SER A 1213 43.09 21.53 -4.81
C SER A 1213 44.32 20.71 -4.36
N LEU A 1214 45.51 21.35 -4.31
CA LEU A 1214 46.76 20.73 -3.92
C LEU A 1214 46.93 20.59 -2.40
N ILE A 1215 46.04 21.22 -1.61
CA ILE A 1215 46.13 21.27 -0.14
C ILE A 1215 45.48 20.03 0.51
N THR A 1216 46.28 19.23 1.21
CA THR A 1216 45.84 18.11 2.06
C THR A 1216 45.95 18.49 3.53
N TYR A 1217 44.88 18.34 4.31
CA TYR A 1217 44.83 18.79 5.71
C TYR A 1217 45.20 17.69 6.72
N SER A 1218 45.96 16.66 6.33
CA SER A 1218 46.36 15.55 7.19
C SER A 1218 47.30 16.00 8.33
N THR A 1219 47.17 15.38 9.51
CA THR A 1219 48.01 15.68 10.68
C THR A 1219 49.23 14.76 10.69
N ASN A 1220 50.29 15.09 9.92
CA ASN A 1220 51.71 14.72 10.08
C ASN A 1220 52.42 14.60 8.72
N ALA A 1221 53.05 15.70 8.27
CA ALA A 1221 53.85 15.83 7.03
C ALA A 1221 53.03 16.20 5.77
N PRO A 1222 53.68 16.85 4.78
CA PRO A 1222 53.23 18.12 4.19
C PRO A 1222 51.88 18.06 3.51
N VAL A 1223 51.25 19.22 3.48
CA VAL A 1223 49.96 19.49 2.85
C VAL A 1223 49.97 19.26 1.32
N THR A 1224 51.08 18.78 0.75
CA THR A 1224 51.26 18.44 -0.66
C THR A 1224 51.74 17.00 -0.82
N PRO A 1225 51.35 16.30 -1.89
CA PRO A 1225 51.84 14.95 -2.20
C PRO A 1225 53.37 14.85 -2.29
N ASP A 1226 53.93 13.71 -1.91
CA ASP A 1226 55.39 13.42 -1.92
C ASP A 1226 56.04 13.47 -3.33
N MET A 1227 55.23 13.60 -4.38
CA MET A 1227 55.67 13.59 -5.77
C MET A 1227 56.24 14.92 -6.27
N PHE A 1228 55.98 16.02 -5.56
CA PHE A 1228 56.45 17.36 -5.94
C PHE A 1228 57.77 17.74 -5.28
N ASP A 1229 58.71 18.21 -6.08
CA ASP A 1229 60.02 18.64 -5.65
C ASP A 1229 60.00 20.11 -5.21
N ASN A 1230 60.88 20.44 -4.26
CA ASN A 1230 61.21 21.83 -3.90
C ASN A 1230 60.04 22.69 -3.37
N VAL A 1231 58.95 22.04 -2.91
CA VAL A 1231 57.85 22.71 -2.23
C VAL A 1231 58.35 23.40 -0.95
N LYS A 1232 57.96 24.66 -0.75
CA LYS A 1232 58.49 25.52 0.32
C LYS A 1232 57.54 25.57 1.51
N PHE A 1233 57.97 24.97 2.61
CA PHE A 1233 57.23 24.91 3.89
C PHE A 1233 57.77 25.87 4.96
N THR A 1234 58.70 26.77 4.63
CA THR A 1234 59.28 27.71 5.61
C THR A 1234 58.31 28.83 5.95
N SER A 1235 58.37 29.32 7.20
CA SER A 1235 57.54 30.46 7.64
C SER A 1235 57.70 31.67 6.71
N GLY A 1236 56.63 32.01 5.98
CA GLY A 1236 56.61 33.11 5.00
C GLY A 1236 56.76 32.68 3.53
N ALA A 1237 56.94 31.38 3.24
CA ALA A 1237 56.79 30.83 1.91
C ALA A 1237 55.31 30.76 1.54
N ALA A 1238 54.88 31.54 0.56
CA ALA A 1238 53.54 31.46 -0.01
C ALA A 1238 53.64 31.53 -1.54
N TYR A 1239 52.61 31.02 -2.20
CA TYR A 1239 52.48 30.88 -3.64
C TYR A 1239 51.40 31.82 -4.17
N TRP A 1240 51.64 32.45 -5.33
CA TRP A 1240 50.65 33.30 -5.98
C TRP A 1240 49.60 32.47 -6.71
N SER A 1241 48.33 32.87 -6.58
CA SER A 1241 47.32 32.55 -7.58
C SER A 1241 47.09 33.72 -8.57
N SER A 1242 46.47 33.44 -9.71
CA SER A 1242 46.00 34.44 -10.69
C SER A 1242 44.72 35.17 -10.27
N THR A 1243 44.11 34.76 -9.15
CA THR A 1243 42.83 35.27 -8.63
C THR A 1243 43.02 36.58 -7.85
N THR A 1244 42.44 37.68 -8.33
CA THR A 1244 42.53 39.03 -7.72
C THR A 1244 41.46 39.21 -6.64
N ALA A 1245 41.74 39.71 -5.44
CA ALA A 1245 40.68 39.84 -4.44
C ALA A 1245 39.58 40.83 -4.89
N ALA A 1246 38.33 40.37 -5.03
CA ALA A 1246 37.22 41.19 -5.59
C ALA A 1246 36.97 42.50 -4.81
N GLY A 1247 37.18 42.50 -3.48
CA GLY A 1247 37.06 43.70 -2.66
C GLY A 1247 38.21 44.72 -2.80
N ASN A 1248 39.35 44.34 -3.40
CA ASN A 1248 40.50 45.23 -3.59
C ASN A 1248 41.44 44.73 -4.70
N ALA A 1249 41.41 45.39 -5.86
CA ALA A 1249 42.22 45.04 -7.03
C ALA A 1249 43.75 45.08 -6.82
N ALA A 1250 44.24 45.73 -5.75
CA ALA A 1250 45.66 45.73 -5.38
C ALA A 1250 46.11 44.44 -4.69
N LEU A 1251 45.18 43.55 -4.33
CA LEU A 1251 45.43 42.28 -3.65
C LEU A 1251 45.19 41.09 -4.60
N ALA A 1252 45.95 40.01 -4.43
CA ALA A 1252 45.69 38.70 -5.03
C ALA A 1252 45.70 37.61 -3.94
N VAL A 1253 45.12 36.44 -4.21
CA VAL A 1253 45.06 35.35 -3.23
C VAL A 1253 46.42 34.64 -3.15
N GLU A 1254 46.97 34.50 -1.94
CA GLU A 1254 48.17 33.70 -1.66
C GLU A 1254 47.79 32.36 -1.01
N PHE A 1255 48.64 31.34 -1.19
CA PHE A 1255 48.52 30.03 -0.55
C PHE A 1255 49.79 29.64 0.21
N LYS A 1256 49.65 29.15 1.44
CA LYS A 1256 50.73 28.62 2.28
C LYS A 1256 50.50 27.15 2.59
N PHE A 1257 51.31 26.29 1.98
CA PHE A 1257 51.25 24.84 2.17
C PHE A 1257 51.81 24.37 3.53
N ASP A 1258 52.48 25.22 4.31
CA ASP A 1258 52.93 24.85 5.67
C ASP A 1258 51.80 24.82 6.70
N THR A 1259 50.76 25.63 6.47
CA THR A 1259 49.70 25.94 7.44
C THR A 1259 48.30 25.74 6.86
N GLY A 1260 48.17 25.49 5.55
CA GLY A 1260 46.89 25.51 4.83
C GLY A 1260 46.26 26.90 4.80
N ARG A 1261 47.05 27.96 5.02
CA ARG A 1261 46.56 29.35 5.06
C ARG A 1261 46.39 29.87 3.64
N GLN A 1262 45.22 30.42 3.34
CA GLN A 1262 44.98 31.19 2.10
C GLN A 1262 44.37 32.56 2.43
N GLY A 1263 44.59 33.56 1.59
CA GLY A 1263 43.96 34.87 1.76
C GLY A 1263 44.60 35.99 0.92
N PRO A 1264 44.02 37.20 0.95
CA PRO A 1264 44.45 38.30 0.10
C PRO A 1264 45.80 38.90 0.54
N GLN A 1265 46.64 39.28 -0.43
CA GLN A 1265 47.93 39.94 -0.22
C GLN A 1265 48.28 40.94 -1.32
N TYR A 1266 49.07 41.97 -0.96
CA TYR A 1266 49.50 42.99 -1.92
C TYR A 1266 50.34 42.41 -3.05
N LYS A 1267 49.92 42.68 -4.29
CA LYS A 1267 50.55 42.24 -5.54
C LYS A 1267 52.03 42.64 -5.67
N GLU A 1268 52.49 43.64 -4.92
CA GLU A 1268 53.88 44.11 -4.89
C GLU A 1268 54.84 43.15 -4.15
N ASN A 1269 54.31 42.29 -3.28
CA ASN A 1269 55.13 41.40 -2.47
C ASN A 1269 55.61 40.18 -3.26
N PRO A 1270 56.87 39.73 -3.09
CA PRO A 1270 57.37 38.56 -3.79
C PRO A 1270 56.84 37.26 -3.18
N ARG A 1271 56.26 36.38 -4.01
CA ARG A 1271 55.78 35.02 -3.68
C ARG A 1271 56.28 34.00 -4.69
N TYR A 1272 56.33 32.73 -4.28
CA TYR A 1272 56.71 31.64 -5.16
C TYR A 1272 55.67 31.45 -6.27
N VAL A 1273 56.14 30.95 -7.41
CA VAL A 1273 55.32 30.75 -8.60
C VAL A 1273 55.37 29.27 -8.95
N TRP A 1274 54.18 28.65 -8.99
CA TRP A 1274 54.02 27.25 -9.34
C TRP A 1274 53.18 27.16 -10.62
N PRO A 1275 53.82 27.05 -11.80
CA PRO A 1275 53.12 26.98 -13.08
C PRO A 1275 52.22 25.75 -13.20
N VAL A 1276 51.07 25.96 -13.82
CA VAL A 1276 50.11 24.93 -14.20
C VAL A 1276 49.73 25.09 -15.66
N ARG A 1277 49.35 23.99 -16.31
CA ARG A 1277 48.71 24.02 -17.63
C ARG A 1277 47.49 23.09 -17.66
N GLY A 1278 46.69 23.18 -18.72
CA GLY A 1278 45.65 22.18 -18.96
C GLY A 1278 46.27 20.81 -19.20
N GLY A 1279 45.63 19.77 -18.69
CA GLY A 1279 45.84 18.38 -19.08
C GLY A 1279 45.00 18.11 -20.31
N ASN A 1280 45.69 17.69 -21.36
CA ASN A 1280 45.31 17.68 -22.78
C ASN A 1280 45.37 19.08 -23.41
#